data_AF-A0A4U6XE92-F1
#
_entry.id   AF-A0A4U6XE92-F1
#
_cell.length_a   1.000
_cell.length_b   1.000
_cell.length_c   1.000
_cell.angle_alpha   90.00
_cell.angle_beta   90.00
_cell.angle_gamma   90.00
#
_symmetry.space_group_name_H-M   'P 1'
#
loop_
_entity.id
_entity.type
_entity.pdbx_description
1 polymer ?
#
loop_
_entity_poly.entity_id
_entity_poly.type
_entity_poly.pdbx_seq_one_letter_code
_entity_poly.pdbx_strand_id
1 'polypeptide(L)'
;MTSSSSLSSTPMKVVDIHTHMYPPSYIKILESRTTIPVVRSFPQTPDPRLILLASEEQALDEATKDSSAKPPGRPLTSHYASLDQKVHFMDTHKIDISVVSLANPWLDFVDASESGAMAKSVNEEFDAMCAAHPGRLFFFATLPLTASLETILEAINHVRALKYCRGVILGTSGLGKGLDDPDLLPIFKAIAAAHLTIFLHPHYGLPNDVWGPRASNEYGHVLPLALGFPMETTIAVTRMFLAGVFDAVPELRMLLAHSGGTLPFLAGRIESCIMHDGQLVREGKAGKGRRKVWDVLKEQIYLDAVIYSEVGLKAAIDASGADRLMFGTDHPFFPPLTTDEQGEWESVSMNADAVAAAVGEGSDQAKAIMGGNAIRILNLKGLLKDKSHGFVRVQNYLTHSRDGVTLQFLPAVTENMAAGPRDVCSSRILNRHYCTHLNSVENSAIIHVKTQNWTLHHINLFSIMAAEVRRSNGTRLDASLGITERIAPSMTAWTGDMRKRYTDFQVYEINKDGSVLHLKETRLPPPPKDTTPALPPPPPPAPVVEDKKEEEAKTADAAQNEDKKDAAAAPTSAAEKPVVPEIPAEDLAALASLTNEDFANQLLALYQTISADQNAKTEPATSPIMDDKDQRSQLHQSVRRIFSSAIDTSTDPTGAIVARVVPPRGKGKGMRGGRDNNNNNINNKQKKPKARAPGEGEYLHFTMYKENRDTMDALHQISKALRTKPQAIGTAGTKDRRAATTQRCSIRGQRADALVRARLNGVTVGDYLYAPTPIHLGAHAGNEFVIALKDCLVAGSPDLSPADRHAQIHDSVKAAMASMHSLGWINYFGHQRFGTHAVGTHEVGRLILQEDFEGAVNAILAYDEAIAKRAAAGEVPEQAHARDDFSRHHACMLFREGGSAEEALKHLPRRFSAESSLIRHLGMSSGPSRRDFTGALTSITRGLRSMYLHAYQSYVWNHAASHRWRLYGEKVVEGDLVFADGSKPQANDAETTQDDDDAEFSDARPLTAEEAASGKYTIHDIVLPSPGHAVVYPTNAVGEFYTTFMRDNGGLDPTKMIRRQREFSLRGDYRKVVVRFLAEPGFEVRAYEDDNEQMHPTDMDRIRAARSGAGKKRARDEAEGQDGDNKKAKTETALETVLETVSKTEAREGETKGDEKMEDAPQTEEEKPAAGAEANAEDTAAAAAAGSRPTAEKTKTAVVVRFQLPKSAYATVALRELMGVDESEVAAVPATTTTAAAAAAATHKETDEASKSVETEATSVADA
;
A
#
# COMPACT_ATOMS: atom_id res chain seq x y z
N MET A 1 0.73 -37.92 51.46
CA MET A 1 0.04 -36.62 51.64
C MET A 1 1.08 -35.54 51.94
N THR A 2 1.30 -34.59 51.05
CA THR A 2 2.15 -33.40 51.26
C THR A 2 1.60 -32.27 50.40
N SER A 3 1.01 -31.24 51.02
CA SER A 3 0.38 -30.12 50.31
C SER A 3 1.43 -29.10 49.83
N SER A 4 1.57 -28.92 48.52
CA SER A 4 2.27 -27.77 47.95
C SER A 4 1.42 -26.51 48.16
N SER A 5 1.98 -25.50 48.83
CA SER A 5 1.29 -24.23 49.11
C SER A 5 1.08 -23.41 47.84
N SER A 6 -0.17 -23.22 47.43
CA SER A 6 -0.52 -22.27 46.37
C SER A 6 -0.28 -20.84 46.85
N LEU A 7 0.71 -20.16 46.26
CA LEU A 7 0.84 -18.71 46.38
C LEU A 7 -0.37 -18.07 45.70
N SER A 8 -1.26 -17.49 46.49
CA SER A 8 -2.44 -16.79 45.98
C SER A 8 -2.01 -15.58 45.15
N SER A 9 -2.19 -15.67 43.84
CA SER A 9 -2.04 -14.52 42.94
C SER A 9 -3.17 -13.54 43.22
N THR A 10 -2.84 -12.36 43.75
CA THR A 10 -3.82 -11.26 43.88
C THR A 10 -4.46 -11.00 42.52
N PRO A 11 -5.80 -10.92 42.41
CA PRO A 11 -6.47 -10.69 41.13
C PRO A 11 -5.96 -9.38 40.50
N MET A 12 -5.83 -9.41 39.17
CA MET A 12 -5.43 -8.23 38.40
C MET A 12 -6.48 -7.14 38.58
N LYS A 13 -6.04 -5.89 38.79
CA LYS A 13 -6.92 -4.73 38.83
C LYS A 13 -6.86 -3.96 37.53
N VAL A 14 -8.02 -3.69 36.94
CA VAL A 14 -8.13 -2.78 35.79
C VAL A 14 -8.22 -1.33 36.31
N VAL A 15 -7.41 -0.44 35.73
CA VAL A 15 -7.44 0.99 36.06
C VAL A 15 -7.60 1.83 34.80
N ASP A 16 -8.68 2.60 34.77
CA ASP A 16 -9.06 3.55 33.73
C ASP A 16 -8.52 4.94 34.11
N ILE A 17 -7.39 5.36 33.54
CA ILE A 17 -6.77 6.68 33.80
C ILE A 17 -7.22 7.79 32.85
N HIS A 18 -8.10 7.50 31.89
CA HIS A 18 -8.59 8.48 30.94
C HIS A 18 -10.11 8.36 30.84
N THR A 19 -10.79 9.15 31.66
CA THR A 19 -12.24 9.31 31.68
C THR A 19 -12.61 10.64 32.32
N HIS A 20 -13.77 11.18 31.95
CA HIS A 20 -14.15 12.56 32.27
C HIS A 20 -15.54 12.63 32.89
N MET A 21 -15.76 13.61 33.77
CA MET A 21 -17.06 13.96 34.34
C MET A 21 -17.18 15.47 34.54
N TYR A 22 -18.40 15.95 34.78
CA TYR A 22 -18.69 17.28 35.29
C TYR A 22 -19.33 17.19 36.68
N PRO A 23 -18.79 17.87 37.69
CA PRO A 23 -19.45 17.98 38.99
C PRO A 23 -20.80 18.72 38.89
N PRO A 24 -21.84 18.33 39.65
CA PRO A 24 -23.16 18.96 39.59
C PRO A 24 -23.20 20.46 39.89
N SER A 25 -22.26 21.05 40.64
CA SER A 25 -22.16 22.51 40.76
C SER A 25 -21.70 23.17 39.44
N TYR A 26 -20.74 22.55 38.76
CA TYR A 26 -20.14 23.06 37.53
C TYR A 26 -21.12 23.09 36.35
N ILE A 27 -21.99 22.08 36.24
CA ILE A 27 -23.06 22.08 35.23
C ILE A 27 -23.97 23.30 35.40
N LYS A 28 -24.39 23.61 36.64
CA LYS A 28 -25.26 24.77 36.94
C LYS A 28 -24.60 26.10 36.61
N ILE A 29 -23.27 26.19 36.72
CA ILE A 29 -22.50 27.36 36.28
C ILE A 29 -22.60 27.50 34.76
N LEU A 30 -22.37 26.43 33.98
CA LEU A 30 -22.53 26.45 32.52
C LEU A 30 -23.98 26.69 32.06
N GLU A 31 -24.99 26.24 32.80
CA GLU A 31 -26.40 26.57 32.58
C GLU A 31 -26.65 28.08 32.79
N SER A 32 -26.11 28.66 33.87
CA SER A 32 -26.32 30.06 34.25
C SER A 32 -25.64 31.09 33.32
N ARG A 33 -24.57 30.69 32.63
CA ARG A 33 -23.81 31.54 31.70
C ARG A 33 -24.64 31.96 30.49
N THR A 34 -24.38 33.14 29.96
CA THR A 34 -24.95 33.65 28.71
C THR A 34 -24.01 33.52 27.51
N THR A 35 -22.69 33.57 27.73
CA THR A 35 -21.66 33.46 26.69
C THR A 35 -20.97 32.11 26.71
N ILE A 36 -20.63 31.58 25.52
CA ILE A 36 -19.97 30.27 25.34
C ILE A 36 -18.71 30.18 26.25
N PRO A 37 -18.46 29.04 26.91
CA PRO A 37 -19.26 27.82 26.92
C PRO A 37 -20.54 27.94 27.75
N VAL A 38 -21.60 27.26 27.29
CA VAL A 38 -22.92 27.22 27.95
C VAL A 38 -23.56 25.83 27.85
N VAL A 39 -24.46 25.54 28.79
CA VAL A 39 -25.42 24.42 28.69
C VAL A 39 -26.82 24.97 28.43
N ARG A 40 -27.57 24.34 27.52
CA ARG A 40 -28.93 24.73 27.12
C ARG A 40 -29.83 23.53 26.87
N SER A 41 -31.01 23.53 27.47
CA SER A 41 -32.07 22.55 27.17
C SER A 41 -32.93 23.02 26.01
N PHE A 42 -33.25 22.11 25.11
CA PHE A 42 -33.92 22.38 23.83
C PHE A 42 -35.15 21.47 23.69
N PRO A 43 -36.37 21.98 23.39
CA PRO A 43 -37.59 21.16 23.35
C PRO A 43 -37.58 19.97 22.37
N GLN A 44 -36.63 19.94 21.43
CA GLN A 44 -36.47 18.91 20.41
C GLN A 44 -35.57 17.74 20.85
N THR A 45 -34.88 17.84 21.98
CA THR A 45 -33.98 16.78 22.50
C THR A 45 -34.20 16.52 23.99
N PRO A 46 -34.15 15.25 24.45
CA PRO A 46 -34.36 14.93 25.86
C PRO A 46 -33.23 15.47 26.76
N ASP A 47 -31.97 15.36 26.31
CA ASP A 47 -30.81 15.84 27.03
C ASP A 47 -30.53 17.34 26.80
N PRO A 48 -29.98 18.05 27.80
CA PRO A 48 -29.35 19.34 27.60
C PRO A 48 -28.18 19.26 26.60
N ARG A 49 -27.85 20.39 25.98
CA ARG A 49 -26.76 20.51 25.01
C ARG A 49 -25.66 21.41 25.55
N LEU A 50 -24.43 20.92 25.45
CA LEU A 50 -23.21 21.65 25.80
C LEU A 50 -22.63 22.30 24.53
N ILE A 51 -22.59 23.63 24.49
CA ILE A 51 -22.08 24.43 23.37
C ILE A 51 -20.71 25.01 23.77
N LEU A 52 -19.69 24.82 22.93
CA LEU A 52 -18.28 25.06 23.29
C LEU A 52 -17.50 25.93 22.30
N LEU A 53 -17.90 25.95 21.03
CA LEU A 53 -17.12 26.60 19.97
C LEU A 53 -17.82 27.86 19.48
N ALA A 54 -17.07 28.94 19.23
CA ALA A 54 -17.64 30.16 18.64
C ALA A 54 -18.34 29.92 17.28
N SER A 55 -17.92 28.89 16.53
CA SER A 55 -18.60 28.47 15.30
C SER A 55 -20.00 27.87 15.51
N GLU A 56 -20.40 27.59 16.75
CA GLU A 56 -21.74 27.12 17.12
C GLU A 56 -22.67 28.27 17.54
N GLU A 57 -22.15 29.49 17.71
CA GLU A 57 -22.90 30.65 18.23
C GLU A 57 -24.07 31.04 17.32
N GLN A 58 -23.88 31.09 16.00
CA GLN A 58 -24.97 31.33 15.04
C GLN A 58 -26.07 30.26 15.15
N ALA A 59 -25.69 28.97 15.24
CA ALA A 59 -26.64 27.87 15.33
C ALA A 59 -27.37 27.83 16.69
N LEU A 60 -26.75 28.33 17.76
CA LEU A 60 -27.38 28.55 19.05
C LEU A 60 -28.40 29.68 18.97
N ASP A 61 -28.06 30.77 18.31
CA ASP A 61 -28.94 31.91 18.08
C ASP A 61 -30.15 31.54 17.20
N GLU A 62 -29.95 30.69 16.19
CA GLU A 62 -31.01 30.12 15.35
C GLU A 62 -31.92 29.16 16.15
N ALA A 63 -31.36 28.14 16.82
CA ALA A 63 -32.12 27.17 17.61
C ALA A 63 -32.82 27.74 18.86
N THR A 64 -32.42 28.92 19.31
CA THR A 64 -33.11 29.66 20.39
C THR A 64 -34.30 30.47 19.87
N LYS A 65 -34.32 30.84 18.58
CA LYS A 65 -35.37 31.64 17.94
C LYS A 65 -36.40 30.81 17.18
N ASP A 66 -35.96 29.71 16.56
CA ASP A 66 -36.79 28.79 15.78
C ASP A 66 -36.75 27.39 16.39
N SER A 67 -37.92 26.91 16.86
CA SER A 67 -38.06 25.59 17.45
C SER A 67 -38.05 24.43 16.45
N SER A 68 -37.88 24.70 15.14
CA SER A 68 -37.65 23.71 14.10
C SER A 68 -36.18 23.60 13.67
N ALA A 69 -35.32 24.55 14.06
CA ALA A 69 -33.90 24.53 13.74
C ALA A 69 -33.15 23.42 14.52
N LYS A 70 -32.05 22.93 13.94
CA LYS A 70 -31.27 21.82 14.53
C LYS A 70 -30.45 22.32 15.74
N PRO A 71 -30.67 21.80 16.96
CA PRO A 71 -29.92 22.26 18.13
C PRO A 71 -28.42 21.94 18.02
N PRO A 72 -27.52 22.92 18.35
CA PRO A 72 -26.06 22.78 18.28
C PRO A 72 -25.48 22.07 19.53
N GLY A 73 -24.16 22.02 19.65
CA GLY A 73 -23.49 21.43 20.81
C GLY A 73 -23.59 19.92 20.88
N ARG A 74 -22.99 19.34 21.93
CA ARG A 74 -23.01 17.90 22.22
C ARG A 74 -24.10 17.56 23.26
N PRO A 75 -24.74 16.38 23.21
CA PRO A 75 -25.67 15.95 24.26
C PRO A 75 -24.93 15.74 25.58
N LEU A 76 -25.44 16.37 26.65
CA LEU A 76 -24.94 16.24 28.02
C LEU A 76 -25.73 15.13 28.73
N THR A 77 -25.47 13.88 28.34
CA THR A 77 -26.15 12.70 28.87
C THR A 77 -25.75 12.41 30.33
N SER A 78 -26.52 11.54 31.00
CA SER A 78 -26.25 11.10 32.39
C SER A 78 -24.81 10.64 32.63
N HIS A 79 -24.14 10.05 31.63
CA HIS A 79 -22.77 9.54 31.73
C HIS A 79 -21.73 10.63 32.01
N TYR A 80 -22.00 11.90 31.72
CA TYR A 80 -21.11 13.02 32.06
C TYR A 80 -21.25 13.46 33.53
N ALA A 81 -22.38 13.22 34.18
CA ALA A 81 -22.77 13.92 35.41
C ALA A 81 -23.12 13.00 36.60
N SER A 82 -23.67 11.82 36.32
CA SER A 82 -24.15 10.90 37.35
C SER A 82 -23.03 9.99 37.85
N LEU A 83 -22.78 10.05 39.17
CA LEU A 83 -21.82 9.20 39.85
C LEU A 83 -22.24 7.72 39.78
N ASP A 84 -23.53 7.44 39.99
CA ASP A 84 -24.10 6.09 39.85
C ASP A 84 -23.93 5.56 38.42
N GLN A 85 -24.08 6.42 37.41
CA GLN A 85 -23.89 6.04 36.00
C GLN A 85 -22.43 5.71 35.68
N LYS A 86 -21.45 6.43 36.28
CA LYS A 86 -20.03 6.08 36.14
C LYS A 86 -19.70 4.77 36.86
N VAL A 87 -20.27 4.51 38.03
CA VAL A 87 -20.07 3.24 38.77
C VAL A 87 -20.70 2.07 38.00
N HIS A 88 -21.90 2.23 37.45
CA HIS A 88 -22.52 1.24 36.56
C HIS A 88 -21.64 0.94 35.34
N PHE A 89 -21.14 1.97 34.66
CA PHE A 89 -20.19 1.80 33.54
C PHE A 89 -18.93 1.04 33.97
N MET A 90 -18.36 1.36 35.14
CA MET A 90 -17.21 0.62 35.69
C MET A 90 -17.53 -0.84 35.98
N ASP A 91 -18.71 -1.15 36.49
CA ASP A 91 -19.12 -2.52 36.82
C ASP A 91 -19.40 -3.36 35.55
N THR A 92 -20.09 -2.80 34.56
CA THR A 92 -20.27 -3.40 33.22
C THR A 92 -18.92 -3.72 32.57
N HIS A 93 -17.98 -2.77 32.59
CA HIS A 93 -16.66 -2.92 31.97
C HIS A 93 -15.58 -3.57 32.85
N LYS A 94 -15.94 -4.09 34.03
CA LYS A 94 -15.02 -4.79 34.96
C LYS A 94 -13.81 -3.91 35.37
N ILE A 95 -14.03 -2.60 35.51
CA ILE A 95 -13.04 -1.60 35.91
C ILE A 95 -13.03 -1.47 37.45
N ASP A 96 -11.94 -1.89 38.10
CA ASP A 96 -11.79 -1.73 39.55
C ASP A 96 -11.75 -0.26 39.96
N ILE A 97 -10.95 0.54 39.24
CA ILE A 97 -10.59 1.91 39.59
C ILE A 97 -10.68 2.83 38.37
N SER A 98 -11.32 3.98 38.49
CA SER A 98 -11.22 5.09 37.53
C SER A 98 -10.55 6.29 38.17
N VAL A 99 -9.73 7.00 37.40
CA VAL A 99 -9.17 8.31 37.75
C VAL A 99 -9.87 9.36 36.88
N VAL A 100 -10.93 9.96 37.40
CA VAL A 100 -11.76 10.91 36.65
C VAL A 100 -11.08 12.27 36.50
N SER A 101 -11.48 13.02 35.48
CA SER A 101 -11.04 14.40 35.28
C SER A 101 -12.20 15.28 34.86
N LEU A 102 -12.03 16.60 34.97
CA LEU A 102 -13.02 17.54 34.43
C LEU A 102 -12.98 17.47 32.89
N ALA A 103 -14.12 17.21 32.24
CA ALA A 103 -14.21 17.26 30.78
C ALA A 103 -13.99 18.69 30.24
N ASN A 104 -13.71 18.86 28.95
CA ASN A 104 -13.54 20.18 28.35
C ASN A 104 -14.91 20.88 28.16
N PRO A 105 -15.13 22.04 28.82
CA PRO A 105 -14.13 23.07 29.07
C PRO A 105 -13.64 23.09 30.53
N TRP A 106 -12.42 23.59 30.75
CA TRP A 106 -11.82 23.73 32.08
C TRP A 106 -12.16 25.09 32.71
N LEU A 107 -11.19 25.99 32.89
CA LEU A 107 -11.40 27.29 33.56
C LEU A 107 -10.81 28.47 32.77
N ASP A 108 -10.47 28.22 31.51
CA ASP A 108 -9.89 29.20 30.58
C ASP A 108 -10.87 30.29 30.13
N PHE A 109 -12.17 30.07 30.30
CA PHE A 109 -13.24 31.04 30.07
C PHE A 109 -13.68 31.81 31.33
N VAL A 110 -13.08 31.52 32.50
CA VAL A 110 -13.47 32.10 33.79
C VAL A 110 -12.55 33.27 34.12
N ASP A 111 -13.13 34.41 34.50
CA ASP A 111 -12.37 35.62 34.84
C ASP A 111 -11.36 35.38 35.96
N ALA A 112 -10.22 36.07 35.87
CA ALA A 112 -9.05 35.88 36.74
C ALA A 112 -9.38 35.99 38.24
N SER A 113 -10.37 36.80 38.61
CA SER A 113 -10.85 37.01 39.98
C SER A 113 -11.71 35.85 40.53
N GLU A 114 -12.38 35.09 39.66
CA GLU A 114 -13.30 34.02 40.06
C GLU A 114 -12.68 32.63 39.89
N SER A 115 -11.80 32.49 38.90
CA SER A 115 -11.16 31.22 38.48
C SER A 115 -10.52 30.45 39.65
N GLY A 116 -9.85 31.15 40.58
CA GLY A 116 -9.26 30.53 41.78
C GLY A 116 -10.27 29.90 42.74
N ALA A 117 -11.39 30.59 42.99
CA ALA A 117 -12.48 30.06 43.82
C ALA A 117 -13.23 28.93 43.09
N MET A 118 -13.39 29.06 41.77
CA MET A 118 -14.01 28.05 40.92
C MET A 118 -13.21 26.73 40.91
N ALA A 119 -11.89 26.80 40.69
CA ALA A 119 -11.00 25.65 40.74
C ALA A 119 -11.07 24.93 42.10
N LYS A 120 -11.08 25.70 43.19
CA LYS A 120 -11.24 25.15 44.54
C LYS A 120 -12.55 24.39 44.68
N SER A 121 -13.69 25.02 44.36
CA SER A 121 -15.01 24.41 44.49
C SER A 121 -15.14 23.12 43.67
N VAL A 122 -14.68 23.11 42.42
CA VAL A 122 -14.69 21.94 41.54
C VAL A 122 -13.83 20.80 42.10
N ASN A 123 -12.63 21.10 42.61
CA ASN A 123 -11.71 20.08 43.13
C ASN A 123 -12.18 19.53 44.49
N GLU A 124 -12.80 20.34 45.35
CA GLU A 124 -13.40 19.89 46.61
C GLU A 124 -14.66 19.03 46.35
N GLU A 125 -15.48 19.34 45.33
CA GLU A 125 -16.61 18.49 44.92
C GLU A 125 -16.14 17.15 44.34
N PHE A 126 -15.06 17.13 43.53
CA PHE A 126 -14.46 15.87 43.06
C PHE A 126 -13.88 15.00 44.19
N ASP A 127 -13.22 15.59 45.21
CA ASP A 127 -12.73 14.81 46.37
C ASP A 127 -13.90 14.21 47.17
N ALA A 128 -15.01 14.94 47.28
CA ALA A 128 -16.25 14.46 47.90
C ALA A 128 -16.94 13.35 47.07
N MET A 129 -17.02 13.47 45.74
CA MET A 129 -17.52 12.41 44.84
C MET A 129 -16.67 11.14 44.96
N CYS A 130 -15.34 11.27 44.98
CA CYS A 130 -14.44 10.14 45.21
C CYS A 130 -14.59 9.53 46.61
N ALA A 131 -14.99 10.32 47.61
CA ALA A 131 -15.22 9.85 48.97
C ALA A 131 -16.43 8.91 49.11
N ALA A 132 -17.40 8.95 48.18
CA ALA A 132 -18.54 8.03 48.16
C ALA A 132 -18.14 6.59 47.75
N HIS A 133 -17.14 6.44 46.87
CA HIS A 133 -16.64 5.13 46.40
C HIS A 133 -15.13 4.96 46.69
N PRO A 134 -14.75 4.95 47.98
CA PRO A 134 -13.36 5.07 48.41
C PRO A 134 -12.51 3.89 47.92
N GLY A 135 -11.48 4.18 47.12
CA GLY A 135 -10.59 3.18 46.54
C GLY A 135 -11.03 2.62 45.19
N ARG A 136 -12.22 3.00 44.69
CA ARG A 136 -12.60 2.86 43.27
C ARG A 136 -12.47 4.17 42.49
N LEU A 137 -12.64 5.32 43.14
CA LEU A 137 -12.54 6.62 42.48
C LEU A 137 -11.39 7.46 43.03
N PHE A 138 -10.69 8.11 42.10
CA PHE A 138 -9.64 9.11 42.27
C PHE A 138 -9.82 10.18 41.19
N PHE A 139 -9.09 11.31 41.25
CA PHE A 139 -9.24 12.34 40.22
C PHE A 139 -7.96 13.12 39.87
N PHE A 140 -7.97 13.72 38.67
CA PHE A 140 -7.06 14.78 38.25
C PHE A 140 -7.73 16.15 38.48
N ALA A 141 -7.08 17.02 39.24
CA ALA A 141 -7.62 18.33 39.61
C ALA A 141 -7.48 19.38 38.48
N THR A 142 -8.43 20.31 38.38
CA THR A 142 -8.31 21.47 37.48
C THR A 142 -7.49 22.60 38.11
N LEU A 143 -6.87 23.47 37.30
CA LEU A 143 -6.08 24.62 37.75
C LEU A 143 -6.64 25.95 37.22
N PRO A 144 -6.58 27.05 38.00
CA PRO A 144 -7.13 28.35 37.63
C PRO A 144 -6.18 29.13 36.72
N LEU A 145 -5.94 28.66 35.49
CA LEU A 145 -4.89 29.18 34.60
C LEU A 145 -5.09 30.64 34.14
N THR A 146 -6.28 31.21 34.33
CA THR A 146 -6.56 32.64 34.10
C THR A 146 -6.23 33.54 35.29
N ALA A 147 -6.02 32.96 36.48
CA ALA A 147 -5.72 33.70 37.71
C ALA A 147 -4.23 34.12 37.81
N SER A 148 -3.91 34.84 38.89
CA SER A 148 -2.51 35.22 39.16
C SER A 148 -1.61 34.01 39.43
N LEU A 149 -0.30 34.14 39.18
CA LEU A 149 0.67 33.09 39.49
C LEU A 149 0.62 32.68 40.97
N GLU A 150 0.42 33.62 41.89
CA GLU A 150 0.26 33.35 43.32
C GLU A 150 -0.94 32.43 43.57
N THR A 151 -2.11 32.77 43.01
CA THR A 151 -3.34 31.96 43.08
C THR A 151 -3.18 30.56 42.47
N ILE A 152 -2.43 30.42 41.37
CA ILE A 152 -2.14 29.11 40.75
C ILE A 152 -1.23 28.27 41.66
N LEU A 153 -0.23 28.88 42.30
CA LEU A 153 0.66 28.20 43.24
C LEU A 153 -0.06 27.80 44.54
N GLU A 154 -0.99 28.63 45.03
CA GLU A 154 -1.90 28.26 46.13
C GLU A 154 -2.81 27.09 45.75
N ALA A 155 -3.40 27.10 44.55
CA ALA A 155 -4.23 26.01 44.05
C ALA A 155 -3.45 24.68 43.98
N ILE A 156 -2.21 24.70 43.48
CA ILE A 156 -1.33 23.51 43.46
C ILE A 156 -1.07 22.96 44.88
N ASN A 157 -0.83 23.85 45.86
CA ASN A 157 -0.64 23.44 47.26
C ASN A 157 -1.94 22.89 47.87
N HIS A 158 -3.10 23.44 47.54
CA HIS A 158 -4.40 22.97 47.98
C HIS A 158 -4.74 21.59 47.42
N VAL A 159 -4.66 21.38 46.10
CA VAL A 159 -5.04 20.09 45.48
C VAL A 159 -4.11 18.95 45.90
N ARG A 160 -2.84 19.24 46.21
CA ARG A 160 -1.90 18.29 46.82
C ARG A 160 -2.36 17.75 48.19
N ALA A 161 -3.18 18.51 48.92
CA ALA A 161 -3.74 18.10 50.22
C ALA A 161 -5.05 17.32 50.10
N LEU A 162 -5.69 17.28 48.92
CA LEU A 162 -6.93 16.53 48.69
C LEU A 162 -6.64 15.03 48.63
N LYS A 163 -7.53 14.23 49.23
CA LYS A 163 -7.26 12.83 49.59
C LYS A 163 -7.23 11.90 48.38
N TYR A 164 -8.08 12.14 47.39
CA TYR A 164 -8.28 11.32 46.20
C TYR A 164 -7.68 11.95 44.93
N CYS A 165 -7.18 13.19 45.01
CA CYS A 165 -6.42 13.82 43.93
C CYS A 165 -5.12 13.04 43.64
N ARG A 166 -4.76 12.83 42.37
CA ARG A 166 -3.52 12.13 41.94
C ARG A 166 -2.72 12.86 40.86
N GLY A 167 -3.13 14.06 40.49
CA GLY A 167 -2.46 14.89 39.51
C GLY A 167 -3.33 16.08 39.14
N VAL A 168 -2.97 16.78 38.07
CA VAL A 168 -3.75 17.89 37.51
C VAL A 168 -4.08 17.62 36.05
N ILE A 169 -5.27 17.98 35.58
CA ILE A 169 -5.58 18.01 34.15
C ILE A 169 -5.21 19.39 33.59
N LEU A 170 -4.65 19.42 32.38
CA LEU A 170 -4.19 20.63 31.71
C LEU A 170 -4.57 20.60 30.23
N GLY A 171 -4.97 21.76 29.71
CA GLY A 171 -5.14 21.99 28.28
C GLY A 171 -3.84 22.38 27.57
N THR A 172 -3.82 22.18 26.27
CA THR A 172 -2.78 22.55 25.29
C THR A 172 -2.47 24.05 25.19
N SER A 173 -3.40 24.91 25.63
CA SER A 173 -3.29 26.37 25.57
C SER A 173 -2.42 26.98 26.68
N GLY A 174 -2.27 26.32 27.83
CA GLY A 174 -1.53 26.86 28.97
C GLY A 174 -2.14 28.17 29.49
N LEU A 175 -1.32 29.23 29.59
CA LEU A 175 -1.76 30.60 29.91
C LEU A 175 -2.29 31.37 28.67
N GLY A 176 -2.74 30.65 27.64
CA GLY A 176 -3.24 31.19 26.37
C GLY A 176 -2.20 31.31 25.25
N LYS A 177 -0.89 31.30 25.56
CA LYS A 177 0.18 31.37 24.53
C LYS A 177 0.69 30.00 24.04
N GLY A 178 0.31 28.91 24.72
CA GLY A 178 0.85 27.55 24.56
C GLY A 178 1.67 27.10 25.77
N LEU A 179 2.06 25.81 25.80
CA LEU A 179 2.81 25.20 26.91
C LEU A 179 4.31 25.51 26.93
N ASP A 180 4.80 26.15 25.89
CA ASP A 180 6.14 26.69 25.70
C ASP A 180 6.31 28.13 26.20
N ASP A 181 5.26 28.72 26.81
CA ASP A 181 5.31 30.01 27.47
C ASP A 181 6.26 30.00 28.69
N PRO A 182 7.29 30.86 28.76
CA PRO A 182 8.19 30.92 29.91
C PRO A 182 7.48 31.17 31.24
N ASP A 183 6.32 31.85 31.22
CA ASP A 183 5.51 32.14 32.40
C ASP A 183 4.89 30.87 33.04
N LEU A 184 4.87 29.73 32.32
CA LEU A 184 4.49 28.42 32.87
C LEU A 184 5.65 27.70 33.60
N LEU A 185 6.92 28.10 33.42
CA LEU A 185 8.05 27.41 34.06
C LEU A 185 7.98 27.40 35.61
N PRO A 186 7.53 28.46 36.31
CA PRO A 186 7.27 28.40 37.74
C PRO A 186 6.16 27.41 38.11
N ILE A 187 5.11 27.33 37.29
CA ILE A 187 3.93 26.47 37.50
C ILE A 187 4.33 24.99 37.32
N PHE A 188 5.04 24.64 36.24
CA PHE A 188 5.58 23.29 36.04
C PHE A 188 6.55 22.86 37.14
N LYS A 189 7.39 23.77 37.66
CA LYS A 189 8.27 23.50 38.80
C LYS A 189 7.49 23.23 40.08
N ALA A 190 6.42 23.97 40.35
CA ALA A 190 5.55 23.74 41.51
C ALA A 190 4.79 22.42 41.42
N ILE A 191 4.25 22.06 40.24
CA ILE A 191 3.60 20.76 39.99
C ILE A 191 4.58 19.61 40.22
N ALA A 192 5.80 19.70 39.68
CA ALA A 192 6.85 18.69 39.88
C ALA A 192 7.28 18.57 41.35
N ALA A 193 7.43 19.70 42.07
CA ALA A 193 7.76 19.72 43.50
C ALA A 193 6.61 19.25 44.41
N ALA A 194 5.36 19.32 43.94
CA ALA A 194 4.20 18.70 44.57
C ALA A 194 4.13 17.17 44.32
N HIS A 195 4.92 16.65 43.38
CA HIS A 195 4.87 15.29 42.84
C HIS A 195 3.53 14.94 42.17
N LEU A 196 2.88 15.94 41.56
CA LEU A 196 1.64 15.76 40.80
C LEU A 196 1.98 15.44 39.33
N THR A 197 1.32 14.43 38.75
CA THR A 197 1.41 14.17 37.32
C THR A 197 0.45 15.10 36.57
N ILE A 198 0.89 15.71 35.48
CA ILE A 198 -0.01 16.43 34.57
C ILE A 198 -0.65 15.40 33.64
N PHE A 199 -1.98 15.30 33.62
CA PHE A 199 -2.69 14.71 32.49
C PHE A 199 -2.92 15.81 31.45
N LEU A 200 -2.22 15.72 30.31
CA LEU A 200 -2.39 16.65 29.20
C LEU A 200 -3.43 16.11 28.23
N HIS A 201 -4.52 16.86 28.07
CA HIS A 201 -5.60 16.55 27.15
C HIS A 201 -5.76 17.68 26.11
N PRO A 202 -6.05 17.37 24.84
CA PRO A 202 -6.41 18.37 23.82
C PRO A 202 -7.71 19.10 24.19
N HIS A 203 -7.90 20.32 23.68
CA HIS A 203 -8.94 21.23 24.16
C HIS A 203 -9.99 21.55 23.09
N TYR A 204 -9.54 22.14 21.99
CA TYR A 204 -10.38 22.54 20.85
C TYR A 204 -9.98 21.87 19.53
N GLY A 205 -8.87 21.12 19.50
CA GLY A 205 -8.31 20.51 18.28
C GLY A 205 -7.60 21.52 17.38
N LEU A 206 -7.68 21.30 16.07
CA LEU A 206 -7.15 22.23 15.06
C LEU A 206 -8.25 23.15 14.52
N PRO A 207 -7.92 24.38 14.07
CA PRO A 207 -8.86 25.34 13.50
C PRO A 207 -9.77 24.73 12.41
N ASN A 208 -11.06 25.05 12.45
CA ASN A 208 -12.08 24.36 11.65
C ASN A 208 -11.90 24.49 10.12
N ASP A 209 -11.14 25.48 9.65
CA ASP A 209 -10.82 25.66 8.23
C ASP A 209 -9.87 24.57 7.68
N VAL A 210 -9.03 23.95 8.50
CA VAL A 210 -8.09 22.90 8.04
C VAL A 210 -8.80 21.64 7.56
N TRP A 211 -10.04 21.40 8.02
CA TRP A 211 -10.87 20.27 7.61
C TRP A 211 -11.55 20.48 6.24
N GLY A 212 -11.58 21.72 5.76
CA GLY A 212 -12.15 22.10 4.47
C GLY A 212 -13.69 22.13 4.43
N PRO A 213 -14.28 22.73 3.38
CA PRO A 213 -15.69 23.16 3.34
C PRO A 213 -16.74 22.03 3.20
N ARG A 214 -16.35 20.77 3.42
CA ARG A 214 -17.27 19.61 3.50
C ARG A 214 -17.41 19.09 4.92
N ALA A 215 -16.47 19.38 5.82
CA ALA A 215 -16.36 18.69 7.10
C ALA A 215 -17.59 18.86 8.00
N SER A 216 -18.07 20.10 8.14
CA SER A 216 -19.26 20.46 8.93
C SER A 216 -20.54 19.74 8.50
N ASN A 217 -20.63 19.32 7.24
CA ASN A 217 -21.87 18.84 6.62
C ASN A 217 -21.82 17.36 6.24
N GLU A 218 -20.63 16.80 5.99
CA GLU A 218 -20.46 15.45 5.42
C GLU A 218 -19.62 14.48 6.28
N TYR A 219 -18.78 14.97 7.19
CA TYR A 219 -17.80 14.12 7.91
C TYR A 219 -18.01 14.04 9.44
N GLY A 220 -19.06 14.69 9.95
CA GLY A 220 -19.36 14.72 11.38
C GLY A 220 -18.18 15.21 12.21
N HIS A 221 -17.97 14.61 13.38
CA HIS A 221 -16.84 14.94 14.27
C HIS A 221 -15.60 14.06 14.04
N VAL A 222 -15.56 13.23 12.98
CA VAL A 222 -14.47 12.28 12.74
C VAL A 222 -13.11 12.98 12.59
N LEU A 223 -13.03 14.07 11.82
CA LEU A 223 -11.74 14.76 11.61
C LEU A 223 -11.25 15.51 12.87
N PRO A 224 -12.08 16.32 13.58
CA PRO A 224 -11.67 16.95 14.84
C PRO A 224 -11.24 15.95 15.92
N LEU A 225 -11.96 14.83 16.10
CA LEU A 225 -11.65 13.83 17.12
C LEU A 225 -10.44 12.96 16.74
N ALA A 226 -10.48 12.29 15.59
CA ALA A 226 -9.46 11.30 15.22
C ALA A 226 -8.14 11.91 14.71
N LEU A 227 -8.15 13.17 14.25
CA LEU A 227 -6.94 13.87 13.79
C LEU A 227 -6.65 15.13 14.61
N GLY A 228 -7.66 15.96 14.88
CA GLY A 228 -7.48 17.26 15.55
C GLY A 228 -6.85 17.14 16.93
N PHE A 229 -7.48 16.35 17.80
CA PHE A 229 -7.05 16.11 19.19
C PHE A 229 -5.63 15.46 19.27
N PRO A 230 -5.32 14.38 18.54
CA PRO A 230 -3.95 13.85 18.43
C PRO A 230 -2.91 14.85 17.89
N MET A 231 -3.24 15.66 16.88
CA MET A 231 -2.31 16.62 16.30
C MET A 231 -2.07 17.82 17.23
N GLU A 232 -3.10 18.35 17.88
CA GLU A 232 -3.00 19.43 18.87
C GLU A 232 -2.04 19.03 20.01
N THR A 233 -2.24 17.83 20.56
CA THR A 233 -1.36 17.23 21.59
C THR A 233 0.09 17.10 21.08
N THR A 234 0.27 16.61 19.85
CA THR A 234 1.61 16.46 19.23
C THR A 234 2.31 17.82 19.10
N ILE A 235 1.60 18.85 18.64
CA ILE A 235 2.13 20.20 18.43
C ILE A 235 2.53 20.83 19.76
N ALA A 236 1.66 20.76 20.78
CA ALA A 236 1.92 21.34 22.10
C ALA A 236 3.18 20.73 22.75
N VAL A 237 3.30 19.41 22.78
CA VAL A 237 4.46 18.72 23.38
C VAL A 237 5.74 18.93 22.55
N THR A 238 5.63 19.01 21.22
CA THR A 238 6.77 19.35 20.35
C THR A 238 7.26 20.79 20.60
N ARG A 239 6.36 21.75 20.83
CA ARG A 239 6.71 23.12 21.23
C ARG A 239 7.43 23.16 22.58
N MET A 240 6.90 22.48 23.60
CA MET A 240 7.56 22.34 24.92
C MET A 240 8.98 21.78 24.81
N PHE A 241 9.18 20.78 23.93
CA PHE A 241 10.48 20.17 23.67
C PHE A 241 11.45 21.14 22.99
N LEU A 242 11.03 21.83 21.93
CA LEU A 242 11.85 22.83 21.24
C LEU A 242 12.20 24.05 22.10
N ALA A 243 11.33 24.40 23.05
CA ALA A 243 11.56 25.44 24.06
C ALA A 243 12.41 24.98 25.26
N GLY A 244 12.77 23.69 25.34
CA GLY A 244 13.60 23.14 26.43
C GLY A 244 12.89 23.01 27.78
N VAL A 245 11.54 23.03 27.83
CA VAL A 245 10.75 22.94 29.07
C VAL A 245 11.10 21.67 29.86
N PHE A 246 11.27 20.55 29.16
CA PHE A 246 11.64 19.26 29.74
C PHE A 246 13.05 19.24 30.34
N ASP A 247 13.98 20.04 29.81
CA ASP A 247 15.34 20.19 30.37
C ASP A 247 15.35 21.20 31.54
N ALA A 248 14.48 22.22 31.49
CA ALA A 248 14.31 23.21 32.54
C ALA A 248 13.57 22.67 33.79
N VAL A 249 12.81 21.56 33.63
CA VAL A 249 12.10 20.86 34.71
C VAL A 249 12.21 19.33 34.55
N PRO A 250 13.39 18.71 34.81
CA PRO A 250 13.60 17.27 34.61
C PRO A 250 12.66 16.37 35.43
N GLU A 251 12.16 16.84 36.57
CA GLU A 251 11.18 16.12 37.40
C GLU A 251 9.71 16.29 36.97
N LEU A 252 9.45 17.02 35.89
CA LEU A 252 8.11 17.09 35.31
C LEU A 252 7.67 15.70 34.82
N ARG A 253 6.44 15.31 35.13
CA ARG A 253 5.80 14.07 34.67
C ARG A 253 4.49 14.41 33.98
N MET A 254 4.34 13.97 32.74
CA MET A 254 3.16 14.24 31.91
C MET A 254 2.60 12.95 31.36
N LEU A 255 1.35 12.62 31.69
CA LEU A 255 0.54 11.64 30.99
C LEU A 255 -0.09 12.33 29.77
N LEU A 256 0.11 11.79 28.56
CA LEU A 256 -0.49 12.33 27.34
C LEU A 256 -1.68 11.49 26.91
N ALA A 257 -2.79 12.16 26.59
CA ALA A 257 -3.97 11.54 26.00
C ALA A 257 -3.70 10.97 24.59
N HIS A 258 -4.54 10.03 24.16
CA HIS A 258 -4.57 9.45 22.80
C HIS A 258 -3.24 8.82 22.38
N SER A 259 -2.61 8.07 23.29
CA SER A 259 -1.24 7.52 23.20
C SER A 259 -0.16 8.54 22.82
N GLY A 260 -0.33 9.81 23.23
CA GLY A 260 0.59 10.92 22.85
C GLY A 260 0.33 11.46 21.45
N GLY A 261 -0.83 11.16 20.88
CA GLY A 261 -1.21 11.49 19.52
C GLY A 261 -0.25 10.90 18.50
N THR A 262 0.26 11.75 17.61
CA THR A 262 1.22 11.32 16.56
C THR A 262 2.68 11.40 17.00
N LEU A 263 2.97 11.81 18.25
CA LEU A 263 4.35 12.00 18.72
C LEU A 263 5.22 10.73 18.71
N PRO A 264 4.75 9.54 19.15
CA PRO A 264 5.54 8.30 19.07
C PRO A 264 5.97 7.97 17.63
N PHE A 265 5.06 8.14 16.68
CA PHE A 265 5.27 7.86 15.26
C PHE A 265 6.15 8.92 14.56
N LEU A 266 6.01 10.19 14.94
CA LEU A 266 6.73 11.31 14.31
C LEU A 266 8.05 11.69 14.99
N ALA A 267 8.39 11.12 16.15
CA ALA A 267 9.62 11.44 16.90
C ALA A 267 10.88 11.45 16.01
N GLY A 268 11.09 10.42 15.19
CA GLY A 268 12.25 10.34 14.28
C GLY A 268 12.22 11.36 13.14
N ARG A 269 11.04 11.83 12.74
CA ARG A 269 10.89 12.92 11.76
C ARG A 269 11.20 14.28 12.41
N ILE A 270 10.71 14.52 13.63
CA ILE A 270 10.98 15.73 14.42
C ILE A 270 12.49 15.85 14.69
N GLU A 271 13.13 14.79 15.16
CA GLU A 271 14.58 14.71 15.36
C GLU A 271 15.37 15.01 14.08
N SER A 272 14.96 14.42 12.94
CA SER A 272 15.59 14.71 11.64
C SER A 272 15.42 16.18 11.23
N CYS A 273 14.24 16.78 11.43
CA CYS A 273 14.03 18.21 11.16
C CYS A 273 14.93 19.10 12.03
N ILE A 274 15.04 18.81 13.34
CA ILE A 274 15.90 19.58 14.26
C ILE A 274 17.36 19.54 13.82
N MET A 275 17.86 18.36 13.43
CA MET A 275 19.27 18.19 13.03
C MET A 275 19.62 18.83 11.68
N HIS A 276 18.61 19.16 10.85
CA HIS A 276 18.82 19.79 9.53
C HIS A 276 18.35 21.25 9.48
N ASP A 277 17.84 21.82 10.57
CA ASP A 277 17.39 23.21 10.60
C ASP A 277 18.57 24.20 10.73
N GLY A 278 18.65 25.13 9.77
CA GLY A 278 19.75 26.09 9.64
C GLY A 278 19.75 27.24 10.66
N GLN A 279 18.71 27.36 11.49
CA GLN A 279 18.67 28.26 12.64
C GLN A 279 19.08 27.52 13.92
N LEU A 280 18.47 26.36 14.23
CA LEU A 280 18.80 25.56 15.41
C LEU A 280 20.24 25.05 15.42
N VAL A 281 20.82 24.75 14.25
CA VAL A 281 22.26 24.46 14.11
C VAL A 281 23.13 25.68 14.44
N ARG A 282 22.72 26.88 14.00
CA ARG A 282 23.47 28.13 14.22
C ARG A 282 23.41 28.62 15.66
N GLU A 283 22.27 28.39 16.32
CA GLU A 283 22.06 28.67 17.74
C GLU A 283 22.68 27.59 18.66
N GLY A 284 23.36 26.57 18.11
CA GLY A 284 23.96 25.47 18.86
C GLY A 284 22.97 24.45 19.44
N LYS A 285 21.66 24.70 19.31
CA LYS A 285 20.57 23.86 19.83
C LYS A 285 20.53 22.46 19.20
N ALA A 286 20.98 22.31 17.95
CA ALA A 286 21.12 21.01 17.29
C ALA A 286 22.45 20.26 17.61
N GLY A 287 23.12 20.59 18.72
CA GLY A 287 24.39 19.99 19.12
C GLY A 287 24.30 18.52 19.59
N LYS A 288 25.43 17.80 19.55
CA LYS A 288 25.55 16.37 19.92
C LYS A 288 25.18 16.04 21.38
N GLY A 289 25.04 17.03 22.25
CA GLY A 289 24.67 16.88 23.67
C GLY A 289 23.20 17.17 23.99
N ARG A 290 22.36 17.48 23.00
CA ARG A 290 20.91 17.70 23.20
C ARG A 290 20.20 16.38 23.50
N ARG A 291 19.32 16.36 24.51
CA ARG A 291 18.36 15.24 24.74
C ARG A 291 17.39 15.11 23.56
N LYS A 292 17.07 13.87 23.19
CA LYS A 292 16.18 13.54 22.07
C LYS A 292 14.72 13.47 22.51
N VAL A 293 13.80 13.54 21.55
CA VAL A 293 12.37 13.28 21.78
C VAL A 293 12.18 11.92 22.49
N TRP A 294 12.90 10.88 22.08
CA TRP A 294 12.86 9.56 22.74
C TRP A 294 13.37 9.56 24.19
N ASP A 295 14.31 10.44 24.54
CA ASP A 295 14.85 10.49 25.90
C ASP A 295 13.77 11.09 26.83
N VAL A 296 13.08 12.15 26.39
CA VAL A 296 11.91 12.71 27.10
C VAL A 296 10.74 11.72 27.15
N LEU A 297 10.49 10.96 26.08
CA LEU A 297 9.50 9.87 26.05
C LEU A 297 9.83 8.73 27.03
N LYS A 298 11.10 8.49 27.35
CA LYS A 298 11.56 7.43 28.26
C LYS A 298 11.83 7.90 29.69
N GLU A 299 12.01 9.21 29.91
CA GLU A 299 12.28 9.79 31.23
C GLU A 299 11.07 10.57 31.82
N GLN A 300 10.33 11.36 31.03
CA GLN A 300 9.34 12.32 31.56
C GLN A 300 7.88 12.08 31.13
N ILE A 301 7.63 11.52 29.94
CA ILE A 301 6.29 11.30 29.41
C ILE A 301 5.74 9.89 29.69
N TYR A 302 4.53 9.80 30.21
CA TYR A 302 3.68 8.62 30.22
C TYR A 302 2.59 8.74 29.14
N LEU A 303 2.06 7.63 28.67
CA LEU A 303 1.04 7.59 27.62
C LEU A 303 -0.20 6.83 28.10
N ASP A 304 -1.39 7.25 27.68
CA ASP A 304 -2.56 6.37 27.74
C ASP A 304 -2.52 5.32 26.60
N ALA A 305 -3.36 4.29 26.70
CA ALA A 305 -3.51 3.26 25.68
C ALA A 305 -4.54 3.60 24.58
N VAL A 306 -5.19 4.78 24.61
CA VAL A 306 -6.37 5.12 23.81
C VAL A 306 -5.98 5.36 22.34
N ILE A 307 -5.91 4.25 21.60
CA ILE A 307 -5.54 4.25 20.18
C ILE A 307 -6.23 3.12 19.38
N TYR A 308 -7.00 2.25 20.06
CA TYR A 308 -7.90 1.23 19.47
C TYR A 308 -7.25 0.25 18.46
N SER A 309 -5.92 0.17 18.41
CA SER A 309 -5.20 -0.66 17.43
C SER A 309 -3.81 -1.07 17.91
N GLU A 310 -3.48 -2.36 17.70
CA GLU A 310 -2.15 -2.95 17.95
C GLU A 310 -1.01 -2.10 17.37
N VAL A 311 -1.19 -1.52 16.18
CA VAL A 311 -0.13 -0.79 15.45
C VAL A 311 0.20 0.53 16.14
N GLY A 312 -0.82 1.29 16.55
CA GLY A 312 -0.62 2.53 17.30
C GLY A 312 -0.03 2.26 18.68
N LEU A 313 -0.50 1.20 19.34
CA LEU A 313 -0.06 0.85 20.68
C LEU A 313 1.39 0.32 20.69
N LYS A 314 1.80 -0.47 19.69
CA LYS A 314 3.22 -0.87 19.51
C LYS A 314 4.12 0.33 19.26
N ALA A 315 3.70 1.31 18.46
CA ALA A 315 4.46 2.54 18.28
C ALA A 315 4.63 3.34 19.60
N ALA A 316 3.60 3.38 20.46
CA ALA A 316 3.68 3.96 21.80
C ALA A 316 4.66 3.21 22.72
N ILE A 317 4.64 1.87 22.68
CA ILE A 317 5.53 0.98 23.44
C ILE A 317 6.99 1.14 23.01
N ASP A 318 7.30 1.12 21.72
CA ASP A 318 8.67 1.24 21.20
C ASP A 318 9.27 2.63 21.51
N ALA A 319 8.43 3.67 21.48
CA ALA A 319 8.84 5.04 21.72
C ALA A 319 9.06 5.37 23.21
N SER A 320 8.21 4.86 24.12
CA SER A 320 8.20 5.27 25.54
C SER A 320 8.47 4.14 26.54
N GLY A 321 8.17 2.88 26.18
CA GLY A 321 8.25 1.70 27.05
C GLY A 321 6.88 1.22 27.54
N ALA A 322 6.67 -0.10 27.59
CA ALA A 322 5.42 -0.71 28.07
C ALA A 322 5.16 -0.48 29.58
N ASP A 323 6.17 -0.09 30.36
CA ASP A 323 6.03 0.35 31.74
C ASP A 323 5.57 1.83 31.87
N ARG A 324 5.50 2.57 30.76
CA ARG A 324 5.08 3.98 30.72
C ARG A 324 3.68 4.19 30.14
N LEU A 325 3.02 3.10 29.77
CA LEU A 325 1.74 3.05 29.08
C LEU A 325 0.64 2.58 30.05
N MET A 326 -0.54 3.20 30.02
CA MET A 326 -1.63 2.93 30.99
C MET A 326 -3.00 2.88 30.31
N PHE A 327 -3.86 1.96 30.75
CA PHE A 327 -5.21 1.80 30.19
C PHE A 327 -6.15 2.97 30.50
N GLY A 328 -7.06 3.26 29.57
CA GLY A 328 -8.05 4.33 29.65
C GLY A 328 -9.16 4.09 28.65
N THR A 329 -10.29 4.79 28.81
CA THR A 329 -11.52 4.53 28.06
C THR A 329 -11.96 5.69 27.17
N ASP A 330 -11.51 6.92 27.46
CA ASP A 330 -12.09 8.19 26.97
C ASP A 330 -13.62 8.26 27.16
N HIS A 331 -14.12 7.58 28.20
CA HIS A 331 -15.51 7.64 28.60
C HIS A 331 -15.83 9.06 29.13
N PRO A 332 -16.89 9.75 28.64
CA PRO A 332 -18.04 9.22 27.91
C PRO A 332 -18.13 9.59 26.40
N PHE A 333 -17.03 9.86 25.69
CA PHE A 333 -17.10 10.45 24.34
C PHE A 333 -17.49 9.49 23.19
N PHE A 334 -17.42 8.17 23.38
CA PHE A 334 -17.72 7.16 22.36
C PHE A 334 -18.84 6.16 22.77
N PRO A 335 -20.09 6.62 22.97
CA PRO A 335 -21.23 5.76 23.28
C PRO A 335 -21.64 4.87 22.09
N PRO A 336 -22.26 3.71 22.34
CA PRO A 336 -22.85 2.89 21.29
C PRO A 336 -24.03 3.63 20.63
N LEU A 337 -24.12 3.54 19.30
CA LEU A 337 -25.19 4.21 18.51
C LEU A 337 -26.33 3.27 18.08
N THR A 338 -26.19 1.97 18.32
CA THR A 338 -27.08 0.90 17.81
C THR A 338 -27.37 -0.21 18.82
N THR A 339 -26.71 -0.17 19.99
CA THR A 339 -26.91 -1.09 21.12
C THR A 339 -27.23 -0.28 22.38
N ASP A 340 -27.51 -0.97 23.49
CA ASP A 340 -27.86 -0.33 24.76
C ASP A 340 -26.70 0.52 25.32
N GLU A 341 -26.94 1.82 25.57
CA GLU A 341 -25.98 2.74 26.20
C GLU A 341 -25.59 2.32 27.63
N GLN A 342 -26.43 1.51 28.29
CA GLN A 342 -26.16 0.90 29.60
C GLN A 342 -25.38 -0.43 29.49
N GLY A 343 -25.19 -0.96 28.28
CA GLY A 343 -24.45 -2.19 28.00
C GLY A 343 -22.95 -1.99 27.78
N GLU A 344 -22.27 -2.97 27.18
CA GLU A 344 -20.84 -2.88 26.89
C GLU A 344 -20.57 -1.94 25.70
N TRP A 345 -19.83 -0.86 25.95
CA TRP A 345 -19.32 0.08 24.94
C TRP A 345 -18.14 -0.54 24.17
N GLU A 346 -18.30 -0.71 22.85
CA GLU A 346 -17.30 -1.33 21.95
C GLU A 346 -15.92 -0.67 22.00
N SER A 347 -15.89 0.66 22.20
CA SER A 347 -14.66 1.47 22.35
C SER A 347 -13.77 1.01 23.51
N VAL A 348 -14.33 0.49 24.59
CA VAL A 348 -13.58 -0.05 25.73
C VAL A 348 -12.94 -1.39 25.37
N SER A 349 -13.71 -2.28 24.73
CA SER A 349 -13.25 -3.61 24.30
C SER A 349 -12.16 -3.50 23.24
N MET A 350 -12.36 -2.68 22.20
CA MET A 350 -11.33 -2.38 21.19
C MET A 350 -10.00 -1.93 21.80
N ASN A 351 -10.04 -1.16 22.89
CA ASN A 351 -8.83 -0.68 23.54
C ASN A 351 -8.15 -1.74 24.42
N ALA A 352 -8.92 -2.63 25.07
CA ALA A 352 -8.39 -3.77 25.80
C ALA A 352 -7.81 -4.84 24.83
N ASP A 353 -8.48 -5.10 23.72
CA ASP A 353 -8.03 -6.00 22.65
C ASP A 353 -6.75 -5.48 21.97
N ALA A 354 -6.63 -4.16 21.79
CA ALA A 354 -5.39 -3.54 21.32
C ALA A 354 -4.21 -3.79 22.29
N VAL A 355 -4.44 -3.76 23.60
CA VAL A 355 -3.43 -4.14 24.61
C VAL A 355 -3.08 -5.63 24.50
N ALA A 356 -4.08 -6.51 24.45
CA ALA A 356 -3.87 -7.95 24.34
C ALA A 356 -3.11 -8.34 23.06
N ALA A 357 -3.45 -7.76 21.91
CA ALA A 357 -2.76 -7.96 20.65
C ALA A 357 -1.34 -7.36 20.65
N ALA A 358 -1.11 -6.25 21.34
CA ALA A 358 0.18 -5.58 21.34
C ALA A 358 1.27 -6.35 22.11
N VAL A 359 0.93 -6.89 23.29
CA VAL A 359 1.91 -7.51 24.20
C VAL A 359 1.58 -8.95 24.63
N GLY A 360 0.55 -9.54 24.01
CA GLY A 360 0.05 -10.88 24.34
C GLY A 360 -0.95 -10.87 25.50
N GLU A 361 -2.10 -11.53 25.30
CA GLU A 361 -3.12 -11.68 26.32
C GLU A 361 -2.57 -12.31 27.60
N GLY A 362 -2.93 -11.77 28.76
CA GLY A 362 -2.47 -12.27 30.06
C GLY A 362 -0.98 -12.09 30.36
N SER A 363 -0.17 -11.55 29.43
CA SER A 363 1.27 -11.31 29.66
C SER A 363 1.50 -10.28 30.77
N ASP A 364 2.64 -10.32 31.46
CA ASP A 364 2.93 -9.36 32.54
C ASP A 364 2.99 -7.90 32.06
N GLN A 365 3.24 -7.67 30.75
CA GLN A 365 3.09 -6.36 30.13
C GLN A 365 1.61 -5.96 29.98
N ALA A 366 0.72 -6.88 29.60
CA ALA A 366 -0.72 -6.61 29.61
C ALA A 366 -1.21 -6.29 31.04
N LYS A 367 -0.78 -7.07 32.05
CA LYS A 367 -1.09 -6.79 33.47
C LYS A 367 -0.60 -5.39 33.92
N ALA A 368 0.57 -4.99 33.42
CA ALA A 368 1.15 -3.67 33.69
C ALA A 368 0.32 -2.55 33.05
N ILE A 369 0.02 -2.64 31.75
CA ILE A 369 -0.73 -1.61 31.01
C ILE A 369 -2.16 -1.48 31.53
N MET A 370 -2.86 -2.61 31.73
CA MET A 370 -4.26 -2.63 32.20
C MET A 370 -4.46 -2.06 33.61
N GLY A 371 -3.41 -1.91 34.42
CA GLY A 371 -3.52 -1.21 35.70
C GLY A 371 -2.28 -1.21 36.60
N GLY A 372 -1.37 -2.18 36.47
CA GLY A 372 -0.16 -2.25 37.30
C GLY A 372 0.73 -0.99 37.23
N ASN A 373 0.79 -0.34 36.05
CA ASN A 373 1.48 0.92 35.82
C ASN A 373 0.76 2.08 36.50
N ALA A 374 -0.55 2.23 36.32
CA ALA A 374 -1.35 3.28 36.95
C ALA A 374 -1.28 3.21 38.49
N ILE A 375 -1.38 2.01 39.06
CA ILE A 375 -1.29 1.79 40.51
C ILE A 375 0.08 2.22 41.08
N ARG A 376 1.15 2.07 40.29
CA ARG A 376 2.53 2.48 40.63
C ARG A 376 2.75 3.99 40.44
N ILE A 377 2.41 4.51 39.27
CA ILE A 377 2.68 5.89 38.84
C ILE A 377 1.81 6.89 39.63
N LEU A 378 0.52 6.58 39.78
CA LEU A 378 -0.45 7.43 40.47
C LEU A 378 -0.66 7.02 41.94
N ASN A 379 0.24 6.22 42.53
CA ASN A 379 0.23 5.83 43.95
C ASN A 379 -1.17 5.47 44.51
N LEU A 380 -1.90 4.60 43.80
CA LEU A 380 -3.28 4.27 44.14
C LEU A 380 -3.37 3.35 45.38
N LYS A 381 -2.26 2.70 45.75
CA LYS A 381 -2.18 1.77 46.90
C LYS A 381 -2.46 2.42 48.25
N GLY A 382 -2.20 3.73 48.41
CA GLY A 382 -2.26 4.41 49.72
C GLY A 382 -3.64 4.42 50.41
N LEU A 383 -4.73 4.14 49.68
CA LEU A 383 -6.09 4.05 50.24
C LEU A 383 -6.72 2.65 50.12
N LEU A 384 -6.03 1.70 49.47
CA LEU A 384 -6.44 0.29 49.40
C LEU A 384 -6.08 -0.41 50.72
N LYS A 385 -6.82 -0.10 51.80
CA LYS A 385 -6.73 -0.82 53.06
C LYS A 385 -7.31 -2.23 52.91
N ASP A 386 -6.43 -3.18 52.65
CA ASP A 386 -6.66 -4.59 52.97
C ASP A 386 -7.12 -4.70 54.44
N LYS A 387 -8.15 -5.53 54.70
CA LYS A 387 -8.68 -5.74 56.05
C LYS A 387 -7.88 -6.78 56.85
N SER A 388 -6.84 -7.35 56.28
CA SER A 388 -5.97 -8.33 56.94
C SER A 388 -4.68 -7.70 57.49
N HIS A 389 -4.38 -8.02 58.76
CA HIS A 389 -3.12 -7.78 59.47
C HIS A 389 -2.58 -6.34 59.52
N GLY A 390 -2.92 -5.61 60.59
CA GLY A 390 -2.26 -4.35 60.93
C GLY A 390 -0.88 -4.55 61.58
N PHE A 391 0.13 -3.84 61.06
CA PHE A 391 1.33 -3.48 61.82
C PHE A 391 1.74 -2.05 61.47
N VAL A 392 2.24 -1.30 62.46
CA VAL A 392 2.56 0.13 62.30
C VAL A 392 3.83 0.30 61.46
N ARG A 393 3.82 1.23 60.50
CA ARG A 393 5.03 1.65 59.76
C ARG A 393 5.41 3.08 60.13
N VAL A 394 6.58 3.24 60.72
CA VAL A 394 7.15 4.53 61.15
C VAL A 394 7.50 5.39 59.94
N GLN A 395 7.19 6.68 60.01
CA GLN A 395 7.34 7.65 58.92
C GLN A 395 8.57 8.55 59.16
N ASN A 396 9.77 8.04 58.83
CA ASN A 396 10.99 8.84 58.90
C ASN A 396 11.09 9.81 57.71
N TYR A 397 10.82 11.08 57.98
CA TYR A 397 11.29 12.18 57.12
C TYR A 397 12.81 12.32 57.27
N LEU A 398 13.53 12.45 56.15
CA LEU A 398 14.93 12.85 56.12
C LEU A 398 15.12 13.97 55.09
N THR A 399 14.87 15.19 55.53
CA THR A 399 15.31 16.40 54.83
C THR A 399 16.83 16.44 54.75
N HIS A 400 17.37 16.98 53.65
CA HIS A 400 18.78 17.36 53.56
C HIS A 400 18.84 18.86 53.25
N SER A 401 19.25 19.66 54.24
CA SER A 401 19.81 20.97 53.98
C SER A 401 21.31 20.83 53.65
N ARG A 402 21.89 21.88 53.08
CA ARG A 402 23.35 22.02 53.04
C ARG A 402 23.87 22.27 54.46
N ASP A 403 25.02 21.72 54.82
CA ASP A 403 26.25 22.51 55.03
C ASP A 403 27.45 21.63 55.47
N GLY A 404 28.67 22.06 55.08
CA GLY A 404 29.86 21.97 55.93
C GLY A 404 30.65 20.65 56.13
N VAL A 405 31.83 20.57 55.48
CA VAL A 405 33.15 20.41 56.16
C VAL A 405 33.54 19.05 56.81
N THR A 406 34.47 18.35 56.14
CA THR A 406 35.70 17.69 56.68
C THR A 406 35.65 16.36 57.48
N LEU A 407 36.01 15.26 56.79
CA LEU A 407 37.25 14.46 56.99
C LEU A 407 37.76 14.15 58.43
N GLN A 408 37.71 12.88 58.89
CA GLN A 408 38.88 12.01 59.21
C GLN A 408 38.63 10.80 60.17
N PHE A 409 39.15 9.62 59.79
CA PHE A 409 39.87 8.58 60.57
C PHE A 409 39.27 7.86 61.83
N LEU A 410 39.04 6.53 61.66
CA LEU A 410 39.70 5.37 62.35
C LEU A 410 39.73 5.25 63.91
N PRO A 411 40.16 4.09 64.52
CA PRO A 411 40.06 2.66 64.15
C PRO A 411 39.65 1.72 65.34
N ALA A 412 39.48 0.41 65.10
CA ALA A 412 39.84 -0.75 65.98
C ALA A 412 39.29 -2.08 65.38
N VAL A 413 40.06 -3.12 65.01
CA VAL A 413 40.75 -4.15 65.85
C VAL A 413 39.74 -5.16 66.44
N THR A 414 39.77 -6.49 66.20
CA THR A 414 40.66 -7.44 65.43
C THR A 414 39.83 -8.71 65.04
N GLU A 415 40.29 -9.80 64.39
CA GLU A 415 41.60 -10.48 64.28
C GLU A 415 41.64 -11.49 63.09
N ASN A 416 42.85 -11.82 62.58
CA ASN A 416 43.26 -13.03 61.79
C ASN A 416 42.41 -13.50 60.56
N MET A 417 42.95 -13.92 59.41
CA MET A 417 44.31 -14.04 58.81
C MET A 417 44.13 -14.36 57.29
N ALA A 418 45.07 -14.27 56.34
CA ALA A 418 46.49 -13.86 56.35
C ALA A 418 46.89 -13.17 55.00
N ALA A 419 47.85 -13.75 54.23
CA ALA A 419 48.47 -13.22 53.01
C ALA A 419 48.57 -14.31 51.90
N GLY A 420 48.92 -14.05 50.62
CA GLY A 420 49.57 -12.86 50.04
C GLY A 420 49.55 -12.80 48.49
N PRO A 421 50.35 -11.92 47.82
CA PRO A 421 49.76 -10.88 46.94
C PRO A 421 50.45 -10.65 45.56
N ARG A 422 50.02 -9.56 44.85
CA ARG A 422 50.61 -8.86 43.65
C ARG A 422 50.19 -9.35 42.24
N ASP A 423 50.23 -8.54 41.16
CA ASP A 423 49.97 -7.08 40.96
C ASP A 423 49.97 -6.72 39.44
N VAL A 424 49.33 -5.58 39.08
CA VAL A 424 49.70 -4.64 37.97
C VAL A 424 49.73 -5.08 36.47
N CYS A 425 49.57 -4.06 35.62
CA CYS A 425 49.35 -3.98 34.17
C CYS A 425 50.31 -4.66 33.14
N SER A 426 49.73 -4.84 31.93
CA SER A 426 50.28 -4.49 30.59
C SER A 426 51.19 -5.45 29.78
N SER A 427 50.64 -5.87 28.63
CA SER A 427 51.22 -5.88 27.26
C SER A 427 52.58 -6.51 26.90
N ARG A 428 52.57 -7.18 25.74
CA ARG A 428 53.63 -7.43 24.72
C ARG A 428 54.19 -8.86 24.57
N ILE A 429 53.85 -9.46 23.42
CA ILE A 429 54.78 -9.93 22.35
C ILE A 429 56.12 -10.55 22.81
N LEU A 430 56.33 -11.86 22.57
CA LEU A 430 57.26 -12.32 21.51
C LEU A 430 57.12 -13.81 21.12
N ASN A 431 57.62 -14.13 19.91
CA ASN A 431 57.68 -15.46 19.29
C ASN A 431 58.81 -16.36 19.85
N ARG A 432 58.69 -17.70 19.71
CA ARG A 432 59.36 -18.56 18.69
C ARG A 432 59.86 -19.93 19.18
N HIS A 433 59.93 -20.88 18.23
CA HIS A 433 60.70 -22.15 18.19
C HIS A 433 60.12 -23.44 18.80
N TYR A 434 60.42 -24.65 18.28
CA TYR A 434 60.53 -25.16 16.89
C TYR A 434 60.84 -26.70 16.91
N CYS A 435 60.50 -27.44 15.84
CA CYS A 435 61.05 -28.77 15.46
C CYS A 435 60.74 -30.00 16.36
N THR A 436 60.73 -31.26 15.88
CA THR A 436 60.44 -31.92 14.56
C THR A 436 60.40 -33.45 14.76
N HIS A 437 59.57 -34.18 13.99
CA HIS A 437 59.79 -35.51 13.36
C HIS A 437 58.43 -36.17 12.99
N LEU A 438 58.33 -37.13 12.05
CA LEU A 438 58.73 -37.15 10.62
C LEU A 438 57.99 -38.31 9.90
N ASN A 439 58.13 -38.39 8.56
CA ASN A 439 57.48 -39.30 7.61
C ASN A 439 55.98 -38.98 7.35
N SER A 440 55.43 -38.78 6.13
CA SER A 440 55.69 -39.28 4.75
C SER A 440 55.39 -40.79 4.57
N VAL A 441 54.85 -41.29 3.45
CA VAL A 441 55.17 -41.03 2.03
C VAL A 441 53.93 -41.16 1.10
N GLU A 442 53.66 -40.11 0.30
CA GLU A 442 53.15 -40.12 -1.10
C GLU A 442 51.81 -40.80 -1.50
N ASN A 443 51.20 -40.54 -2.68
CA ASN A 443 51.68 -39.76 -3.84
C ASN A 443 50.62 -38.84 -4.48
N SER A 444 51.08 -37.93 -5.34
CA SER A 444 50.29 -36.91 -6.04
C SER A 444 50.47 -36.95 -7.56
N ALA A 445 49.62 -36.17 -8.24
CA ALA A 445 49.96 -35.32 -9.40
C ALA A 445 49.61 -35.78 -10.84
N ILE A 446 49.31 -34.74 -11.63
CA ILE A 446 49.34 -34.62 -13.10
C ILE A 446 48.33 -35.47 -13.91
N ILE A 447 47.34 -34.77 -14.47
CA ILE A 447 47.14 -34.79 -15.93
C ILE A 447 47.38 -33.35 -16.44
N HIS A 448 48.22 -33.23 -17.47
CA HIS A 448 48.52 -31.96 -18.13
C HIS A 448 47.35 -31.49 -19.01
N VAL A 449 47.11 -30.18 -19.07
CA VAL A 449 46.35 -29.58 -20.17
C VAL A 449 47.12 -29.80 -21.47
N LYS A 450 46.57 -30.61 -22.38
CA LYS A 450 47.00 -30.67 -23.78
C LYS A 450 46.03 -29.87 -24.63
N THR A 451 46.51 -28.76 -25.19
CA THR A 451 45.85 -28.05 -26.27
C THR A 451 45.77 -28.94 -27.51
N GLN A 452 44.56 -29.19 -28.02
CA GLN A 452 44.34 -29.68 -29.38
C GLN A 452 43.28 -28.84 -30.06
N ASN A 453 43.60 -28.34 -31.26
CA ASN A 453 42.65 -27.62 -32.10
C ASN A 453 41.57 -28.59 -32.60
N TRP A 454 40.30 -28.25 -32.39
CA TRP A 454 39.18 -28.87 -33.09
C TRP A 454 38.47 -27.80 -33.93
N THR A 455 38.45 -28.03 -35.24
CA THR A 455 38.05 -27.06 -36.27
C THR A 455 36.52 -26.99 -36.46
N LEU A 456 36.07 -26.04 -37.28
CA LEU A 456 34.66 -25.76 -37.54
C LEU A 456 33.92 -26.98 -38.14
N HIS A 457 33.24 -27.77 -37.30
CA HIS A 457 32.16 -28.68 -37.69
C HIS A 457 31.08 -28.91 -36.60
N HIS A 458 31.29 -28.46 -35.35
CA HIS A 458 30.47 -28.85 -34.19
C HIS A 458 29.19 -28.02 -33.91
N ILE A 459 28.93 -26.95 -34.67
CA ILE A 459 27.86 -25.97 -34.37
C ILE A 459 26.46 -26.62 -34.34
N ASN A 460 26.20 -27.60 -35.21
CA ASN A 460 24.90 -28.27 -35.27
C ASN A 460 24.67 -29.23 -34.08
N LEU A 461 25.70 -29.98 -33.65
CA LEU A 461 25.61 -30.90 -32.51
C LEU A 461 25.43 -30.15 -31.19
N PHE A 462 26.05 -28.99 -31.04
CA PHE A 462 25.94 -28.17 -29.83
C PHE A 462 24.51 -27.69 -29.57
N SER A 463 23.73 -27.39 -30.62
CA SER A 463 22.33 -26.98 -30.46
C SER A 463 21.45 -28.13 -29.97
N ILE A 464 21.64 -29.33 -30.53
CA ILE A 464 20.92 -30.55 -30.12
C ILE A 464 21.29 -30.93 -28.68
N MET A 465 22.58 -30.99 -28.34
CA MET A 465 23.01 -31.28 -26.96
C MET A 465 22.58 -30.20 -25.96
N ALA A 466 22.50 -28.92 -26.36
CA ALA A 466 21.95 -27.87 -25.50
C ALA A 466 20.44 -28.02 -25.27
N ALA A 467 19.68 -28.55 -26.24
CA ALA A 467 18.28 -28.91 -26.04
C ALA A 467 18.14 -30.15 -25.13
N GLU A 468 18.98 -31.18 -25.30
CA GLU A 468 19.06 -32.37 -24.44
C GLU A 468 19.35 -32.01 -22.97
N VAL A 469 20.33 -31.12 -22.75
CA VAL A 469 20.72 -30.63 -21.42
C VAL A 469 19.67 -29.69 -20.83
N ARG A 470 18.86 -29.00 -21.64
CA ARG A 470 17.66 -28.29 -21.14
C ARG A 470 16.55 -29.26 -20.74
N ARG A 471 16.33 -30.34 -21.51
CA ARG A 471 15.32 -31.39 -21.24
C ARG A 471 15.53 -32.01 -19.86
N SER A 472 16.72 -32.58 -19.65
CA SER A 472 17.13 -33.23 -18.39
C SER A 472 17.21 -32.28 -17.18
N ASN A 473 17.48 -30.99 -17.38
CA ASN A 473 17.41 -30.00 -16.30
C ASN A 473 15.97 -29.57 -15.98
N GLY A 474 15.05 -29.58 -16.94
CA GLY A 474 13.62 -29.31 -16.71
C GLY A 474 13.00 -30.38 -15.82
N THR A 475 13.02 -31.64 -16.28
CA THR A 475 12.42 -32.78 -15.55
C THR A 475 12.98 -32.95 -14.13
N ARG A 476 14.28 -32.67 -13.94
CA ARG A 476 14.93 -32.67 -12.61
C ARG A 476 14.51 -31.49 -11.73
N LEU A 477 14.28 -30.29 -12.31
CA LEU A 477 13.82 -29.11 -11.57
C LEU A 477 12.36 -29.26 -11.15
N ASP A 478 11.48 -29.72 -12.06
CA ASP A 478 10.09 -30.12 -11.79
C ASP A 478 10.00 -31.01 -10.54
N ALA A 479 10.77 -32.11 -10.53
CA ALA A 479 10.80 -33.07 -9.41
C ALA A 479 11.32 -32.43 -8.10
N SER A 480 12.32 -31.55 -8.17
CA SER A 480 12.86 -30.86 -6.99
C SER A 480 11.86 -29.88 -6.36
N LEU A 481 10.88 -29.39 -7.13
CA LEU A 481 9.83 -28.44 -6.73
C LEU A 481 8.48 -29.13 -6.45
N GLY A 482 8.47 -30.46 -6.35
CA GLY A 482 7.28 -31.25 -6.06
C GLY A 482 6.29 -31.38 -7.21
N ILE A 483 6.68 -31.06 -8.44
CA ILE A 483 5.84 -31.13 -9.64
C ILE A 483 6.07 -32.49 -10.32
N THR A 484 5.60 -33.58 -9.70
CA THR A 484 5.84 -34.95 -10.20
C THR A 484 4.67 -35.53 -10.98
N GLU A 485 3.48 -35.55 -10.41
CA GLU A 485 2.35 -36.32 -10.98
C GLU A 485 1.68 -35.65 -12.20
N ARG A 486 0.76 -36.39 -12.84
CA ARG A 486 -0.07 -35.99 -14.01
C ARG A 486 -1.47 -36.61 -13.95
N ILE A 487 -2.39 -36.06 -14.73
CA ILE A 487 -3.75 -36.58 -15.00
C ILE A 487 -3.87 -37.08 -16.44
N ALA A 488 -3.23 -36.41 -17.41
CA ALA A 488 -3.30 -36.80 -18.81
C ALA A 488 -2.73 -38.22 -19.04
N PRO A 489 -3.34 -39.04 -19.93
CA PRO A 489 -2.84 -40.36 -20.29
C PRO A 489 -1.37 -40.35 -20.74
N SER A 490 -0.68 -41.49 -20.61
CA SER A 490 0.63 -41.66 -21.24
C SER A 490 0.46 -41.59 -22.77
N MET A 491 1.24 -40.71 -23.40
CA MET A 491 1.19 -40.36 -24.82
C MET A 491 2.62 -40.13 -25.33
N THR A 492 2.78 -40.06 -26.65
CA THR A 492 4.04 -39.72 -27.32
C THR A 492 4.54 -38.35 -26.85
N ALA A 493 5.46 -38.33 -25.89
CA ALA A 493 6.03 -37.11 -25.37
C ALA A 493 6.74 -36.31 -26.48
N TRP A 494 6.61 -34.99 -26.44
CA TRP A 494 7.16 -34.08 -27.44
C TRP A 494 7.59 -32.76 -26.78
N THR A 495 8.55 -32.07 -27.37
CA THR A 495 9.12 -30.83 -26.81
C THR A 495 8.99 -29.70 -27.81
N GLY A 496 8.72 -28.47 -27.35
CA GLY A 496 8.77 -27.26 -28.18
C GLY A 496 9.40 -26.07 -27.46
N ASP A 497 10.17 -25.28 -28.20
CA ASP A 497 10.85 -24.08 -27.71
C ASP A 497 9.82 -22.97 -27.40
N MET A 498 9.71 -22.61 -26.13
CA MET A 498 8.84 -21.52 -25.65
C MET A 498 9.50 -20.14 -25.83
N ARG A 499 8.71 -19.14 -26.24
CA ARG A 499 9.09 -17.71 -26.20
C ARG A 499 10.33 -17.36 -27.04
N LYS A 500 10.56 -18.04 -28.18
CA LYS A 500 11.59 -17.62 -29.17
C LYS A 500 11.43 -16.14 -29.51
N ARG A 501 10.21 -15.72 -29.86
CA ARG A 501 9.79 -14.32 -29.85
C ARG A 501 8.88 -14.07 -28.66
N TYR A 502 8.80 -12.82 -28.18
CA TYR A 502 7.85 -12.45 -27.13
C TYR A 502 6.41 -12.35 -27.65
N THR A 503 6.22 -12.16 -28.97
CA THR A 503 4.91 -12.19 -29.64
C THR A 503 4.40 -13.61 -29.94
N ASP A 504 5.22 -14.64 -29.70
CA ASP A 504 4.80 -16.05 -29.71
C ASP A 504 4.07 -16.45 -28.40
N PHE A 505 4.07 -15.58 -27.38
CA PHE A 505 3.38 -15.81 -26.11
C PHE A 505 2.43 -14.65 -25.84
N GLN A 506 1.14 -14.84 -26.12
CA GLN A 506 0.11 -13.82 -26.06
C GLN A 506 -0.83 -14.09 -24.89
N VAL A 507 -1.20 -13.05 -24.13
CA VAL A 507 -2.06 -13.16 -22.94
C VAL A 507 -3.15 -12.10 -22.96
N TYR A 508 -4.41 -12.53 -22.99
CA TYR A 508 -5.58 -11.67 -23.03
C TYR A 508 -6.39 -11.83 -21.74
N GLU A 509 -6.62 -10.76 -21.00
CA GLU A 509 -7.37 -10.79 -19.74
C GLU A 509 -8.85 -11.16 -19.98
N ILE A 510 -9.43 -12.01 -19.11
CA ILE A 510 -10.85 -12.38 -19.18
C ILE A 510 -11.61 -11.59 -18.11
N ASN A 511 -12.59 -10.79 -18.55
CA ASN A 511 -13.44 -9.98 -17.68
C ASN A 511 -14.39 -10.86 -16.84
N LYS A 512 -15.03 -10.31 -15.80
CA LYS A 512 -15.96 -11.07 -14.93
C LYS A 512 -17.23 -11.58 -15.62
N ASP A 513 -17.54 -11.08 -16.81
CA ASP A 513 -18.64 -11.55 -17.67
C ASP A 513 -18.22 -12.70 -18.62
N GLY A 514 -16.97 -13.17 -18.52
CA GLY A 514 -16.39 -14.20 -19.41
C GLY A 514 -15.85 -13.66 -20.73
N SER A 515 -15.96 -12.35 -21.02
CA SER A 515 -15.46 -11.79 -22.27
C SER A 515 -13.93 -11.65 -22.30
N VAL A 516 -13.31 -12.10 -23.39
CA VAL A 516 -11.86 -11.97 -23.62
C VAL A 516 -11.52 -10.55 -24.07
N LEU A 517 -10.58 -9.91 -23.38
CA LEU A 517 -10.17 -8.53 -23.65
C LEU A 517 -9.12 -8.46 -24.77
N HIS A 518 -9.56 -8.05 -25.94
CA HIS A 518 -8.71 -7.58 -27.04
C HIS A 518 -8.71 -6.06 -27.13
N LEU A 519 -7.56 -5.46 -27.46
CA LEU A 519 -7.45 -4.06 -27.85
C LEU A 519 -8.06 -3.89 -29.24
N LYS A 520 -9.10 -3.05 -29.39
CA LYS A 520 -9.84 -2.91 -30.66
C LYS A 520 -9.57 -1.57 -31.36
N GLU A 521 -9.59 -0.45 -30.64
CA GLU A 521 -9.33 0.88 -31.20
C GLU A 521 -8.45 1.75 -30.29
N THR A 522 -7.35 2.27 -30.84
CA THR A 522 -6.43 3.21 -30.15
C THR A 522 -6.82 4.69 -30.29
N ARG A 523 -8.00 4.99 -30.85
CA ARG A 523 -8.52 6.34 -31.10
C ARG A 523 -9.56 6.71 -30.05
N LEU A 524 -9.95 7.98 -30.02
CA LEU A 524 -11.12 8.43 -29.25
C LEU A 524 -12.39 8.08 -30.02
N PRO A 525 -13.47 7.60 -29.34
CA PRO A 525 -14.78 7.54 -29.97
C PRO A 525 -15.23 8.95 -30.37
N PRO A 526 -16.00 9.10 -31.47
CA PRO A 526 -16.62 10.38 -31.79
C PRO A 526 -17.64 10.76 -30.70
N PRO A 527 -17.89 12.06 -30.47
CA PRO A 527 -18.95 12.48 -29.56
C PRO A 527 -20.32 11.95 -30.04
N PRO A 528 -21.24 11.63 -29.12
CA PRO A 528 -22.60 11.28 -29.50
C PRO A 528 -23.23 12.44 -30.28
N LYS A 529 -23.96 12.12 -31.36
CA LYS A 529 -24.76 13.11 -32.07
C LYS A 529 -26.05 13.37 -31.30
N ASP A 530 -26.42 14.64 -31.13
CA ASP A 530 -27.70 15.01 -30.54
C ASP A 530 -28.86 14.47 -31.38
N THR A 531 -29.52 13.42 -30.89
CA THR A 531 -30.74 12.88 -31.49
C THR A 531 -31.96 13.48 -30.80
N THR A 532 -32.38 14.65 -31.27
CA THR A 532 -33.65 15.27 -30.86
C THR A 532 -34.82 14.30 -31.13
N PRO A 533 -35.60 13.88 -30.13
CA PRO A 533 -36.74 13.00 -30.36
C PRO A 533 -37.83 13.71 -31.18
N ALA A 534 -38.29 13.09 -32.27
CA ALA A 534 -39.44 13.59 -33.02
C ALA A 534 -40.73 13.34 -32.23
N LEU A 535 -41.62 14.34 -32.16
CA LEU A 535 -42.92 14.22 -31.50
C LEU A 535 -43.87 13.31 -32.31
N PRO A 536 -44.65 12.42 -31.65
CA PRO A 536 -45.78 11.75 -32.27
C PRO A 536 -46.98 12.71 -32.46
N PRO A 537 -47.87 12.45 -33.44
CA PRO A 537 -49.02 13.32 -33.73
C PRO A 537 -50.18 13.16 -32.72
N PRO A 538 -51.04 14.18 -32.53
CA PRO A 538 -52.11 14.19 -31.54
C PRO A 538 -53.43 13.52 -31.99
N PRO A 539 -54.15 12.82 -31.08
CA PRO A 539 -55.55 12.40 -31.27
C PRO A 539 -56.61 13.53 -31.08
N PRO A 540 -57.89 13.31 -31.43
CA PRO A 540 -58.94 14.35 -31.59
C PRO A 540 -59.69 14.78 -30.28
N PRO A 541 -60.53 15.84 -30.31
CA PRO A 541 -60.98 16.59 -29.12
C PRO A 541 -62.32 16.19 -28.44
N ALA A 542 -62.64 16.90 -27.36
CA ALA A 542 -63.70 16.70 -26.35
C ALA A 542 -65.17 16.85 -26.81
N PRO A 543 -66.15 16.48 -25.94
CA PRO A 543 -66.89 17.46 -25.11
C PRO A 543 -66.90 17.08 -23.58
N VAL A 544 -66.90 17.94 -22.55
CA VAL A 544 -67.58 19.24 -22.19
C VAL A 544 -68.71 19.03 -21.14
N VAL A 545 -69.07 20.10 -20.41
CA VAL A 545 -70.06 20.24 -19.31
C VAL A 545 -69.52 19.88 -17.91
N GLU A 546 -69.64 20.69 -16.85
CA GLU A 546 -69.71 22.15 -16.57
C GLU A 546 -70.19 22.29 -15.11
N ASP A 547 -69.54 23.13 -14.30
CA ASP A 547 -70.14 24.23 -13.52
C ASP A 547 -69.01 24.94 -12.74
N LYS A 548 -68.82 26.27 -12.79
CA LYS A 548 -69.64 27.40 -12.29
C LYS A 548 -69.65 27.46 -10.75
N LYS A 549 -69.36 28.58 -10.06
CA LYS A 549 -69.20 30.03 -10.39
C LYS A 549 -68.06 30.64 -9.48
N GLU A 550 -67.71 31.93 -9.37
CA GLU A 550 -68.38 33.24 -9.65
C GLU A 550 -67.34 34.38 -9.95
N GLU A 551 -67.82 35.63 -9.92
CA GLU A 551 -67.29 37.01 -10.10
C GLU A 551 -66.27 37.53 -9.03
N GLU A 552 -65.69 38.76 -9.02
CA GLU A 552 -65.61 40.00 -9.86
C GLU A 552 -64.24 40.69 -9.47
N ALA A 553 -63.86 41.89 -9.94
CA ALA A 553 -63.32 42.28 -11.25
C ALA A 553 -62.60 43.66 -11.11
N LYS A 554 -62.17 44.28 -12.24
CA LYS A 554 -61.62 45.67 -12.38
C LYS A 554 -60.22 45.88 -11.73
N THR A 555 -59.32 46.73 -12.21
CA THR A 555 -59.24 47.70 -13.37
C THR A 555 -57.75 47.74 -13.82
N ALA A 556 -57.39 47.88 -15.11
CA ALA A 556 -57.27 49.14 -15.91
C ALA A 556 -56.38 50.23 -15.24
N ASP A 557 -55.43 50.90 -15.88
CA ASP A 557 -54.95 50.96 -17.29
C ASP A 557 -53.39 50.90 -17.31
N ALA A 558 -52.62 50.48 -18.33
CA ALA A 558 -52.73 50.34 -19.80
C ALA A 558 -52.01 51.45 -20.62
N ALA A 559 -51.64 51.08 -21.87
CA ALA A 559 -51.14 51.90 -22.98
C ALA A 559 -49.67 52.44 -22.95
N GLN A 560 -48.92 52.50 -24.07
CA GLN A 560 -49.07 51.96 -25.46
C GLN A 560 -47.66 51.92 -26.13
N ASN A 561 -47.30 50.96 -26.99
CA ASN A 561 -47.43 50.90 -28.48
C ASN A 561 -46.75 52.07 -29.24
N GLU A 562 -46.22 51.94 -30.48
CA GLU A 562 -46.09 50.86 -31.50
C GLU A 562 -44.75 51.15 -32.30
N ASP A 563 -44.35 50.61 -33.48
CA ASP A 563 -45.08 49.90 -34.53
C ASP A 563 -44.27 48.95 -35.48
N LYS A 564 -45.02 48.07 -36.17
CA LYS A 564 -44.90 47.52 -37.56
C LYS A 564 -43.63 47.79 -38.40
N LYS A 565 -43.01 46.74 -39.02
CA LYS A 565 -43.38 46.08 -40.32
C LYS A 565 -42.22 45.53 -41.20
N ASP A 566 -42.53 44.41 -41.86
CA ASP A 566 -42.22 43.96 -43.25
C ASP A 566 -40.79 43.92 -43.89
N ALA A 567 -40.46 42.72 -44.39
CA ALA A 567 -39.90 42.39 -45.72
C ALA A 567 -38.37 42.41 -46.05
N ALA A 568 -37.84 41.19 -46.17
CA ALA A 568 -37.13 40.63 -47.35
C ALA A 568 -35.65 40.97 -47.68
N ALA A 569 -35.02 39.95 -48.32
CA ALA A 569 -33.79 39.95 -49.13
C ALA A 569 -32.40 40.12 -48.47
N ALA A 570 -31.52 39.18 -48.82
CA ALA A 570 -30.04 39.32 -48.81
C ALA A 570 -29.59 39.80 -50.22
N PRO A 571 -28.32 40.22 -50.50
CA PRO A 571 -27.08 39.79 -49.83
C PRO A 571 -25.94 40.85 -49.77
N THR A 572 -24.69 40.35 -49.76
CA THR A 572 -23.41 41.03 -50.08
C THR A 572 -22.75 41.92 -49.01
N SER A 573 -21.45 42.17 -49.22
CA SER A 573 -20.45 42.44 -48.19
C SER A 573 -19.71 43.76 -48.36
N ALA A 574 -19.43 44.44 -47.24
CA ALA A 574 -18.34 45.40 -47.08
C ALA A 574 -17.67 45.14 -45.72
N ALA A 575 -16.40 45.53 -45.57
CA ALA A 575 -15.66 45.37 -44.32
C ALA A 575 -15.65 46.68 -43.52
N GLU A 576 -16.06 46.62 -42.25
CA GLU A 576 -15.93 47.74 -41.31
C GLU A 576 -15.07 47.37 -40.09
N LYS A 577 -14.74 48.39 -39.30
CA LYS A 577 -13.70 48.37 -38.26
C LYS A 577 -14.12 47.51 -37.05
N PRO A 578 -13.15 47.01 -36.24
CA PRO A 578 -13.48 46.34 -34.98
C PRO A 578 -14.31 47.27 -34.08
N VAL A 579 -15.53 46.85 -33.79
CA VAL A 579 -16.43 47.54 -32.86
C VAL A 579 -15.88 47.37 -31.44
N VAL A 580 -15.60 48.49 -30.77
CA VAL A 580 -15.25 48.48 -29.34
C VAL A 580 -16.49 48.02 -28.56
N PRO A 581 -16.39 47.06 -27.62
CA PRO A 581 -17.55 46.62 -26.85
C PRO A 581 -18.12 47.78 -26.02
N GLU A 582 -19.35 48.19 -26.32
CA GLU A 582 -20.09 49.13 -25.48
C GLU A 582 -20.46 48.44 -24.16
N ILE A 583 -20.07 49.07 -23.04
CA ILE A 583 -20.38 48.56 -21.71
C ILE A 583 -21.76 49.09 -21.30
N PRO A 584 -22.68 48.26 -20.79
CA PRO A 584 -24.00 48.71 -20.36
C PRO A 584 -23.93 49.86 -19.35
N ALA A 585 -24.78 50.89 -19.52
CA ALA A 585 -24.80 52.05 -18.64
C ALA A 585 -25.10 51.69 -17.17
N GLU A 586 -25.87 50.61 -16.96
CA GLU A 586 -26.12 49.99 -15.64
C GLU A 586 -24.83 49.48 -14.97
N ASP A 587 -23.91 48.89 -15.73
CA ASP A 587 -22.62 48.40 -15.22
C ASP A 587 -21.65 49.55 -14.93
N LEU A 588 -21.70 50.64 -15.71
CA LEU A 588 -20.95 51.86 -15.42
C LEU A 588 -21.47 52.54 -14.15
N ALA A 589 -22.80 52.64 -13.98
CA ALA A 589 -23.44 53.18 -12.78
C ALA A 589 -23.12 52.32 -11.53
N ALA A 590 -23.02 51.00 -11.67
CA ALA A 590 -22.61 50.10 -10.60
C ALA A 590 -21.13 50.23 -10.20
N LEU A 591 -20.25 50.71 -11.10
CA LEU A 591 -18.88 51.08 -10.75
C LEU A 591 -18.83 52.46 -10.08
N ALA A 592 -19.60 53.43 -10.59
CA ALA A 592 -19.66 54.78 -10.02
C ALA A 592 -20.21 54.79 -8.58
N SER A 593 -21.23 53.97 -8.28
CA SER A 593 -21.81 53.86 -6.93
C SER A 593 -20.93 53.11 -5.92
N LEU A 594 -19.98 52.30 -6.39
CA LEU A 594 -18.96 51.65 -5.56
C LEU A 594 -17.70 52.52 -5.34
N THR A 595 -17.50 53.60 -6.12
CA THR A 595 -16.42 54.57 -5.93
C THR A 595 -16.86 56.01 -6.20
N ASN A 596 -16.72 56.46 -7.45
CA ASN A 596 -17.15 57.75 -7.98
C ASN A 596 -17.16 57.67 -9.52
N GLU A 597 -17.86 58.61 -10.16
CA GLU A 597 -17.98 58.68 -11.62
C GLU A 597 -16.61 58.87 -12.30
N ASP A 598 -15.70 59.66 -11.70
CA ASP A 598 -14.36 59.91 -12.27
C ASP A 598 -13.55 58.61 -12.44
N PHE A 599 -13.52 57.74 -11.42
CA PHE A 599 -12.76 56.48 -11.51
C PHE A 599 -13.43 55.47 -12.45
N ALA A 600 -14.77 55.40 -12.46
CA ALA A 600 -15.51 54.58 -13.43
C ALA A 600 -15.23 55.01 -14.88
N ASN A 601 -15.20 56.31 -15.15
CA ASN A 601 -14.85 56.87 -16.45
C ASN A 601 -13.38 56.66 -16.83
N GLN A 602 -12.44 56.73 -15.88
CA GLN A 602 -11.03 56.39 -16.12
C GLN A 602 -10.84 54.91 -16.47
N LEU A 603 -11.56 54.00 -15.82
CA LEU A 603 -11.55 52.56 -16.16
C LEU A 603 -12.11 52.31 -17.58
N LEU A 604 -13.17 53.01 -17.96
CA LEU A 604 -13.72 52.95 -19.31
C LEU A 604 -12.72 53.46 -20.37
N ALA A 605 -12.07 54.60 -20.12
CA ALA A 605 -11.06 55.17 -21.02
C ALA A 605 -9.82 54.26 -21.16
N LEU A 606 -9.38 53.62 -20.07
CA LEU A 606 -8.37 52.56 -20.12
C LEU A 606 -8.82 51.41 -21.02
N TYR A 607 -10.01 50.86 -20.80
CA TYR A 607 -10.52 49.74 -21.58
C TYR A 607 -10.60 50.04 -23.08
N GLN A 608 -11.20 51.18 -23.44
CA GLN A 608 -11.31 51.64 -24.83
C GLN A 608 -9.93 51.79 -25.50
N THR A 609 -8.92 52.28 -24.77
CA THR A 609 -7.56 52.42 -25.30
C THR A 609 -6.93 51.05 -25.61
N ILE A 610 -7.09 50.06 -24.72
CA ILE A 610 -6.58 48.69 -24.90
C ILE A 610 -7.31 47.95 -26.03
N SER A 611 -8.62 48.17 -26.15
CA SER A 611 -9.45 47.63 -27.24
C SER A 611 -9.07 48.20 -28.61
N ALA A 612 -8.54 49.43 -28.66
CA ALA A 612 -8.07 50.06 -29.89
C ALA A 612 -6.62 49.67 -30.25
N ASP A 613 -5.69 49.63 -29.29
CA ASP A 613 -4.32 49.14 -29.47
C ASP A 613 -3.85 48.33 -28.24
N GLN A 614 -3.64 47.03 -28.44
CA GLN A 614 -3.21 46.09 -27.40
C GLN A 614 -1.77 46.32 -26.90
N ASN A 615 -0.99 47.20 -27.54
CA ASN A 615 0.35 47.59 -27.11
C ASN A 615 0.43 49.05 -26.59
N ALA A 616 -0.69 49.76 -26.49
CA ALA A 616 -0.72 51.14 -26.02
C ALA A 616 -0.19 51.27 -24.58
N LYS A 617 0.79 52.16 -24.38
CA LYS A 617 1.23 52.55 -23.04
C LYS A 617 0.15 53.44 -22.41
N THR A 618 -0.34 53.01 -21.26
CA THR A 618 -1.42 53.65 -20.51
C THR A 618 -0.97 53.88 -19.06
N GLU A 619 -1.28 55.05 -18.51
CA GLU A 619 -0.99 55.38 -17.11
C GLU A 619 -2.06 54.77 -16.18
N PRO A 620 -1.70 54.38 -14.95
CA PRO A 620 -2.63 53.70 -14.04
C PRO A 620 -3.68 54.66 -13.45
N ALA A 621 -4.96 54.33 -13.63
CA ALA A 621 -6.04 55.00 -12.90
C ALA A 621 -5.98 54.66 -11.41
N THR A 622 -6.35 55.59 -10.53
CA THR A 622 -6.35 55.39 -9.07
C THR A 622 -7.63 55.96 -8.45
N SER A 623 -8.29 55.17 -7.60
CA SER A 623 -9.52 55.56 -6.90
C SER A 623 -9.25 56.51 -5.72
N PRO A 624 -10.30 57.14 -5.15
CA PRO A 624 -10.25 57.65 -3.78
C PRO A 624 -9.83 56.55 -2.78
N ILE A 625 -9.38 56.95 -1.60
CA ILE A 625 -9.14 56.04 -0.47
C ILE A 625 -10.48 55.44 -0.05
N MET A 626 -10.52 54.11 0.15
CA MET A 626 -11.70 53.39 0.61
C MET A 626 -11.34 52.62 1.88
N ASP A 627 -12.01 52.91 2.99
CA ASP A 627 -11.77 52.21 4.26
C ASP A 627 -12.57 50.90 4.37
N ASP A 628 -13.76 50.86 3.77
CA ASP A 628 -14.62 49.67 3.74
C ASP A 628 -13.94 48.53 2.95
N LYS A 629 -13.81 47.36 3.59
CA LYS A 629 -13.17 46.17 3.02
C LYS A 629 -14.08 45.43 2.04
N ASP A 630 -15.38 45.46 2.27
CA ASP A 630 -16.36 44.72 1.48
C ASP A 630 -16.76 45.51 0.22
N GLN A 631 -16.87 46.84 0.29
CA GLN A 631 -17.01 47.70 -0.89
C GLN A 631 -15.80 47.56 -1.83
N ARG A 632 -14.56 47.60 -1.29
CA ARG A 632 -13.34 47.31 -2.08
C ARG A 632 -13.38 45.93 -2.72
N SER A 633 -13.79 44.91 -1.95
CA SER A 633 -13.91 43.53 -2.44
C SER A 633 -14.98 43.38 -3.53
N GLN A 634 -16.07 44.14 -3.46
CA GLN A 634 -17.11 44.21 -4.50
C GLN A 634 -16.59 44.93 -5.75
N LEU A 635 -15.89 46.06 -5.62
CA LEU A 635 -15.31 46.79 -6.75
C LEU A 635 -14.33 45.91 -7.55
N HIS A 636 -13.40 45.22 -6.87
CA HIS A 636 -12.47 44.29 -7.53
C HIS A 636 -13.20 43.17 -8.30
N GLN A 637 -14.36 42.71 -7.83
CA GLN A 637 -15.19 41.73 -8.52
C GLN A 637 -15.95 42.33 -9.71
N SER A 638 -16.54 43.51 -9.54
CA SER A 638 -17.25 44.24 -10.60
C SER A 638 -16.32 44.62 -11.76
N VAL A 639 -15.16 45.22 -11.49
CA VAL A 639 -14.15 45.53 -12.52
C VAL A 639 -13.72 44.27 -13.26
N ARG A 640 -13.48 43.16 -12.54
CA ARG A 640 -13.08 41.89 -13.16
C ARG A 640 -14.16 41.26 -14.03
N ARG A 641 -15.44 41.39 -13.65
CA ARG A 641 -16.61 40.97 -14.43
C ARG A 641 -16.75 41.82 -15.69
N ILE A 642 -16.87 43.14 -15.51
CA ILE A 642 -17.21 44.09 -16.57
C ILE A 642 -16.12 44.13 -17.64
N PHE A 643 -14.85 44.29 -17.25
CA PHE A 643 -13.73 44.40 -18.18
C PHE A 643 -13.08 43.05 -18.52
N SER A 644 -13.75 41.92 -18.23
CA SER A 644 -13.30 40.56 -18.58
C SER A 644 -11.85 40.20 -18.19
N SER A 645 -11.35 40.75 -17.08
CA SER A 645 -9.94 40.65 -16.63
C SER A 645 -8.88 41.27 -17.57
N ALA A 646 -9.25 42.17 -18.49
CA ALA A 646 -8.28 42.95 -19.29
C ALA A 646 -7.59 44.06 -18.48
N ILE A 647 -8.31 44.60 -17.49
CA ILE A 647 -7.80 45.50 -16.45
C ILE A 647 -7.67 44.68 -15.15
N ASP A 648 -6.50 44.76 -14.52
CA ASP A 648 -6.23 44.23 -13.18
C ASP A 648 -6.29 45.36 -12.14
N THR A 649 -6.63 45.06 -10.89
CA THR A 649 -6.80 46.08 -9.83
C THR A 649 -6.19 45.62 -8.52
N SER A 650 -5.43 46.52 -7.88
CA SER A 650 -4.70 46.26 -6.64
C SER A 650 -4.87 47.39 -5.64
N THR A 651 -5.17 47.09 -4.38
CA THR A 651 -5.17 48.08 -3.30
C THR A 651 -3.73 48.47 -2.93
N ASP A 652 -3.47 49.77 -2.84
CA ASP A 652 -2.22 50.35 -2.33
C ASP A 652 -2.22 50.41 -0.78
N PRO A 653 -1.07 50.46 -0.07
CA PRO A 653 -1.04 50.58 1.40
C PRO A 653 -1.77 51.81 1.96
N THR A 654 -2.05 52.82 1.14
CA THR A 654 -2.89 53.98 1.48
C THR A 654 -4.40 53.69 1.50
N GLY A 655 -4.84 52.50 1.06
CA GLY A 655 -6.24 52.08 1.00
C GLY A 655 -6.97 52.39 -0.32
N ALA A 656 -6.35 53.16 -1.22
CA ALA A 656 -6.85 53.41 -2.58
C ALA A 656 -6.63 52.20 -3.51
N ILE A 657 -7.45 52.07 -4.56
CA ILE A 657 -7.34 51.01 -5.58
C ILE A 657 -6.72 51.57 -6.85
N VAL A 658 -5.63 50.93 -7.29
CA VAL A 658 -4.91 51.26 -8.53
C VAL A 658 -5.25 50.24 -9.61
N ALA A 659 -5.60 50.70 -10.81
CA ALA A 659 -5.98 49.88 -11.97
C ALA A 659 -4.88 49.88 -13.04
N ARG A 660 -4.59 48.71 -13.65
CA ARG A 660 -3.48 48.51 -14.60
C ARG A 660 -3.85 47.55 -15.73
N VAL A 661 -3.19 47.71 -16.88
CA VAL A 661 -3.38 46.89 -18.09
C VAL A 661 -2.50 45.64 -18.08
N VAL A 662 -3.02 44.51 -18.55
CA VAL A 662 -2.29 43.22 -18.60
C VAL A 662 -1.96 42.82 -20.06
N PRO A 663 -0.69 42.92 -20.51
CA PRO A 663 -0.30 42.55 -21.87
C PRO A 663 -0.14 41.02 -22.06
N PRO A 664 -0.43 40.48 -23.26
CA PRO A 664 -0.33 39.04 -23.54
C PRO A 664 1.12 38.53 -23.65
N ARG A 665 1.43 37.39 -23.02
CA ARG A 665 2.80 36.83 -22.95
C ARG A 665 3.19 35.98 -24.16
N GLY A 666 4.27 36.36 -24.84
CA GLY A 666 4.94 35.56 -25.89
C GLY A 666 5.87 34.45 -25.37
N LYS A 667 6.34 33.58 -26.29
CA LYS A 667 7.28 32.47 -26.01
C LYS A 667 8.74 32.92 -26.21
N GLY A 668 9.64 32.57 -25.30
CA GLY A 668 11.08 32.88 -25.40
C GLY A 668 12.00 31.83 -24.75
N LYS A 669 13.24 31.73 -25.23
CA LYS A 669 14.28 30.80 -24.75
C LYS A 669 14.77 31.16 -23.33
N GLY A 670 15.38 30.21 -22.62
CA GLY A 670 15.92 30.40 -21.27
C GLY A 670 17.43 30.12 -21.12
N MET A 671 17.97 30.41 -19.94
CA MET A 671 19.31 30.04 -19.47
C MET A 671 19.26 29.73 -17.97
N ARG A 672 20.26 29.03 -17.42
CA ARG A 672 20.33 28.63 -16.00
C ARG A 672 20.84 29.77 -15.09
N GLY A 673 20.26 29.90 -13.90
CA GLY A 673 20.77 30.72 -12.79
C GLY A 673 19.69 31.04 -11.76
N GLY A 674 20.04 31.09 -10.47
CA GLY A 674 19.10 31.35 -9.37
C GLY A 674 18.36 30.10 -8.86
N ARG A 675 18.33 29.88 -7.55
CA ARG A 675 17.66 28.74 -6.88
C ARG A 675 16.85 29.24 -5.68
N ASP A 676 15.94 30.16 -5.96
CA ASP A 676 15.14 30.84 -4.94
C ASP A 676 13.82 30.13 -4.67
N ASN A 677 13.38 30.20 -3.41
CA ASN A 677 12.09 29.70 -2.97
C ASN A 677 10.96 30.53 -3.57
N ASN A 678 9.87 29.88 -4.00
CA ASN A 678 8.57 30.52 -3.92
C ASN A 678 7.49 29.53 -3.44
N ASN A 679 7.25 29.54 -2.13
CA ASN A 679 6.17 28.82 -1.47
C ASN A 679 4.89 29.66 -1.55
N ASN A 680 4.21 29.68 -2.71
CA ASN A 680 2.90 30.32 -2.83
C ASN A 680 2.09 29.79 -4.04
N ASN A 681 1.44 28.63 -3.89
CA ASN A 681 0.37 28.20 -4.81
C ASN A 681 -0.61 27.20 -4.18
N ILE A 682 -1.07 27.45 -2.94
CA ILE A 682 -2.16 26.69 -2.29
C ILE A 682 -3.40 27.58 -2.20
N ASN A 683 -3.92 28.02 -3.35
CA ASN A 683 -5.24 28.65 -3.41
C ASN A 683 -6.00 28.42 -4.74
N ASN A 684 -5.58 27.42 -5.53
CA ASN A 684 -6.34 26.97 -6.68
C ASN A 684 -7.22 25.77 -6.26
N LYS A 685 -8.51 26.04 -6.02
CA LYS A 685 -9.51 25.04 -5.59
C LYS A 685 -9.42 23.79 -6.49
N GLN A 686 -9.16 22.63 -5.89
CA GLN A 686 -9.34 21.36 -6.61
C GLN A 686 -10.82 21.19 -6.95
N LYS A 687 -11.20 21.60 -8.17
CA LYS A 687 -12.49 21.25 -8.75
C LYS A 687 -12.60 19.73 -8.72
N LYS A 688 -13.58 19.18 -7.99
CA LYS A 688 -14.03 17.79 -8.20
C LYS A 688 -14.18 17.60 -9.72
N PRO A 689 -13.60 16.56 -10.34
CA PRO A 689 -13.79 16.32 -11.75
C PRO A 689 -15.27 16.03 -11.98
N LYS A 690 -16.01 17.01 -12.52
CA LYS A 690 -17.43 16.83 -12.83
C LYS A 690 -17.57 15.66 -13.81
N ALA A 691 -18.52 14.76 -13.54
CA ALA A 691 -19.08 13.87 -14.55
C ALA A 691 -19.37 14.70 -15.82
N ARG A 692 -18.84 14.27 -16.96
CA ARG A 692 -18.73 15.12 -18.16
C ARG A 692 -20.06 15.21 -18.92
N ALA A 693 -20.88 14.16 -18.83
CA ALA A 693 -22.31 14.17 -19.07
C ALA A 693 -23.04 13.38 -17.94
N PRO A 694 -24.36 13.54 -17.76
CA PRO A 694 -25.14 12.67 -16.87
C PRO A 694 -24.96 11.20 -17.27
N GLY A 695 -24.43 10.37 -16.35
CA GLY A 695 -24.11 8.96 -16.58
C GLY A 695 -22.64 8.64 -16.88
N GLU A 696 -21.79 9.62 -17.23
CA GLU A 696 -20.35 9.39 -17.41
C GLU A 696 -19.62 9.37 -16.05
N GLY A 697 -19.18 8.19 -15.61
CA GLY A 697 -18.55 7.99 -14.31
C GLY A 697 -17.15 8.57 -14.14
N GLU A 698 -16.68 8.66 -12.89
CA GLU A 698 -15.43 9.36 -12.54
C GLU A 698 -14.13 8.67 -12.99
N TYR A 699 -14.17 7.39 -13.37
CA TYR A 699 -12.98 6.61 -13.72
C TYR A 699 -12.90 6.41 -15.24
N LEU A 700 -11.78 6.85 -15.82
CA LEU A 700 -11.40 6.49 -17.18
C LEU A 700 -10.86 5.06 -17.19
N HIS A 701 -11.63 4.14 -17.76
CA HIS A 701 -11.21 2.80 -18.10
C HIS A 701 -10.58 2.79 -19.48
N PHE A 702 -9.52 2.00 -19.66
CA PHE A 702 -8.83 1.84 -20.94
C PHE A 702 -8.19 0.46 -21.04
N THR A 703 -8.13 -0.09 -22.24
CA THR A 703 -7.33 -1.30 -22.53
C THR A 703 -5.86 -0.89 -22.66
N MET A 704 -4.97 -1.62 -21.98
CA MET A 704 -3.52 -1.52 -22.12
C MET A 704 -2.98 -2.78 -22.78
N TYR A 705 -2.34 -2.61 -23.93
CA TYR A 705 -1.55 -3.64 -24.61
C TYR A 705 -0.06 -3.34 -24.37
N LYS A 706 0.74 -4.35 -23.99
CA LYS A 706 2.18 -4.19 -23.76
C LYS A 706 2.99 -5.34 -24.37
N GLU A 707 4.17 -5.02 -24.90
CA GLU A 707 5.11 -5.94 -25.55
C GLU A 707 6.46 -5.95 -24.81
N ASN A 708 6.95 -7.13 -24.43
CA ASN A 708 8.23 -7.33 -23.75
C ASN A 708 8.45 -6.46 -22.49
N ARG A 709 7.33 -6.04 -21.87
CA ARG A 709 7.29 -5.04 -20.79
C ARG A 709 6.57 -5.58 -19.57
N ASP A 710 7.14 -5.22 -18.43
CA ASP A 710 6.54 -5.46 -17.13
C ASP A 710 5.30 -4.56 -16.93
N THR A 711 4.35 -5.03 -16.11
CA THR A 711 3.11 -4.29 -15.82
C THR A 711 3.41 -3.00 -15.05
N MET A 712 4.22 -3.06 -14.00
CA MET A 712 4.51 -1.89 -13.17
C MET A 712 5.37 -0.87 -13.91
N ASP A 713 6.29 -1.30 -14.78
CA ASP A 713 7.01 -0.38 -15.68
C ASP A 713 6.06 0.34 -16.65
N ALA A 714 5.10 -0.38 -17.27
CA ALA A 714 4.09 0.23 -18.14
C ALA A 714 3.23 1.26 -17.37
N LEU A 715 2.80 0.93 -16.15
CA LEU A 715 2.09 1.85 -15.28
C LEU A 715 2.94 3.09 -14.89
N HIS A 716 4.24 2.94 -14.64
CA HIS A 716 5.14 4.08 -14.40
C HIS A 716 5.31 4.97 -15.63
N GLN A 717 5.36 4.40 -16.85
CA GLN A 717 5.38 5.19 -18.08
C GLN A 717 4.09 6.01 -18.25
N ILE A 718 2.93 5.37 -18.02
CA ILE A 718 1.61 6.03 -18.08
C ILE A 718 1.47 7.11 -17.01
N SER A 719 1.83 6.82 -15.75
CA SER A 719 1.70 7.79 -14.65
C SER A 719 2.60 9.01 -14.87
N LYS A 720 3.81 8.82 -15.41
CA LYS A 720 4.71 9.91 -15.81
C LYS A 720 4.13 10.78 -16.92
N ALA A 721 3.43 10.20 -17.89
CA ALA A 721 2.75 10.95 -18.95
C ALA A 721 1.54 11.75 -18.42
N LEU A 722 0.74 11.15 -17.53
CA LEU A 722 -0.45 11.77 -16.93
C LEU A 722 -0.15 12.68 -15.72
N ARG A 723 1.11 12.72 -15.25
CA ARG A 723 1.57 13.40 -14.03
C ARG A 723 0.87 12.90 -12.76
N THR A 724 0.59 11.60 -12.70
CA THR A 724 -0.02 10.92 -11.54
C THR A 724 0.97 9.95 -10.86
N LYS A 725 0.60 9.49 -9.66
CA LYS A 725 1.29 8.37 -9.00
C LYS A 725 0.91 7.05 -9.69
N PRO A 726 1.80 6.05 -9.83
CA PRO A 726 1.45 4.73 -10.38
C PRO A 726 0.28 4.06 -9.65
N GLN A 727 0.21 4.22 -8.32
CA GLN A 727 -0.86 3.69 -7.45
C GLN A 727 -2.25 4.30 -7.73
N ALA A 728 -2.35 5.35 -8.56
CA ALA A 728 -3.63 5.91 -9.00
C ALA A 728 -4.20 5.21 -10.27
N ILE A 729 -3.50 4.18 -10.79
CA ILE A 729 -3.96 3.35 -11.90
C ILE A 729 -4.32 1.96 -11.36
N GLY A 730 -5.61 1.65 -11.28
CA GLY A 730 -6.11 0.34 -10.85
C GLY A 730 -6.07 -0.68 -12.00
N THR A 731 -5.62 -1.90 -11.73
CA THR A 731 -5.54 -3.02 -12.68
C THR A 731 -5.96 -4.33 -12.02
N ALA A 732 -6.51 -5.28 -12.78
CA ALA A 732 -7.02 -6.53 -12.21
C ALA A 732 -5.92 -7.56 -11.88
N GLY A 733 -4.68 -7.34 -12.31
CA GLY A 733 -3.51 -8.17 -12.01
C GLY A 733 -2.31 -7.87 -12.92
N THR A 734 -1.12 -8.33 -12.54
CA THR A 734 0.09 -8.26 -13.36
C THR A 734 0.10 -9.34 -14.44
N LYS A 735 0.54 -9.01 -15.66
CA LYS A 735 0.69 -9.97 -16.78
C LYS A 735 2.15 -10.12 -17.20
N ASP A 736 2.50 -11.30 -17.71
CA ASP A 736 3.85 -11.71 -18.16
C ASP A 736 4.67 -10.60 -18.82
N ARG A 737 5.95 -10.49 -18.47
CA ARG A 737 6.88 -9.53 -19.10
C ARG A 737 7.29 -9.97 -20.51
N ARG A 738 7.75 -11.22 -20.69
CA ARG A 738 8.24 -11.75 -21.98
C ARG A 738 7.08 -12.27 -22.82
N ALA A 739 6.12 -11.39 -23.10
CA ALA A 739 4.88 -11.67 -23.79
C ALA A 739 4.37 -10.43 -24.55
N ALA A 740 3.35 -10.62 -25.37
CA ALA A 740 2.42 -9.56 -25.77
C ALA A 740 1.14 -9.72 -24.94
N THR A 741 0.76 -8.71 -24.14
CA THR A 741 -0.34 -8.88 -23.16
C THR A 741 -1.33 -7.74 -23.17
N THR A 742 -2.63 -8.07 -23.17
CA THR A 742 -3.75 -7.12 -23.13
C THR A 742 -4.48 -7.22 -21.77
N GLN A 743 -4.60 -6.11 -21.06
CA GLN A 743 -5.27 -6.01 -19.75
C GLN A 743 -6.03 -4.69 -19.57
N ARG A 744 -7.04 -4.65 -18.71
CA ARG A 744 -7.82 -3.45 -18.43
C ARG A 744 -7.21 -2.65 -17.29
N CYS A 745 -7.15 -1.34 -17.48
CA CYS A 745 -6.67 -0.36 -16.52
C CYS A 745 -7.76 0.69 -16.26
N SER A 746 -7.74 1.30 -15.06
CA SER A 746 -8.66 2.37 -14.67
C SER A 746 -7.93 3.51 -13.95
N ILE A 747 -8.34 4.76 -14.15
CA ILE A 747 -7.75 5.92 -13.46
C ILE A 747 -8.78 7.04 -13.25
N ARG A 748 -8.84 7.57 -12.02
CA ARG A 748 -9.84 8.58 -11.63
C ARG A 748 -9.54 9.96 -12.22
N GLY A 749 -10.57 10.65 -12.71
CA GLY A 749 -10.53 12.07 -13.07
C GLY A 749 -9.65 12.45 -14.27
N GLN A 750 -9.13 11.46 -15.01
CA GLN A 750 -8.28 11.67 -16.19
C GLN A 750 -9.10 11.64 -17.48
N ARG A 751 -8.50 12.14 -18.57
CA ARG A 751 -9.14 12.21 -19.89
C ARG A 751 -8.37 11.40 -20.92
N ALA A 752 -9.10 10.71 -21.79
CA ALA A 752 -8.50 9.89 -22.85
C ALA A 752 -7.59 10.69 -23.81
N ASP A 753 -7.82 12.00 -24.02
CA ASP A 753 -6.93 12.85 -24.83
C ASP A 753 -5.54 13.06 -24.20
N ALA A 754 -5.37 12.82 -22.90
CA ALA A 754 -4.04 12.80 -22.28
C ALA A 754 -3.29 11.49 -22.60
N LEU A 755 -3.97 10.34 -22.57
CA LEU A 755 -3.42 9.03 -22.94
C LEU A 755 -3.07 8.93 -24.43
N VAL A 756 -3.96 9.36 -25.33
CA VAL A 756 -3.76 9.31 -26.79
C VAL A 756 -2.55 10.15 -27.27
N ARG A 757 -2.12 11.16 -26.49
CA ARG A 757 -0.91 11.96 -26.77
C ARG A 757 0.34 11.50 -26.03
N ALA A 758 0.24 10.46 -25.19
CA ALA A 758 1.39 9.94 -24.44
C ALA A 758 2.34 9.17 -25.38
N ARG A 759 3.64 9.51 -25.33
CA ARG A 759 4.70 8.70 -25.96
C ARG A 759 5.13 7.62 -24.98
N LEU A 760 4.56 6.43 -25.12
CA LEU A 760 4.88 5.24 -24.34
C LEU A 760 5.76 4.28 -25.18
N ASN A 761 6.63 3.50 -24.53
CA ASN A 761 7.58 2.61 -25.19
C ASN A 761 7.28 1.13 -24.85
N GLY A 762 6.93 0.35 -25.88
CA GLY A 762 6.46 -1.03 -25.74
C GLY A 762 5.06 -1.16 -25.13
N VAL A 763 4.27 -0.08 -25.15
CA VAL A 763 2.92 -0.01 -24.56
C VAL A 763 2.00 0.80 -25.48
N THR A 764 0.80 0.30 -25.75
CA THR A 764 -0.27 0.98 -26.50
C THR A 764 -1.56 0.98 -25.66
N VAL A 765 -2.37 2.02 -25.79
CA VAL A 765 -3.61 2.22 -25.02
C VAL A 765 -4.80 2.57 -25.93
N GLY A 766 -5.99 2.11 -25.56
CA GLY A 766 -7.21 2.25 -26.35
C GLY A 766 -8.49 1.84 -25.62
N ASP A 767 -9.57 1.64 -26.37
CA ASP A 767 -10.92 1.25 -25.89
C ASP A 767 -11.40 2.03 -24.66
N TYR A 768 -11.34 3.36 -24.77
CA TYR A 768 -11.61 4.30 -23.69
C TYR A 768 -13.10 4.32 -23.31
N LEU A 769 -13.40 4.14 -22.02
CA LEU A 769 -14.74 4.17 -21.43
C LEU A 769 -14.72 4.97 -20.11
N TYR A 770 -15.82 5.65 -19.76
CA TYR A 770 -15.99 6.27 -18.44
C TYR A 770 -16.94 5.43 -17.59
N ALA A 771 -16.53 5.04 -16.39
CA ALA A 771 -17.27 4.15 -15.50
C ALA A 771 -17.25 4.67 -14.04
N PRO A 772 -18.26 4.32 -13.22
CA PRO A 772 -18.39 4.86 -11.86
C PRO A 772 -17.41 4.21 -10.86
N THR A 773 -16.92 3.01 -11.13
CA THR A 773 -16.07 2.22 -10.23
C THR A 773 -14.61 2.12 -10.71
N PRO A 774 -13.63 1.93 -9.80
CA PRO A 774 -12.27 1.53 -10.16
C PRO A 774 -12.19 0.04 -10.53
N ILE A 775 -11.05 -0.36 -11.09
CA ILE A 775 -10.64 -1.77 -11.21
C ILE A 775 -9.68 -2.08 -10.07
N HIS A 776 -10.09 -3.04 -9.24
CA HIS A 776 -9.31 -3.55 -8.10
C HIS A 776 -8.53 -4.82 -8.49
N LEU A 777 -7.58 -5.22 -7.66
CA LEU A 777 -6.84 -6.47 -7.84
C LEU A 777 -7.80 -7.67 -7.80
N GLY A 778 -7.52 -8.73 -8.56
CA GLY A 778 -8.41 -9.89 -8.66
C GLY A 778 -9.75 -9.63 -9.37
N ALA A 779 -9.95 -8.45 -9.99
CA ALA A 779 -11.19 -8.11 -10.70
C ALA A 779 -11.36 -8.78 -12.09
N HIS A 780 -10.67 -9.89 -12.35
CA HIS A 780 -10.71 -10.66 -13.59
C HIS A 780 -11.13 -12.12 -13.31
N ALA A 781 -11.71 -12.81 -14.29
CA ALA A 781 -12.08 -14.23 -14.17
C ALA A 781 -10.89 -15.17 -14.42
N GLY A 782 -10.00 -14.77 -15.33
CA GLY A 782 -8.90 -15.60 -15.80
C GLY A 782 -8.12 -14.94 -16.92
N ASN A 783 -7.35 -15.72 -17.67
CA ASN A 783 -6.59 -15.24 -18.83
C ASN A 783 -6.70 -16.24 -19.98
N GLU A 784 -6.95 -15.75 -21.19
CA GLU A 784 -6.76 -16.52 -22.42
C GLU A 784 -5.30 -16.42 -22.85
N PHE A 785 -4.70 -17.57 -23.12
CA PHE A 785 -3.35 -17.67 -23.65
C PHE A 785 -3.43 -18.10 -25.11
N VAL A 786 -2.64 -17.44 -25.98
CA VAL A 786 -2.32 -17.96 -27.31
C VAL A 786 -0.80 -18.09 -27.41
N ILE A 787 -0.31 -19.32 -27.50
CA ILE A 787 1.11 -19.64 -27.37
C ILE A 787 1.54 -20.45 -28.59
N ALA A 788 2.57 -19.97 -29.30
CA ALA A 788 3.25 -20.72 -30.33
C ALA A 788 4.52 -21.35 -29.77
N LEU A 789 4.57 -22.68 -29.82
CA LEU A 789 5.75 -23.49 -29.55
C LEU A 789 6.47 -23.72 -30.88
N LYS A 790 7.76 -23.39 -30.93
CA LYS A 790 8.59 -23.52 -32.15
C LYS A 790 9.56 -24.70 -32.02
N ASP A 791 10.11 -25.16 -33.15
CA ASP A 791 10.99 -26.36 -33.24
C ASP A 791 10.47 -27.56 -32.44
N CYS A 792 9.24 -27.96 -32.72
CA CYS A 792 8.59 -29.07 -32.05
C CYS A 792 9.17 -30.42 -32.51
N LEU A 793 9.60 -31.25 -31.56
CA LEU A 793 10.26 -32.55 -31.76
C LEU A 793 9.58 -33.63 -30.92
N VAL A 794 9.55 -34.87 -31.42
CA VAL A 794 9.09 -36.05 -30.67
C VAL A 794 10.24 -36.61 -29.82
N ALA A 795 9.97 -36.91 -28.56
CA ALA A 795 10.94 -37.53 -27.64
C ALA A 795 11.31 -38.95 -28.12
N GLY A 796 12.56 -39.36 -27.92
CA GLY A 796 13.06 -40.65 -28.36
C GLY A 796 13.12 -40.87 -29.88
N SER A 797 12.73 -39.90 -30.73
CA SER A 797 12.72 -40.06 -32.20
C SER A 797 12.92 -38.73 -32.97
N PRO A 798 14.11 -38.10 -32.88
CA PRO A 798 14.39 -36.80 -33.51
C PRO A 798 14.43 -36.83 -35.05
N ASP A 799 14.71 -37.98 -35.66
CA ASP A 799 14.91 -38.16 -37.11
C ASP A 799 13.62 -38.48 -37.90
N LEU A 800 12.44 -38.42 -37.26
CA LEU A 800 11.14 -38.60 -37.93
C LEU A 800 10.95 -37.59 -39.07
N SER A 801 10.30 -38.02 -40.17
CA SER A 801 10.00 -37.12 -41.29
C SER A 801 9.10 -35.96 -40.84
N PRO A 802 9.13 -34.80 -41.54
CA PRO A 802 8.28 -33.66 -41.17
C PRO A 802 6.78 -33.99 -41.16
N ALA A 803 6.32 -34.92 -42.01
CA ALA A 803 4.93 -35.35 -42.08
C ALA A 803 4.56 -36.28 -40.92
N ASP A 804 5.37 -37.30 -40.64
CA ASP A 804 5.12 -38.25 -39.53
C ASP A 804 5.19 -37.53 -38.17
N ARG A 805 6.14 -36.62 -38.03
CA ARG A 805 6.32 -35.74 -36.87
C ARG A 805 5.10 -34.83 -36.67
N HIS A 806 4.60 -34.21 -37.74
CA HIS A 806 3.38 -33.40 -37.68
C HIS A 806 2.18 -34.24 -37.22
N ALA A 807 1.99 -35.44 -37.78
CA ALA A 807 0.88 -36.32 -37.43
C ALA A 807 0.94 -36.79 -35.96
N GLN A 808 2.09 -37.29 -35.50
CA GLN A 808 2.25 -37.75 -34.11
C GLN A 808 2.06 -36.62 -33.09
N ILE A 809 2.60 -35.43 -33.36
CA ILE A 809 2.40 -34.26 -32.48
C ILE A 809 0.93 -33.81 -32.52
N HIS A 810 0.30 -33.74 -33.68
CA HIS A 810 -1.13 -33.41 -33.82
C HIS A 810 -2.02 -34.34 -32.97
N ASP A 811 -1.83 -35.65 -33.09
CA ASP A 811 -2.67 -36.62 -32.39
C ASP A 811 -2.40 -36.66 -30.89
N SER A 812 -1.15 -36.48 -30.45
CA SER A 812 -0.82 -36.32 -29.04
C SER A 812 -1.41 -35.03 -28.44
N VAL A 813 -1.30 -33.88 -29.14
CA VAL A 813 -1.89 -32.61 -28.69
C VAL A 813 -3.42 -32.73 -28.61
N LYS A 814 -4.05 -33.36 -29.61
CA LYS A 814 -5.50 -33.58 -29.67
C LYS A 814 -6.00 -34.42 -28.48
N ALA A 815 -5.33 -35.53 -28.19
CA ALA A 815 -5.69 -36.40 -27.08
C ALA A 815 -5.44 -35.74 -25.72
N ALA A 816 -4.32 -35.03 -25.56
CA ALA A 816 -4.00 -34.29 -24.35
C ALA A 816 -5.01 -33.16 -24.08
N MET A 817 -5.37 -32.36 -25.09
CA MET A 817 -6.39 -31.31 -24.93
C MET A 817 -7.77 -31.85 -24.58
N ALA A 818 -8.19 -32.98 -25.18
CA ALA A 818 -9.46 -33.62 -24.84
C ALA A 818 -9.49 -34.11 -23.37
N SER A 819 -8.37 -34.65 -22.87
CA SER A 819 -8.22 -35.04 -21.47
C SER A 819 -8.20 -33.83 -20.53
N MET A 820 -7.42 -32.79 -20.83
CA MET A 820 -7.32 -31.57 -20.02
C MET A 820 -8.60 -30.73 -20.02
N HIS A 821 -9.45 -30.83 -21.05
CA HIS A 821 -10.76 -30.19 -21.08
C HIS A 821 -11.79 -30.92 -20.21
N SER A 822 -11.72 -32.25 -20.14
CA SER A 822 -12.67 -33.09 -19.39
C SER A 822 -12.28 -33.30 -17.93
N LEU A 823 -11.06 -33.81 -17.68
CA LEU A 823 -10.53 -34.14 -16.35
C LEU A 823 -9.67 -33.02 -15.73
N GLY A 824 -9.12 -32.12 -16.54
CA GLY A 824 -8.22 -31.07 -16.07
C GLY A 824 -6.78 -31.55 -15.85
N TRP A 825 -6.04 -30.81 -15.02
CA TRP A 825 -4.67 -31.12 -14.60
C TRP A 825 -4.42 -30.63 -13.15
N ILE A 826 -3.36 -31.13 -12.51
CA ILE A 826 -3.01 -30.75 -11.14
C ILE A 826 -2.51 -29.31 -11.11
N ASN A 827 -3.07 -28.51 -10.20
CA ASN A 827 -2.96 -27.06 -10.15
C ASN A 827 -1.64 -26.55 -9.51
N TYR A 828 -0.51 -27.15 -9.86
CA TYR A 828 0.81 -26.81 -9.31
C TYR A 828 1.15 -25.32 -9.45
N PHE A 829 1.94 -24.81 -8.51
CA PHE A 829 2.68 -23.57 -8.70
C PHE A 829 3.83 -23.82 -9.68
N GLY A 830 3.86 -23.09 -10.79
CA GLY A 830 4.90 -23.25 -11.82
C GLY A 830 6.23 -22.57 -11.46
N HIS A 831 7.29 -22.92 -12.18
CA HIS A 831 8.67 -22.42 -12.01
C HIS A 831 8.81 -20.91 -11.78
N GLN A 832 7.98 -20.09 -12.43
CA GLN A 832 7.95 -18.64 -12.23
C GLN A 832 7.81 -18.22 -10.76
N ARG A 833 7.13 -19.03 -9.94
CA ARG A 833 6.89 -18.81 -8.51
C ARG A 833 8.15 -18.96 -7.66
N PHE A 834 9.13 -19.73 -8.12
CA PHE A 834 10.32 -20.13 -7.36
C PHE A 834 11.58 -19.38 -7.76
N GLY A 835 11.47 -18.45 -8.73
CA GLY A 835 12.57 -17.64 -9.25
C GLY A 835 13.38 -18.36 -10.33
N THR A 836 14.31 -17.62 -10.94
CA THR A 836 15.22 -18.11 -12.00
C THR A 836 16.69 -17.91 -11.63
N HIS A 837 16.99 -17.89 -10.33
CA HIS A 837 18.35 -17.75 -9.79
C HIS A 837 18.84 -19.08 -9.20
N ALA A 838 20.14 -19.21 -8.97
CA ALA A 838 20.76 -20.43 -8.45
C ALA A 838 20.33 -20.80 -7.02
N VAL A 839 19.67 -19.88 -6.31
CA VAL A 839 19.03 -20.10 -5.00
C VAL A 839 17.54 -19.79 -5.15
N GLY A 840 16.69 -20.72 -4.71
CA GLY A 840 15.25 -20.65 -4.89
C GLY A 840 14.57 -19.61 -4.01
N THR A 841 13.55 -18.93 -4.53
CA THR A 841 12.69 -18.01 -3.76
C THR A 841 12.05 -18.69 -2.54
N HIS A 842 11.76 -20.00 -2.65
CA HIS A 842 11.25 -20.82 -1.56
C HIS A 842 12.31 -21.17 -0.50
N GLU A 843 13.60 -21.24 -0.86
CA GLU A 843 14.69 -21.48 0.09
C GLU A 843 14.93 -20.25 0.96
N VAL A 844 14.89 -19.05 0.36
CA VAL A 844 14.89 -17.79 1.10
C VAL A 844 13.68 -17.74 2.05
N GLY A 845 12.49 -18.11 1.57
CA GLY A 845 11.28 -18.22 2.40
C GLY A 845 11.44 -19.17 3.59
N ARG A 846 12.01 -20.36 3.35
CA ARG A 846 12.34 -21.35 4.39
C ARG A 846 13.26 -20.75 5.46
N LEU A 847 14.34 -20.08 5.05
CA LEU A 847 15.33 -19.50 5.97
C LEU A 847 14.72 -18.38 6.84
N ILE A 848 13.90 -17.49 6.25
CA ILE A 848 13.16 -16.47 7.02
C ILE A 848 12.20 -17.14 8.02
N LEU A 849 11.49 -18.20 7.61
CA LEU A 849 10.58 -18.96 8.47
C LEU A 849 11.27 -19.85 9.51
N GLN A 850 12.59 -20.07 9.40
CA GLN A 850 13.45 -20.69 10.41
C GLN A 850 14.04 -19.66 11.40
N GLU A 851 13.75 -18.36 11.21
CA GLU A 851 14.41 -17.22 11.86
C GLU A 851 15.94 -17.14 11.57
N ASP A 852 16.43 -17.84 10.54
CA ASP A 852 17.80 -17.71 10.01
C ASP A 852 17.89 -16.53 9.03
N PHE A 853 17.92 -15.34 9.61
CA PHE A 853 18.02 -14.08 8.85
C PHE A 853 19.39 -13.90 8.17
N GLU A 854 20.48 -14.45 8.74
CA GLU A 854 21.82 -14.38 8.12
C GLU A 854 21.88 -15.27 6.86
N GLY A 855 21.36 -16.49 6.94
CA GLY A 855 21.18 -17.38 5.80
C GLY A 855 20.30 -16.75 4.71
N ALA A 856 19.14 -16.20 5.09
CA ALA A 856 18.22 -15.55 4.14
C ALA A 856 18.84 -14.35 3.40
N VAL A 857 19.61 -13.49 4.10
CA VAL A 857 20.33 -12.38 3.47
C VAL A 857 21.43 -12.87 2.53
N ASN A 858 22.24 -13.85 2.97
CA ASN A 858 23.29 -14.44 2.14
C ASN A 858 22.72 -15.16 0.89
N ALA A 859 21.55 -15.78 1.01
CA ALA A 859 20.82 -16.42 -0.08
C ALA A 859 20.34 -15.41 -1.13
N ILE A 860 19.78 -14.27 -0.72
CA ILE A 860 19.41 -13.19 -1.67
C ILE A 860 20.66 -12.60 -2.34
N LEU A 861 21.75 -12.41 -1.60
CA LEU A 861 23.03 -11.89 -2.11
C LEU A 861 23.93 -12.97 -2.75
N ALA A 862 23.41 -14.16 -3.06
CA ALA A 862 24.16 -15.22 -3.70
C ALA A 862 24.63 -14.84 -5.12
N TYR A 863 25.84 -15.27 -5.48
CA TYR A 863 26.44 -15.05 -6.80
C TYR A 863 27.19 -16.27 -7.32
N ASP A 864 27.27 -16.37 -8.65
CA ASP A 864 28.16 -17.30 -9.36
C ASP A 864 29.53 -16.63 -9.52
N GLU A 865 30.58 -17.30 -9.04
CA GLU A 865 31.95 -16.78 -9.03
C GLU A 865 32.56 -16.67 -10.45
N ALA A 866 32.21 -17.57 -11.37
CA ALA A 866 32.70 -17.55 -12.74
C ALA A 866 32.04 -16.42 -13.55
N ILE A 867 30.73 -16.20 -13.38
CA ILE A 867 30.02 -15.08 -14.00
C ILE A 867 30.52 -13.75 -13.42
N ALA A 868 30.67 -13.65 -12.10
CA ALA A 868 31.13 -12.41 -11.44
C ALA A 868 32.55 -12.03 -11.86
N LYS A 869 33.49 -12.99 -11.95
CA LYS A 869 34.87 -12.74 -12.43
C LYS A 869 34.92 -12.31 -13.89
N ARG A 870 34.10 -12.89 -14.77
CA ARG A 870 34.01 -12.47 -16.18
C ARG A 870 33.44 -11.06 -16.32
N ALA A 871 32.40 -10.74 -15.55
CA ALA A 871 31.85 -9.39 -15.48
C ALA A 871 32.87 -8.35 -14.94
N ALA A 872 33.69 -8.73 -13.97
CA ALA A 872 34.79 -7.91 -13.46
C ALA A 872 35.93 -7.72 -14.49
N ALA A 873 36.20 -8.73 -15.33
CA ALA A 873 37.13 -8.64 -16.46
C ALA A 873 36.60 -7.84 -17.66
N GLY A 874 35.36 -7.33 -17.60
CA GLY A 874 34.74 -6.56 -18.67
C GLY A 874 34.02 -7.39 -19.75
N GLU A 875 33.96 -8.71 -19.61
CA GLU A 875 33.16 -9.56 -20.51
C GLU A 875 31.66 -9.38 -20.20
N VAL A 876 30.99 -8.56 -21.00
CA VAL A 876 29.58 -8.20 -20.82
C VAL A 876 28.77 -8.55 -22.06
N PRO A 877 27.75 -9.42 -21.98
CA PRO A 877 26.89 -9.75 -23.13
C PRO A 877 26.16 -8.53 -23.69
N GLU A 878 26.06 -8.41 -25.03
CA GLU A 878 25.27 -7.36 -25.70
C GLU A 878 23.78 -7.40 -25.31
N GLN A 879 23.28 -8.60 -25.03
CA GLN A 879 21.88 -8.86 -24.71
C GLN A 879 21.56 -8.28 -23.33
N ALA A 880 20.80 -7.17 -23.32
CA ALA A 880 20.56 -6.34 -22.14
C ALA A 880 19.93 -7.05 -20.92
N HIS A 881 19.34 -8.23 -21.08
CA HIS A 881 18.89 -9.03 -19.94
C HIS A 881 20.08 -9.69 -19.23
N ALA A 882 20.92 -10.42 -19.97
CA ALA A 882 22.10 -11.14 -19.49
C ALA A 882 23.21 -10.20 -18.97
N ARG A 883 23.44 -9.04 -19.61
CA ARG A 883 24.33 -7.98 -19.08
C ARG A 883 24.01 -7.63 -17.64
N ASP A 884 22.74 -7.34 -17.39
CA ASP A 884 22.28 -6.85 -16.10
C ASP A 884 22.41 -7.96 -15.03
N ASP A 885 22.29 -9.24 -15.41
CA ASP A 885 22.55 -10.38 -14.52
C ASP A 885 24.06 -10.56 -14.23
N PHE A 886 24.94 -10.41 -15.22
CA PHE A 886 26.39 -10.31 -15.04
C PHE A 886 26.75 -9.16 -14.07
N SER A 887 26.09 -8.01 -14.22
CA SER A 887 26.30 -6.83 -13.37
C SER A 887 25.80 -7.04 -11.94
N ARG A 888 24.69 -7.79 -11.75
CA ARG A 888 24.21 -8.24 -10.45
C ARG A 888 25.23 -9.15 -9.76
N HIS A 889 25.76 -10.15 -10.47
CA HIS A 889 26.75 -11.08 -9.93
C HIS A 889 28.04 -10.36 -9.50
N HIS A 890 28.55 -9.43 -10.32
CA HIS A 890 29.69 -8.58 -9.97
C HIS A 890 29.41 -7.73 -8.72
N ALA A 891 28.25 -7.05 -8.65
CA ALA A 891 27.88 -6.23 -7.49
C ALA A 891 27.76 -7.04 -6.18
N CYS A 892 27.19 -8.24 -6.25
CA CYS A 892 27.06 -9.12 -5.07
C CYS A 892 28.41 -9.67 -4.61
N MET A 893 29.30 -10.01 -5.55
CA MET A 893 30.69 -10.41 -5.28
C MET A 893 31.45 -9.30 -4.53
N LEU A 894 31.49 -8.09 -5.11
CA LEU A 894 32.16 -6.92 -4.51
C LEU A 894 31.69 -6.65 -3.07
N PHE A 895 30.39 -6.80 -2.79
CA PHE A 895 29.85 -6.58 -1.45
C PHE A 895 30.20 -7.71 -0.47
N ARG A 896 30.09 -8.98 -0.88
CA ARG A 896 30.34 -10.15 -0.02
C ARG A 896 31.83 -10.39 0.25
N GLU A 897 32.71 -9.99 -0.66
CA GLU A 897 34.18 -10.05 -0.47
C GLU A 897 34.72 -8.86 0.36
N GLY A 898 33.84 -8.02 0.92
CA GLY A 898 34.17 -6.99 1.90
C GLY A 898 34.33 -5.57 1.36
N GLY A 899 34.07 -5.36 0.05
CA GLY A 899 34.16 -4.06 -0.62
C GLY A 899 33.12 -3.03 -0.18
N SER A 900 33.16 -1.86 -0.82
CA SER A 900 32.27 -0.75 -0.46
C SER A 900 30.84 -0.96 -1.00
N ALA A 901 29.84 -0.70 -0.15
CA ALA A 901 28.44 -0.70 -0.56
C ALA A 901 28.14 0.33 -1.67
N GLU A 902 28.82 1.49 -1.65
CA GLU A 902 28.69 2.50 -2.71
C GLU A 902 29.29 2.04 -4.05
N GLU A 903 30.20 1.07 -4.03
CA GLU A 903 30.83 0.51 -5.23
C GLU A 903 29.94 -0.57 -5.85
N ALA A 904 29.49 -1.54 -5.04
CA ALA A 904 28.49 -2.52 -5.44
C ALA A 904 27.22 -1.87 -6.02
N LEU A 905 26.71 -0.81 -5.39
CA LEU A 905 25.51 -0.08 -5.85
C LEU A 905 25.70 0.72 -7.16
N LYS A 906 26.94 0.94 -7.64
CA LYS A 906 27.19 1.51 -8.98
C LYS A 906 27.00 0.48 -10.09
N HIS A 907 27.33 -0.79 -9.81
CA HIS A 907 27.20 -1.88 -10.77
C HIS A 907 25.80 -2.51 -10.78
N LEU A 908 25.09 -2.53 -9.64
CA LEU A 908 23.80 -3.20 -9.50
C LEU A 908 22.67 -2.50 -10.30
N PRO A 909 22.02 -3.19 -11.27
CA PRO A 909 20.91 -2.61 -12.02
C PRO A 909 19.66 -2.37 -11.16
N ARG A 910 18.97 -1.25 -11.39
CA ARG A 910 17.78 -0.78 -10.62
C ARG A 910 16.62 -1.77 -10.47
N ARG A 911 16.58 -2.87 -11.23
CA ARG A 911 15.56 -3.93 -11.12
C ARG A 911 15.75 -4.81 -9.86
N PHE A 912 16.99 -4.94 -9.39
CA PHE A 912 17.38 -5.74 -8.23
C PHE A 912 17.17 -4.97 -6.93
N SER A 913 15.90 -4.70 -6.64
CA SER A 913 15.48 -3.86 -5.52
C SER A 913 15.72 -4.51 -4.15
N ALA A 914 15.60 -5.83 -4.04
CA ALA A 914 15.91 -6.58 -2.83
C ALA A 914 17.41 -6.46 -2.46
N GLU A 915 18.28 -6.81 -3.40
CA GLU A 915 19.74 -6.69 -3.26
C GLU A 915 20.15 -5.22 -3.02
N SER A 916 19.50 -4.27 -3.72
CA SER A 916 19.74 -2.83 -3.54
C SER A 916 19.35 -2.33 -2.15
N SER A 917 18.35 -2.92 -1.50
CA SER A 917 17.95 -2.60 -0.13
C SER A 917 18.91 -3.22 0.88
N LEU A 918 19.22 -4.52 0.75
CA LEU A 918 20.17 -5.23 1.63
C LEU A 918 21.56 -4.58 1.64
N ILE A 919 22.15 -4.34 0.47
CA ILE A 919 23.48 -3.72 0.35
C ILE A 919 23.50 -2.31 0.94
N ARG A 920 22.39 -1.55 0.83
CA ARG A 920 22.28 -0.21 1.42
C ARG A 920 22.19 -0.26 2.94
N HIS A 921 21.31 -1.10 3.50
CA HIS A 921 21.10 -1.22 4.95
C HIS A 921 22.37 -1.68 5.67
N LEU A 922 22.95 -2.78 5.18
CA LEU A 922 24.18 -3.37 5.73
C LEU A 922 25.41 -2.49 5.42
N GLY A 923 25.37 -1.70 4.34
CA GLY A 923 26.43 -0.77 3.94
C GLY A 923 26.49 0.54 4.73
N MET A 924 25.36 1.00 5.28
CA MET A 924 25.29 2.23 6.09
C MET A 924 25.84 2.06 7.54
N SER A 925 26.10 0.82 7.95
CA SER A 925 26.35 0.47 9.36
C SER A 925 27.84 0.26 9.69
N SER A 926 28.39 1.15 10.53
CA SER A 926 29.75 0.99 11.09
C SER A 926 29.72 0.18 12.38
N GLY A 927 30.46 -0.94 12.43
CA GLY A 927 30.59 -1.78 13.63
C GLY A 927 29.55 -2.91 13.72
N PRO A 928 29.10 -3.31 14.93
CA PRO A 928 28.28 -4.53 15.11
C PRO A 928 26.93 -4.50 14.39
N SER A 929 26.39 -3.32 14.08
CA SER A 929 25.17 -3.15 13.26
C SER A 929 25.32 -3.64 11.81
N ARG A 930 26.55 -3.97 11.35
CA ARG A 930 26.79 -4.64 10.05
C ARG A 930 26.32 -6.11 10.02
N ARG A 931 25.78 -6.62 11.13
CA ARG A 931 25.07 -7.91 11.26
C ARG A 931 23.57 -7.76 11.54
N ASP A 932 22.98 -6.59 11.29
CA ASP A 932 21.53 -6.40 11.37
C ASP A 932 20.83 -7.00 10.13
N PHE A 933 20.82 -8.32 10.06
CA PHE A 933 20.18 -9.08 8.97
C PHE A 933 18.66 -8.96 9.01
N THR A 934 18.08 -8.87 10.21
CA THR A 934 16.65 -8.67 10.43
C THR A 934 16.19 -7.32 9.89
N GLY A 935 16.84 -6.22 10.27
CA GLY A 935 16.57 -4.89 9.72
C GLY A 935 16.83 -4.82 8.22
N ALA A 936 17.87 -5.50 7.72
CA ALA A 936 18.14 -5.59 6.29
C ALA A 936 16.98 -6.24 5.54
N LEU A 937 16.44 -7.36 6.03
CA LEU A 937 15.27 -8.00 5.41
C LEU A 937 14.02 -7.10 5.48
N THR A 938 13.76 -6.41 6.60
CA THR A 938 12.62 -5.48 6.68
C THR A 938 12.76 -4.24 5.76
N SER A 939 13.97 -3.91 5.31
CA SER A 939 14.22 -2.85 4.31
C SER A 939 13.82 -3.21 2.87
N ILE A 940 13.53 -4.49 2.60
CA ILE A 940 12.88 -4.96 1.36
C ILE A 940 11.38 -4.65 1.44
N THR A 941 10.71 -4.26 0.36
CA THR A 941 9.28 -3.88 0.38
C THR A 941 8.36 -5.05 0.78
N ARG A 942 7.26 -4.78 1.51
CA ARG A 942 6.32 -5.79 2.06
C ARG A 942 6.00 -6.90 1.06
N GLY A 943 5.51 -6.56 -0.12
CA GLY A 943 5.15 -7.54 -1.17
C GLY A 943 6.31 -8.43 -1.63
N LEU A 944 7.55 -7.93 -1.70
CA LEU A 944 8.72 -8.75 -2.01
C LEU A 944 9.13 -9.65 -0.82
N ARG A 945 8.92 -9.22 0.43
CA ARG A 945 9.11 -10.10 1.62
C ARG A 945 8.08 -11.23 1.61
N SER A 946 6.80 -10.90 1.41
CA SER A 946 5.70 -11.86 1.28
C SER A 946 5.94 -12.88 0.16
N MET A 947 6.47 -12.45 -0.99
CA MET A 947 6.81 -13.34 -2.11
C MET A 947 7.73 -14.50 -1.69
N TYR A 948 8.76 -14.26 -0.87
CA TYR A 948 9.64 -15.34 -0.38
C TYR A 948 8.88 -16.32 0.53
N LEU A 949 8.12 -15.80 1.50
CA LEU A 949 7.35 -16.61 2.45
C LEU A 949 6.30 -17.47 1.72
N HIS A 950 5.54 -16.87 0.81
CA HIS A 950 4.52 -17.57 0.05
C HIS A 950 5.10 -18.53 -1.00
N ALA A 951 6.34 -18.34 -1.46
CA ALA A 951 7.01 -19.33 -2.30
C ALA A 951 7.34 -20.61 -1.52
N TYR A 952 7.66 -20.52 -0.22
CA TYR A 952 7.80 -21.72 0.62
C TYR A 952 6.45 -22.42 0.86
N GLN A 953 5.34 -21.68 1.01
CA GLN A 953 4.01 -22.28 1.03
C GLN A 953 3.70 -23.01 -0.28
N SER A 954 3.96 -22.37 -1.43
CA SER A 954 3.81 -22.97 -2.77
C SER A 954 4.64 -24.24 -2.95
N TYR A 955 5.84 -24.29 -2.37
CA TYR A 955 6.74 -25.45 -2.40
C TYR A 955 6.13 -26.64 -1.64
N VAL A 956 5.74 -26.44 -0.39
CA VAL A 956 5.07 -27.50 0.41
C VAL A 956 3.75 -27.94 -0.24
N TRP A 957 2.99 -27.00 -0.80
CA TRP A 957 1.72 -27.31 -1.47
C TRP A 957 1.92 -28.22 -2.70
N ASN A 958 2.93 -27.96 -3.54
CA ASN A 958 3.22 -28.82 -4.70
C ASN A 958 3.52 -30.27 -4.26
N HIS A 959 4.40 -30.45 -3.26
CA HIS A 959 4.71 -31.77 -2.72
C HIS A 959 3.48 -32.46 -2.10
N ALA A 960 2.63 -31.73 -1.38
CA ALA A 960 1.39 -32.26 -0.80
C ALA A 960 0.34 -32.64 -1.87
N ALA A 961 0.21 -31.86 -2.95
CA ALA A 961 -0.66 -32.16 -4.07
C ALA A 961 -0.20 -33.43 -4.82
N SER A 962 1.11 -33.57 -5.07
CA SER A 962 1.70 -34.80 -5.62
C SER A 962 1.44 -36.01 -4.73
N HIS A 963 1.60 -35.88 -3.41
CA HIS A 963 1.33 -36.95 -2.44
C HIS A 963 -0.16 -37.33 -2.42
N ARG A 964 -1.07 -36.34 -2.38
CA ARG A 964 -2.53 -36.54 -2.43
C ARG A 964 -2.96 -37.24 -3.72
N TRP A 965 -2.38 -36.90 -4.85
CA TRP A 965 -2.68 -37.55 -6.12
C TRP A 965 -2.17 -39.00 -6.15
N ARG A 966 -0.94 -39.24 -5.69
CA ARG A 966 -0.35 -40.57 -5.66
C ARG A 966 -1.10 -41.56 -4.76
N LEU A 967 -1.69 -41.10 -3.65
CA LEU A 967 -2.41 -41.98 -2.71
C LEU A 967 -3.82 -42.38 -3.18
N TYR A 968 -4.63 -41.43 -3.69
CA TYR A 968 -6.05 -41.67 -3.97
C TYR A 968 -6.48 -41.29 -5.41
N GLY A 969 -5.63 -40.59 -6.17
CA GLY A 969 -5.94 -40.09 -7.51
C GLY A 969 -7.16 -39.18 -7.53
N GLU A 970 -7.99 -39.37 -8.56
CA GLU A 970 -9.26 -38.67 -8.78
C GLU A 970 -10.32 -38.92 -7.68
N LYS A 971 -10.20 -40.01 -6.91
CA LYS A 971 -11.21 -40.38 -5.91
C LYS A 971 -11.25 -39.34 -4.79
N VAL A 972 -12.44 -38.83 -4.49
CA VAL A 972 -12.71 -38.11 -3.23
C VAL A 972 -12.68 -39.10 -2.08
N VAL A 973 -12.04 -38.75 -0.98
CA VAL A 973 -11.92 -39.60 0.22
C VAL A 973 -12.28 -38.85 1.49
N GLU A 974 -12.55 -39.59 2.57
CA GLU A 974 -12.71 -39.01 3.91
C GLU A 974 -11.51 -38.14 4.28
N GLY A 975 -11.79 -37.00 4.94
CA GLY A 975 -10.79 -36.05 5.38
C GLY A 975 -10.20 -35.14 4.29
N ASP A 976 -10.57 -35.32 3.01
CA ASP A 976 -10.33 -34.30 1.99
C ASP A 976 -11.07 -33.00 2.35
N LEU A 977 -10.49 -31.83 2.04
CA LEU A 977 -11.09 -30.54 2.37
C LEU A 977 -11.95 -30.00 1.23
N VAL A 978 -13.08 -29.39 1.59
CA VAL A 978 -13.93 -28.59 0.70
C VAL A 978 -14.29 -27.25 1.36
N PHE A 979 -14.60 -26.23 0.54
CA PHE A 979 -15.14 -24.96 1.04
C PHE A 979 -16.49 -25.17 1.75
N ALA A 980 -16.74 -24.42 2.82
CA ALA A 980 -17.97 -24.52 3.61
C ALA A 980 -19.20 -23.99 2.82
N ASP A 981 -20.35 -24.66 2.97
CA ASP A 981 -21.58 -24.29 2.26
C ASP A 981 -22.00 -22.84 2.62
N GLY A 982 -22.01 -21.95 1.61
CA GLY A 982 -22.27 -20.51 1.77
C GLY A 982 -21.03 -19.61 1.64
N SER A 983 -19.83 -20.15 1.87
CA SER A 983 -18.58 -19.44 1.54
C SER A 983 -18.44 -19.33 0.01
N LYS A 984 -17.99 -18.17 -0.48
CA LYS A 984 -17.60 -18.03 -1.89
C LYS A 984 -16.18 -18.57 -2.05
N PRO A 985 -15.84 -19.27 -3.14
CA PRO A 985 -14.47 -19.69 -3.40
C PRO A 985 -13.59 -18.48 -3.78
N GLN A 986 -13.17 -17.73 -2.77
CA GLN A 986 -12.30 -16.58 -2.94
C GLN A 986 -10.86 -17.05 -3.04
N ALA A 987 -10.42 -17.38 -4.27
CA ALA A 987 -8.99 -17.51 -4.54
C ALA A 987 -8.33 -16.14 -4.31
N ASN A 988 -7.76 -15.96 -3.12
CA ASN A 988 -6.84 -14.88 -2.79
C ASN A 988 -5.48 -15.29 -3.34
N ASP A 989 -5.18 -14.86 -4.56
CA ASP A 989 -3.97 -15.28 -5.25
C ASP A 989 -2.74 -14.89 -4.44
N ALA A 990 -1.92 -15.84 -3.97
CA ALA A 990 -0.69 -15.54 -3.23
C ALA A 990 0.40 -14.81 -4.08
N GLU A 991 0.05 -14.35 -5.29
CA GLU A 991 0.77 -13.37 -6.10
C GLU A 991 0.38 -11.91 -5.80
N THR A 992 -0.59 -11.65 -4.90
CA THR A 992 -0.97 -10.31 -4.44
C THR A 992 0.14 -9.68 -3.59
N THR A 993 1.04 -8.95 -4.26
CA THR A 993 2.12 -8.20 -3.61
C THR A 993 1.69 -6.81 -3.10
N GLN A 994 0.38 -6.57 -2.97
CA GLN A 994 -0.18 -5.29 -2.59
C GLN A 994 -1.48 -5.44 -1.77
N ASP A 995 -1.32 -5.26 -0.45
CA ASP A 995 -2.27 -4.70 0.53
C ASP A 995 -3.78 -4.88 0.29
N ASP A 996 -4.32 -6.04 0.68
CA ASP A 996 -5.72 -6.23 1.11
C ASP A 996 -5.70 -7.18 2.33
N ASP A 997 -5.45 -6.65 3.53
CA ASP A 997 -5.60 -7.41 4.79
C ASP A 997 -7.10 -7.65 5.14
N ASP A 998 -8.01 -6.96 4.44
CA ASP A 998 -9.48 -7.01 4.58
C ASP A 998 -10.15 -8.15 3.78
N ALA A 999 -9.39 -9.08 3.21
CA ALA A 999 -9.93 -10.16 2.39
C ALA A 999 -10.78 -11.16 3.21
N GLU A 1000 -12.06 -11.35 2.81
CA GLU A 1000 -12.95 -12.38 3.38
C GLU A 1000 -12.25 -13.75 3.39
N PHE A 1001 -12.31 -14.44 4.53
CA PHE A 1001 -11.66 -15.73 4.71
C PHE A 1001 -12.54 -16.85 4.16
N SER A 1002 -11.98 -17.70 3.30
CA SER A 1002 -12.70 -18.84 2.74
C SER A 1002 -12.60 -20.04 3.69
N ASP A 1003 -13.57 -20.19 4.59
CA ASP A 1003 -13.61 -21.36 5.47
C ASP A 1003 -13.73 -22.67 4.69
N ALA A 1004 -12.92 -23.65 5.08
CA ALA A 1004 -12.93 -25.00 4.52
C ALA A 1004 -12.96 -26.05 5.64
N ARG A 1005 -13.61 -27.18 5.37
CA ARG A 1005 -13.82 -28.28 6.32
C ARG A 1005 -13.45 -29.63 5.71
N PRO A 1006 -13.04 -30.63 6.50
CA PRO A 1006 -12.94 -32.00 6.03
C PRO A 1006 -14.31 -32.58 5.68
N LEU A 1007 -14.32 -33.47 4.68
CA LEU A 1007 -15.44 -34.32 4.32
C LEU A 1007 -15.53 -35.53 5.27
N THR A 1008 -16.75 -35.87 5.65
CA THR A 1008 -17.06 -37.15 6.31
C THR A 1008 -17.05 -38.33 5.33
N ALA A 1009 -16.90 -39.56 5.82
CA ALA A 1009 -17.00 -40.77 5.00
C ALA A 1009 -18.31 -40.84 4.17
N GLU A 1010 -19.44 -40.44 4.77
CA GLU A 1010 -20.75 -40.41 4.10
C GLU A 1010 -20.80 -39.39 2.96
N GLU A 1011 -20.27 -38.18 3.17
CA GLU A 1011 -20.20 -37.15 2.13
C GLU A 1011 -19.24 -37.53 0.99
N ALA A 1012 -18.09 -38.13 1.31
CA ALA A 1012 -17.16 -38.64 0.31
C ALA A 1012 -17.79 -39.76 -0.55
N ALA A 1013 -18.58 -40.66 0.07
CA ALA A 1013 -19.30 -41.71 -0.63
C ALA A 1013 -20.56 -41.22 -1.39
N SER A 1014 -21.09 -40.03 -1.06
CA SER A 1014 -22.37 -39.53 -1.59
C SER A 1014 -22.36 -39.18 -3.08
N GLY A 1015 -21.18 -38.95 -3.68
CA GLY A 1015 -21.05 -38.40 -5.03
C GLY A 1015 -21.44 -36.92 -5.17
N LYS A 1016 -21.76 -36.19 -4.09
CA LYS A 1016 -22.03 -34.74 -4.10
C LYS A 1016 -20.82 -33.91 -4.53
N TYR A 1017 -19.61 -34.38 -4.22
CA TYR A 1017 -18.34 -33.67 -4.42
C TYR A 1017 -17.47 -34.37 -5.46
N THR A 1018 -16.73 -33.57 -6.25
CA THR A 1018 -15.81 -34.07 -7.28
C THR A 1018 -14.37 -33.67 -6.97
N ILE A 1019 -13.40 -34.25 -7.69
CA ILE A 1019 -11.98 -33.86 -7.58
C ILE A 1019 -11.72 -32.37 -7.85
N HIS A 1020 -12.61 -31.70 -8.60
CA HIS A 1020 -12.53 -30.27 -8.84
C HIS A 1020 -12.92 -29.42 -7.63
N ASP A 1021 -13.60 -29.99 -6.64
CA ASP A 1021 -14.08 -29.29 -5.44
C ASP A 1021 -13.10 -29.39 -4.27
N ILE A 1022 -12.20 -30.38 -4.33
CA ILE A 1022 -11.20 -30.64 -3.30
C ILE A 1022 -10.12 -29.55 -3.28
N VAL A 1023 -9.83 -29.05 -2.09
CA VAL A 1023 -8.76 -28.07 -1.83
C VAL A 1023 -7.68 -28.64 -0.91
N LEU A 1024 -6.47 -28.10 -1.03
CA LEU A 1024 -5.37 -28.35 -0.10
C LEU A 1024 -4.85 -27.01 0.46
N PRO A 1025 -4.45 -26.96 1.75
CA PRO A 1025 -4.01 -25.73 2.40
C PRO A 1025 -2.58 -25.34 2.01
N SER A 1026 -2.37 -24.04 1.82
CA SER A 1026 -1.06 -23.39 1.86
C SER A 1026 -0.66 -23.21 3.34
N PRO A 1027 0.46 -23.78 3.82
CA PRO A 1027 0.71 -23.89 5.26
C PRO A 1027 0.64 -22.59 6.05
N GLY A 1028 -0.11 -22.58 7.15
CA GLY A 1028 -0.33 -21.40 7.97
C GLY A 1028 -1.07 -21.69 9.28
N HIS A 1029 -1.19 -20.67 10.14
CA HIS A 1029 -1.73 -20.80 11.50
C HIS A 1029 -3.26 -20.70 11.61
N ALA A 1030 -3.97 -20.35 10.53
CA ALA A 1030 -5.43 -20.22 10.49
C ALA A 1030 -6.11 -21.21 9.53
N VAL A 1031 -5.37 -22.14 8.93
CA VAL A 1031 -5.90 -23.16 8.02
C VAL A 1031 -6.10 -24.51 8.70
N VAL A 1032 -7.18 -25.19 8.32
CA VAL A 1032 -7.43 -26.59 8.65
C VAL A 1032 -6.62 -27.48 7.69
N TYR A 1033 -6.08 -28.59 8.20
CA TYR A 1033 -5.37 -29.59 7.40
C TYR A 1033 -6.25 -30.83 7.17
N PRO A 1034 -6.06 -31.58 6.07
CA PRO A 1034 -6.80 -32.82 5.83
C PRO A 1034 -6.66 -33.79 7.00
N THR A 1035 -7.74 -34.46 7.41
CA THR A 1035 -7.71 -35.43 8.52
C THR A 1035 -7.23 -36.83 8.11
N ASN A 1036 -6.88 -37.01 6.84
CA ASN A 1036 -6.29 -38.23 6.28
C ASN A 1036 -4.75 -38.14 6.20
N ALA A 1037 -4.10 -39.15 5.60
CA ALA A 1037 -2.64 -39.29 5.49
C ALA A 1037 -1.93 -38.09 4.82
N VAL A 1038 -2.65 -37.18 4.14
CA VAL A 1038 -2.08 -35.95 3.60
C VAL A 1038 -1.80 -34.91 4.70
N GLY A 1039 -2.59 -34.86 5.78
CA GLY A 1039 -2.29 -34.01 6.95
C GLY A 1039 -1.01 -34.43 7.69
N GLU A 1040 -0.82 -35.75 7.83
CA GLU A 1040 0.42 -36.34 8.36
C GLU A 1040 1.63 -36.03 7.46
N PHE A 1041 1.42 -36.02 6.14
CA PHE A 1041 2.44 -35.62 5.17
C PHE A 1041 2.89 -34.17 5.35
N TYR A 1042 1.98 -33.19 5.52
CA TYR A 1042 2.37 -31.80 5.82
C TYR A 1042 3.28 -31.73 7.05
N THR A 1043 2.90 -32.42 8.11
CA THR A 1043 3.61 -32.42 9.40
C THR A 1043 4.99 -33.08 9.31
N THR A 1044 5.12 -34.14 8.52
CA THR A 1044 6.40 -34.84 8.32
C THR A 1044 7.29 -34.11 7.32
N PHE A 1045 6.74 -33.68 6.17
CA PHE A 1045 7.48 -33.00 5.13
C PHE A 1045 8.08 -31.67 5.60
N MET A 1046 7.33 -30.83 6.31
CA MET A 1046 7.83 -29.55 6.83
C MET A 1046 8.84 -29.70 7.97
N ARG A 1047 8.67 -30.74 8.80
CA ARG A 1047 9.63 -31.12 9.84
C ARG A 1047 10.96 -31.56 9.22
N ASP A 1048 10.93 -32.44 8.23
CA ASP A 1048 12.14 -33.07 7.69
C ASP A 1048 12.84 -32.18 6.64
N ASN A 1049 12.10 -31.35 5.89
CA ASN A 1049 12.62 -30.43 4.86
C ASN A 1049 12.65 -28.96 5.31
N GLY A 1050 12.57 -28.70 6.62
CA GLY A 1050 12.57 -27.34 7.17
C GLY A 1050 12.66 -27.20 8.68
N GLY A 1051 12.47 -28.26 9.47
CA GLY A 1051 12.34 -28.13 10.93
C GLY A 1051 11.11 -27.32 11.36
N LEU A 1052 10.12 -27.18 10.48
CA LEU A 1052 8.93 -26.34 10.69
C LEU A 1052 7.69 -27.18 10.97
N ASP A 1053 6.82 -26.67 11.84
CA ASP A 1053 5.54 -27.25 12.18
C ASP A 1053 4.43 -26.51 11.39
N PRO A 1054 3.58 -27.21 10.61
CA PRO A 1054 2.52 -26.58 9.80
C PRO A 1054 1.49 -25.81 10.63
N THR A 1055 1.27 -26.17 11.89
CA THR A 1055 0.34 -25.48 12.79
C THR A 1055 0.97 -24.25 13.44
N LYS A 1056 2.29 -24.30 13.72
CA LYS A 1056 3.02 -23.22 14.41
C LYS A 1056 3.69 -22.28 13.41
N MET A 1057 2.88 -21.61 12.59
CA MET A 1057 3.32 -20.68 11.53
C MET A 1057 3.26 -19.19 11.91
N ILE A 1058 3.21 -18.91 13.22
CA ILE A 1058 3.40 -17.57 13.82
C ILE A 1058 4.89 -17.37 14.12
N ARG A 1059 5.42 -16.16 13.89
CA ARG A 1059 6.84 -15.79 14.11
C ARG A 1059 6.95 -14.56 14.99
N ARG A 1060 8.14 -14.35 15.59
CA ARG A 1060 8.39 -13.22 16.51
C ARG A 1060 8.06 -11.86 15.87
N GLN A 1061 8.32 -11.72 14.58
CA GLN A 1061 7.86 -10.58 13.79
C GLN A 1061 6.56 -10.97 13.06
N ARG A 1062 5.47 -10.22 13.34
CA ARG A 1062 4.14 -10.46 12.76
C ARG A 1062 4.17 -10.49 11.22
N GLU A 1063 5.03 -9.68 10.61
CA GLU A 1063 5.24 -9.61 9.14
C GLU A 1063 5.84 -10.88 8.49
N PHE A 1064 6.38 -11.82 9.28
CA PHE A 1064 6.83 -13.14 8.82
C PHE A 1064 5.89 -14.28 9.24
N SER A 1065 4.78 -13.96 9.90
CA SER A 1065 3.74 -14.95 10.26
C SER A 1065 2.84 -15.24 9.06
N LEU A 1066 2.55 -16.51 8.80
CA LEU A 1066 1.73 -16.93 7.66
C LEU A 1066 0.36 -17.44 8.11
N ARG A 1067 -0.72 -16.76 7.66
CA ARG A 1067 -2.12 -17.14 7.91
C ARG A 1067 -2.47 -18.49 7.26
N GLY A 1068 -2.04 -18.68 6.03
CA GLY A 1068 -2.47 -19.79 5.16
C GLY A 1068 -3.72 -19.44 4.35
N ASP A 1069 -3.96 -20.20 3.28
CA ASP A 1069 -5.13 -20.10 2.39
C ASP A 1069 -5.34 -21.41 1.62
N TYR A 1070 -6.50 -21.63 0.99
CA TYR A 1070 -6.87 -22.89 0.35
C TYR A 1070 -6.82 -22.83 -1.20
N ARG A 1071 -6.26 -23.86 -1.83
CA ARG A 1071 -6.12 -23.94 -3.29
C ARG A 1071 -6.68 -25.26 -3.82
N LYS A 1072 -7.52 -25.19 -4.86
CA LYS A 1072 -8.09 -26.37 -5.56
C LYS A 1072 -6.97 -27.26 -6.13
N VAL A 1073 -7.08 -28.57 -5.91
CA VAL A 1073 -6.07 -29.57 -6.33
C VAL A 1073 -6.03 -29.70 -7.86
N VAL A 1074 -7.20 -29.77 -8.50
CA VAL A 1074 -7.33 -29.92 -9.95
C VAL A 1074 -8.05 -28.70 -10.55
N VAL A 1075 -7.56 -28.23 -11.70
CA VAL A 1075 -8.18 -27.18 -12.51
C VAL A 1075 -8.37 -27.65 -13.95
N ARG A 1076 -9.33 -27.05 -14.64
CA ARG A 1076 -9.63 -27.28 -16.07
C ARG A 1076 -9.76 -25.96 -16.81
N PHE A 1077 -9.85 -26.01 -18.13
CA PHE A 1077 -10.07 -24.81 -18.94
C PHE A 1077 -11.45 -24.16 -18.65
N LEU A 1078 -11.54 -22.84 -18.84
CA LEU A 1078 -12.81 -22.09 -18.72
C LEU A 1078 -13.71 -22.24 -19.96
N ALA A 1079 -13.12 -22.57 -21.09
CA ALA A 1079 -13.76 -22.75 -22.39
C ALA A 1079 -13.01 -23.83 -23.18
N GLU A 1080 -13.61 -24.31 -24.27
CA GLU A 1080 -13.03 -25.34 -25.13
C GLU A 1080 -11.66 -24.88 -25.70
N PRO A 1081 -10.58 -25.66 -25.51
CA PRO A 1081 -9.26 -25.31 -26.02
C PRO A 1081 -9.15 -25.60 -27.52
N GLY A 1082 -8.37 -24.79 -28.23
CA GLY A 1082 -8.04 -24.98 -29.64
C GLY A 1082 -6.54 -25.11 -29.87
N PHE A 1083 -6.15 -25.82 -30.93
CA PHE A 1083 -4.77 -25.90 -31.37
C PHE A 1083 -4.66 -25.99 -32.89
N GLU A 1084 -3.47 -25.70 -33.40
CA GLU A 1084 -3.11 -25.82 -34.80
C GLU A 1084 -1.63 -26.23 -34.90
N VAL A 1085 -1.34 -27.27 -35.68
CA VAL A 1085 0.06 -27.68 -35.98
C VAL A 1085 0.42 -27.12 -37.35
N ARG A 1086 1.57 -26.44 -37.47
CA ARG A 1086 2.06 -25.84 -38.71
C ARG A 1086 3.46 -26.30 -39.06
N ALA A 1087 3.73 -26.39 -40.35
CA ALA A 1087 5.09 -26.40 -40.87
C ALA A 1087 5.56 -24.94 -41.06
N TYR A 1088 6.84 -24.66 -40.79
CA TYR A 1088 7.43 -23.33 -40.98
C TYR A 1088 8.94 -23.42 -41.25
N GLU A 1089 9.57 -22.31 -41.62
CA GLU A 1089 11.00 -22.26 -41.93
C GLU A 1089 11.74 -21.19 -41.10
N ASP A 1090 11.19 -19.98 -40.96
CA ASP A 1090 11.83 -18.87 -40.26
C ASP A 1090 11.41 -18.79 -38.77
N ASP A 1091 12.40 -18.84 -37.88
CA ASP A 1091 12.20 -18.60 -36.45
C ASP A 1091 11.65 -17.20 -36.14
N ASN A 1092 11.79 -16.22 -37.05
CA ASN A 1092 11.26 -14.87 -36.92
C ASN A 1092 9.79 -14.72 -37.36
N GLU A 1093 9.18 -15.70 -38.04
CA GLU A 1093 7.80 -15.63 -38.54
C GLU A 1093 6.76 -15.46 -37.38
N GLN A 1094 5.64 -14.79 -37.64
CA GLN A 1094 4.57 -14.54 -36.66
C GLN A 1094 3.43 -15.57 -36.76
N MET A 1095 3.47 -16.59 -35.90
CA MET A 1095 2.54 -17.73 -35.97
C MET A 1095 1.07 -17.39 -35.72
N HIS A 1096 0.78 -16.36 -34.91
CA HIS A 1096 -0.59 -15.88 -34.66
C HIS A 1096 -0.62 -14.34 -34.58
N PRO A 1097 -1.55 -13.64 -35.28
CA PRO A 1097 -1.57 -12.18 -35.33
C PRO A 1097 -1.95 -11.55 -33.98
N THR A 1098 -1.17 -10.55 -33.55
CA THR A 1098 -1.43 -9.79 -32.32
C THR A 1098 -2.61 -8.80 -32.51
N ASP A 1099 -3.15 -8.25 -31.41
CA ASP A 1099 -4.10 -7.13 -31.47
C ASP A 1099 -3.57 -5.96 -32.31
N MET A 1100 -2.26 -5.65 -32.23
CA MET A 1100 -1.66 -4.57 -33.01
C MET A 1100 -1.59 -4.89 -34.50
N ASP A 1101 -1.39 -6.15 -34.88
CA ASP A 1101 -1.40 -6.57 -36.29
C ASP A 1101 -2.83 -6.55 -36.86
N ARG A 1102 -3.81 -6.98 -36.07
CA ARG A 1102 -5.25 -6.87 -36.38
C ARG A 1102 -5.65 -5.40 -36.61
N ILE A 1103 -5.22 -4.49 -35.74
CA ILE A 1103 -5.46 -3.03 -35.88
C ILE A 1103 -4.76 -2.44 -37.11
N ARG A 1104 -3.53 -2.87 -37.43
CA ARG A 1104 -2.81 -2.45 -38.65
C ARG A 1104 -3.56 -2.90 -39.91
N ALA A 1105 -3.96 -4.17 -39.97
CA ALA A 1105 -4.69 -4.74 -41.11
C ALA A 1105 -6.04 -4.05 -41.35
N ALA A 1106 -6.81 -3.80 -40.28
CA ALA A 1106 -8.08 -3.07 -40.35
C ALA A 1106 -7.90 -1.65 -40.92
N ARG A 1107 -6.81 -0.95 -40.58
CA ARG A 1107 -6.49 0.40 -41.09
C ARG A 1107 -6.13 0.39 -42.58
N SER A 1108 -5.36 -0.59 -43.05
CA SER A 1108 -5.09 -0.74 -44.49
C SER A 1108 -6.34 -1.11 -45.30
N GLY A 1109 -7.23 -1.95 -44.77
CA GLY A 1109 -8.51 -2.29 -45.40
C GLY A 1109 -9.44 -1.07 -45.53
N ALA A 1110 -9.57 -0.27 -44.48
CA ALA A 1110 -10.38 0.95 -44.50
C ALA A 1110 -9.86 2.01 -45.51
N GLY A 1111 -8.55 2.09 -45.72
CA GLY A 1111 -7.94 2.93 -46.75
C GLY A 1111 -8.34 2.51 -48.17
N LYS A 1112 -8.22 1.20 -48.48
CA LYS A 1112 -8.67 0.65 -49.78
C LYS A 1112 -10.17 0.80 -50.00
N LYS A 1113 -11.00 0.78 -48.95
CA LYS A 1113 -12.45 0.95 -49.10
C LYS A 1113 -12.82 2.37 -49.51
N ARG A 1114 -12.28 3.41 -48.86
CA ARG A 1114 -12.51 4.81 -49.27
C ARG A 1114 -12.10 5.07 -50.73
N ALA A 1115 -10.94 4.56 -51.15
CA ALA A 1115 -10.48 4.69 -52.53
C ALA A 1115 -11.37 3.97 -53.58
N ARG A 1116 -12.32 3.13 -53.14
CA ARG A 1116 -13.34 2.50 -53.99
C ARG A 1116 -14.70 3.20 -53.87
N ASP A 1117 -15.09 3.58 -52.65
CA ASP A 1117 -16.31 4.34 -52.37
C ASP A 1117 -16.27 5.74 -53.06
N GLU A 1118 -15.08 6.28 -53.35
CA GLU A 1118 -14.86 7.52 -54.13
C GLU A 1118 -14.87 7.29 -55.67
N ALA A 1119 -14.94 6.05 -56.16
CA ALA A 1119 -14.91 5.70 -57.59
C ALA A 1119 -16.26 5.22 -58.16
N GLU A 1120 -17.16 4.67 -57.33
CA GLU A 1120 -18.46 4.11 -57.75
C GLU A 1120 -19.62 5.12 -57.49
N GLY A 1121 -19.41 6.38 -57.88
CA GLY A 1121 -20.31 7.52 -57.59
C GLY A 1121 -21.41 7.81 -58.61
N GLN A 1122 -22.02 6.79 -59.25
CA GLN A 1122 -23.07 7.01 -60.26
C GLN A 1122 -23.98 5.77 -60.52
N ASP A 1123 -24.91 5.49 -59.61
CA ASP A 1123 -26.36 5.27 -59.89
C ASP A 1123 -27.13 4.93 -58.59
N GLY A 1124 -28.47 5.07 -58.62
CA GLY A 1124 -29.32 5.10 -57.40
C GLY A 1124 -30.17 3.85 -57.11
N ASP A 1125 -30.57 3.72 -55.83
CA ASP A 1125 -31.58 2.80 -55.24
C ASP A 1125 -31.54 1.31 -55.64
N ASN A 1126 -31.51 0.35 -54.70
CA ASN A 1126 -32.62 0.06 -53.77
C ASN A 1126 -32.23 -1.05 -52.75
N LYS A 1127 -33.11 -1.29 -51.76
CA LYS A 1127 -33.25 -2.46 -50.85
C LYS A 1127 -32.24 -2.67 -49.72
N LYS A 1128 -32.77 -2.54 -48.49
CA LYS A 1128 -32.34 -3.30 -47.31
C LYS A 1128 -32.68 -4.80 -47.47
N ALA A 1129 -31.79 -5.71 -47.04
CA ALA A 1129 -32.11 -6.85 -46.15
C ALA A 1129 -30.89 -7.79 -45.95
N LYS A 1130 -30.87 -8.46 -44.79
CA LYS A 1130 -29.94 -9.53 -44.34
C LYS A 1130 -28.47 -9.09 -44.09
N THR A 1131 -28.01 -9.33 -42.86
CA THR A 1131 -26.58 -9.27 -42.48
C THR A 1131 -26.29 -10.25 -41.34
N GLU A 1132 -26.61 -11.53 -41.59
CA GLU A 1132 -25.98 -12.67 -40.93
C GLU A 1132 -25.22 -13.47 -42.00
N THR A 1133 -24.30 -14.37 -41.61
CA THR A 1133 -23.37 -15.10 -42.51
C THR A 1133 -22.49 -14.19 -43.38
N ALA A 1134 -21.47 -13.57 -42.77
CA ALA A 1134 -20.38 -12.87 -43.49
C ALA A 1134 -19.07 -12.84 -42.67
N LEU A 1135 -18.72 -13.95 -42.00
CA LEU A 1135 -17.56 -14.03 -41.08
C LEU A 1135 -16.78 -15.36 -41.18
N GLU A 1136 -16.78 -15.98 -42.36
CA GLU A 1136 -16.17 -17.31 -42.60
C GLU A 1136 -15.34 -17.36 -43.90
N THR A 1137 -15.16 -16.22 -44.60
CA THR A 1137 -14.62 -16.17 -45.97
C THR A 1137 -13.49 -15.15 -46.12
N VAL A 1138 -12.51 -15.20 -45.20
CA VAL A 1138 -11.29 -14.34 -45.23
C VAL A 1138 -9.99 -15.16 -45.18
N LEU A 1139 -10.06 -16.48 -44.96
CA LEU A 1139 -8.89 -17.35 -44.78
C LEU A 1139 -8.24 -17.83 -46.10
N GLU A 1140 -8.91 -17.76 -47.25
CA GLU A 1140 -8.40 -18.33 -48.51
C GLU A 1140 -7.72 -17.32 -49.48
N THR A 1141 -7.74 -16.01 -49.18
CA THR A 1141 -7.42 -14.97 -50.19
C THR A 1141 -6.01 -14.36 -50.10
N VAL A 1142 -5.08 -15.00 -49.39
CA VAL A 1142 -3.67 -14.55 -49.29
C VAL A 1142 -2.71 -15.45 -50.10
N SER A 1143 -3.09 -16.70 -50.39
CA SER A 1143 -2.24 -17.71 -51.02
C SER A 1143 -2.39 -17.78 -52.56
N LYS A 1144 -2.17 -16.65 -53.26
CA LYS A 1144 -1.88 -16.56 -54.73
C LYS A 1144 -1.67 -15.11 -55.19
N THR A 1145 -0.40 -14.70 -55.40
CA THR A 1145 0.16 -14.12 -56.65
C THR A 1145 1.49 -13.41 -56.37
N GLU A 1146 2.62 -14.06 -56.70
CA GLU A 1146 3.83 -13.37 -57.16
C GLU A 1146 4.55 -14.27 -58.19
N ALA A 1147 4.60 -13.84 -59.45
CA ALA A 1147 5.44 -14.45 -60.49
C ALA A 1147 5.57 -13.53 -61.73
N ARG A 1148 6.83 -13.25 -62.11
CA ARG A 1148 7.32 -12.69 -63.40
C ARG A 1148 7.09 -11.18 -63.70
N GLU A 1149 8.22 -10.54 -64.03
CA GLU A 1149 8.50 -9.65 -65.20
C GLU A 1149 7.56 -8.45 -65.46
N GLY A 1150 8.01 -7.19 -65.62
CA GLY A 1150 9.34 -6.57 -65.45
C GLY A 1150 9.85 -5.84 -66.70
N GLU A 1151 9.87 -4.49 -66.69
CA GLU A 1151 10.67 -3.68 -67.65
C GLU A 1151 10.92 -2.22 -67.18
N THR A 1152 11.95 -1.62 -67.78
CA THR A 1152 12.85 -0.51 -67.37
C THR A 1152 12.39 0.96 -67.56
N LYS A 1153 13.20 1.91 -67.00
CA LYS A 1153 13.29 3.39 -67.23
C LYS A 1153 12.19 4.24 -66.55
N GLY A 1154 12.39 5.50 -66.14
CA GLY A 1154 13.52 6.47 -66.23
C GLY A 1154 12.92 7.90 -66.36
N ASP A 1155 13.44 9.01 -65.84
CA ASP A 1155 14.70 9.33 -65.14
C ASP A 1155 14.53 10.57 -64.20
N GLU A 1156 15.44 10.76 -63.22
CA GLU A 1156 16.15 12.01 -62.77
C GLU A 1156 15.46 13.41 -62.64
N LYS A 1157 15.90 14.39 -61.80
CA LYS A 1157 16.70 14.50 -60.53
C LYS A 1157 16.71 15.98 -60.02
N MET A 1158 17.54 16.29 -59.00
CA MET A 1158 17.90 17.58 -58.36
C MET A 1158 17.16 17.87 -57.03
N GLU A 1159 17.83 17.93 -55.86
CA GLU A 1159 18.76 18.96 -55.30
C GLU A 1159 17.98 20.11 -54.60
N ASP A 1160 18.48 20.80 -53.56
CA ASP A 1160 19.86 21.16 -53.19
C ASP A 1160 20.08 21.24 -51.63
N ALA A 1161 21.33 21.26 -51.18
CA ALA A 1161 21.75 21.56 -49.80
C ALA A 1161 23.22 22.08 -49.72
N PRO A 1162 23.50 23.24 -49.08
CA PRO A 1162 24.82 23.89 -49.16
C PRO A 1162 25.89 23.37 -48.18
N GLN A 1163 27.14 23.34 -48.65
CA GLN A 1163 28.40 23.32 -47.89
C GLN A 1163 29.01 24.76 -47.88
N THR A 1164 30.14 25.16 -47.29
CA THR A 1164 31.51 24.60 -47.06
C THR A 1164 32.11 25.14 -45.73
N GLU A 1165 33.24 24.67 -45.17
CA GLU A 1165 34.68 24.89 -45.49
C GLU A 1165 35.53 24.03 -44.47
N GLU A 1166 36.79 23.60 -44.66
CA GLU A 1166 37.69 23.44 -45.84
C GLU A 1166 38.84 22.40 -45.56
N GLU A 1167 39.78 22.22 -46.51
CA GLU A 1167 41.14 21.60 -46.41
C GLU A 1167 41.36 20.05 -46.29
N LYS A 1168 41.47 19.39 -47.48
CA LYS A 1168 42.69 18.73 -48.08
C LYS A 1168 43.54 17.65 -47.32
N PRO A 1169 44.34 16.79 -48.04
CA PRO A 1169 44.15 16.22 -49.40
C PRO A 1169 44.67 14.76 -49.66
N ALA A 1170 44.24 14.20 -50.81
CA ALA A 1170 44.98 13.33 -51.77
C ALA A 1170 45.19 11.79 -51.61
N ALA A 1171 45.01 11.11 -52.78
CA ALA A 1171 45.46 9.78 -53.24
C ALA A 1171 44.93 8.48 -52.56
N GLY A 1172 44.64 7.38 -53.29
CA GLY A 1172 44.51 7.20 -54.76
C GLY A 1172 44.70 5.74 -55.25
N ALA A 1173 43.93 5.34 -56.28
CA ALA A 1173 44.07 4.10 -57.10
C ALA A 1173 43.81 2.72 -56.40
N GLU A 1174 43.44 1.60 -57.06
CA GLU A 1174 42.79 1.30 -58.36
C GLU A 1174 42.33 -0.18 -58.41
N ALA A 1175 41.42 -0.53 -59.35
CA ALA A 1175 41.32 -1.78 -60.14
C ALA A 1175 41.40 -3.20 -59.48
N ASN A 1176 40.86 -4.29 -60.05
CA ASN A 1176 39.80 -4.51 -61.04
C ASN A 1176 39.26 -5.95 -60.88
N ALA A 1177 38.17 -6.30 -61.56
CA ALA A 1177 37.74 -7.69 -61.75
C ALA A 1177 38.53 -8.36 -62.89
N GLU A 1178 38.56 -9.70 -62.94
CA GLU A 1178 38.32 -10.39 -64.21
C GLU A 1178 37.88 -11.87 -64.11
N ASP A 1179 37.16 -12.26 -65.17
CA ASP A 1179 37.05 -13.56 -65.82
C ASP A 1179 36.13 -14.71 -65.30
N THR A 1180 35.98 -15.71 -66.18
CA THR A 1180 34.74 -16.45 -66.46
C THR A 1180 34.98 -17.93 -66.82
N ALA A 1181 33.90 -18.61 -67.25
CA ALA A 1181 33.88 -19.88 -68.00
C ALA A 1181 34.31 -21.19 -67.29
N ALA A 1182 33.31 -21.88 -66.73
CA ALA A 1182 33.17 -23.34 -66.89
C ALA A 1182 31.68 -23.71 -66.90
N ALA A 1183 31.20 -24.43 -67.93
CA ALA A 1183 29.77 -24.66 -68.13
C ALA A 1183 29.38 -26.16 -68.15
N ALA A 1184 28.19 -26.44 -67.61
CA ALA A 1184 27.31 -27.57 -67.91
C ALA A 1184 27.91 -28.99 -67.99
N ALA A 1185 27.82 -29.75 -66.87
CA ALA A 1185 27.05 -31.01 -66.82
C ALA A 1185 27.08 -31.62 -65.40
N ALA A 1186 25.96 -31.53 -64.66
CA ALA A 1186 25.75 -32.30 -63.43
C ALA A 1186 24.27 -32.70 -63.31
N GLY A 1187 24.01 -34.00 -63.08
CA GLY A 1187 22.65 -34.54 -62.93
C GLY A 1187 22.02 -34.20 -61.58
N SER A 1188 20.70 -34.19 -61.52
CA SER A 1188 19.94 -33.81 -60.34
C SER A 1188 20.09 -34.81 -59.17
N ARG A 1189 20.35 -34.26 -57.98
CA ARG A 1189 19.97 -34.85 -56.69
C ARG A 1189 19.22 -33.78 -55.90
N PRO A 1190 18.03 -34.07 -55.35
CA PRO A 1190 17.27 -33.08 -54.57
C PRO A 1190 17.96 -32.83 -53.22
N THR A 1191 18.16 -31.56 -52.89
CA THR A 1191 18.52 -31.11 -51.54
C THR A 1191 17.25 -31.03 -50.69
N ALA A 1192 17.12 -31.87 -49.66
CA ALA A 1192 15.95 -31.85 -48.78
C ALA A 1192 15.90 -30.57 -47.93
N GLU A 1193 14.79 -29.84 -48.01
CA GLU A 1193 14.55 -28.58 -47.30
C GLU A 1193 14.22 -28.82 -45.83
N LYS A 1194 14.72 -27.93 -44.95
CA LYS A 1194 14.64 -28.09 -43.48
C LYS A 1194 13.34 -27.52 -42.92
N THR A 1195 12.21 -28.08 -43.31
CA THR A 1195 10.90 -27.74 -42.73
C THR A 1195 10.86 -28.08 -41.24
N LYS A 1196 10.50 -27.08 -40.42
CA LYS A 1196 10.34 -27.19 -38.96
C LYS A 1196 8.85 -27.34 -38.61
N THR A 1197 8.55 -27.88 -37.43
CA THR A 1197 7.18 -27.99 -36.92
C THR A 1197 6.95 -27.00 -35.78
N ALA A 1198 5.80 -26.33 -35.78
CA ALA A 1198 5.32 -25.48 -34.69
C ALA A 1198 3.91 -25.92 -34.24
N VAL A 1199 3.60 -25.72 -32.96
CA VAL A 1199 2.25 -25.94 -32.41
C VAL A 1199 1.76 -24.62 -31.83
N VAL A 1200 0.66 -24.10 -32.37
CA VAL A 1200 -0.05 -22.94 -31.82
C VAL A 1200 -1.20 -23.45 -30.97
N VAL A 1201 -1.25 -23.07 -29.70
CA VAL A 1201 -2.30 -23.46 -28.76
C VAL A 1201 -3.04 -22.24 -28.24
N ARG A 1202 -4.36 -22.37 -28.07
CA ARG A 1202 -5.26 -21.35 -27.53
C ARG A 1202 -6.12 -21.95 -26.44
N PHE A 1203 -6.01 -21.44 -25.22
CA PHE A 1203 -6.79 -21.94 -24.08
C PHE A 1203 -7.07 -20.87 -23.03
N GLN A 1204 -8.17 -21.02 -22.28
CA GLN A 1204 -8.58 -20.10 -21.22
C GLN A 1204 -8.34 -20.72 -19.84
N LEU A 1205 -7.50 -20.08 -19.03
CA LEU A 1205 -7.22 -20.50 -17.66
C LEU A 1205 -8.01 -19.67 -16.65
N PRO A 1206 -8.50 -20.28 -15.54
CA PRO A 1206 -8.98 -19.52 -14.39
C PRO A 1206 -7.83 -18.70 -13.76
N LYS A 1207 -8.18 -17.72 -12.94
CA LYS A 1207 -7.20 -17.10 -12.03
C LYS A 1207 -6.49 -18.16 -11.17
N SER A 1208 -5.28 -17.83 -10.70
CA SER A 1208 -4.36 -18.73 -9.98
C SER A 1208 -3.75 -19.92 -10.75
N ALA A 1209 -4.11 -20.19 -12.00
CA ALA A 1209 -3.57 -21.33 -12.77
C ALA A 1209 -2.39 -20.93 -13.70
N TYR A 1210 -1.35 -21.77 -13.74
CA TYR A 1210 -0.11 -21.49 -14.49
C TYR A 1210 -0.08 -22.14 -15.88
N ALA A 1211 0.06 -21.32 -16.93
CA ALA A 1211 0.16 -21.80 -18.32
C ALA A 1211 1.37 -22.72 -18.58
N THR A 1212 2.47 -22.56 -17.84
CA THR A 1212 3.62 -23.48 -17.91
C THR A 1212 3.29 -24.89 -17.41
N VAL A 1213 2.38 -25.04 -16.44
CA VAL A 1213 1.93 -26.35 -15.94
C VAL A 1213 0.95 -26.98 -16.92
N ALA A 1214 0.06 -26.20 -17.53
CA ALA A 1214 -0.80 -26.68 -18.61
C ALA A 1214 0.01 -27.15 -19.83
N LEU A 1215 1.09 -26.44 -20.19
CA LEU A 1215 1.98 -26.84 -21.29
C LEU A 1215 2.82 -28.08 -20.98
N ARG A 1216 3.27 -28.26 -19.73
CA ARG A 1216 3.91 -29.50 -19.26
C ARG A 1216 2.98 -30.71 -19.47
N GLU A 1217 1.71 -30.55 -19.10
CA GLU A 1217 0.71 -31.61 -19.27
C GLU A 1217 0.47 -31.94 -20.75
N LEU A 1218 0.45 -30.92 -21.62
CA LEU A 1218 0.25 -31.06 -23.06
C LEU A 1218 1.45 -31.69 -23.80
N MET A 1219 2.67 -31.37 -23.39
CA MET A 1219 3.92 -31.87 -23.98
C MET A 1219 4.24 -33.30 -23.54
N GLY A 1220 3.78 -33.71 -22.37
CA GLY A 1220 4.22 -34.96 -21.75
C GLY A 1220 5.67 -34.89 -21.27
N VAL A 1221 6.21 -36.05 -20.92
CA VAL A 1221 7.58 -36.27 -20.42
C VAL A 1221 7.91 -37.71 -20.76
N ASP A 1222 9.13 -37.96 -21.25
CA ASP A 1222 9.65 -39.30 -21.52
C ASP A 1222 9.83 -40.08 -20.21
N GLU A 1223 9.13 -41.21 -20.07
CA GLU A 1223 9.16 -42.02 -18.85
C GLU A 1223 10.55 -42.64 -18.59
N SER A 1224 11.40 -42.72 -19.62
CA SER A 1224 12.80 -43.18 -19.48
C SER A 1224 13.72 -42.15 -18.81
N GLU A 1225 13.46 -40.84 -18.94
CA GLU A 1225 14.18 -39.80 -18.19
C GLU A 1225 13.83 -39.87 -16.69
N VAL A 1226 12.57 -40.15 -16.35
CA VAL A 1226 12.10 -40.22 -14.96
C VAL A 1226 12.68 -41.42 -14.21
N ALA A 1227 12.85 -42.56 -14.91
CA ALA A 1227 13.46 -43.76 -14.36
C ALA A 1227 14.97 -43.62 -14.03
N ALA A 1228 15.64 -42.57 -14.52
CA ALA A 1228 17.07 -42.35 -14.33
C ALA A 1228 17.44 -41.65 -13.01
N VAL A 1229 16.48 -41.37 -12.12
CA VAL A 1229 16.73 -40.74 -10.80
C VAL A 1229 17.10 -41.81 -9.76
N PRO A 1230 18.36 -41.92 -9.31
CA PRO A 1230 18.68 -42.76 -8.15
C PRO A 1230 18.06 -42.15 -6.88
N ALA A 1231 17.60 -42.99 -5.96
CA ALA A 1231 16.96 -42.56 -4.72
C ALA A 1231 17.98 -42.00 -3.69
N THR A 1232 18.51 -40.80 -3.95
CA THR A 1232 19.58 -40.17 -3.16
C THR A 1232 19.09 -38.98 -2.32
N THR A 1233 18.05 -39.19 -1.51
CA THR A 1233 17.63 -38.29 -0.42
C THR A 1233 17.11 -39.08 0.80
N THR A 1234 17.89 -40.09 1.23
CA THR A 1234 17.57 -40.91 2.42
C THR A 1234 18.77 -41.06 3.38
N THR A 1235 19.77 -40.18 3.26
CA THR A 1235 20.98 -40.15 4.09
C THR A 1235 20.76 -39.44 5.43
N ALA A 1236 19.78 -39.93 6.20
CA ALA A 1236 19.54 -39.57 7.60
C ALA A 1236 19.04 -40.78 8.44
N ALA A 1237 18.34 -41.75 7.83
CA ALA A 1237 17.81 -42.92 8.53
C ALA A 1237 18.81 -44.10 8.66
N ALA A 1238 19.85 -44.14 7.82
CA ALA A 1238 20.78 -45.27 7.73
C ALA A 1238 21.90 -45.30 8.80
N ALA A 1239 21.94 -44.32 9.71
CA ALA A 1239 22.97 -44.23 10.76
C ALA A 1239 22.57 -44.84 12.12
N ALA A 1240 21.31 -45.30 12.27
CA ALA A 1240 20.79 -45.87 13.51
C ALA A 1240 20.74 -47.42 13.53
N ALA A 1241 21.09 -48.08 12.42
CA ALA A 1241 20.96 -49.53 12.24
C ALA A 1241 22.27 -50.32 12.43
N ALA A 1242 23.31 -49.70 12.98
CA ALA A 1242 24.66 -50.28 13.15
C ALA A 1242 25.13 -50.39 14.61
N THR A 1243 24.28 -50.03 15.59
CA THR A 1243 24.60 -50.01 17.03
C THR A 1243 23.56 -50.73 17.91
N HIS A 1244 22.87 -51.73 17.35
CA HIS A 1244 22.17 -52.76 18.12
C HIS A 1244 22.44 -54.15 17.51
N LYS A 1245 23.68 -54.62 17.66
CA LYS A 1245 24.04 -56.03 17.40
C LYS A 1245 25.12 -56.60 18.34
N GLU A 1246 25.19 -56.03 19.54
CA GLU A 1246 25.67 -56.66 20.76
C GLU A 1246 24.60 -56.42 21.84
N THR A 1247 24.59 -57.24 22.89
CA THR A 1247 23.54 -57.35 23.93
C THR A 1247 22.17 -57.86 23.46
N ASP A 1248 22.10 -59.08 22.93
CA ASP A 1248 20.95 -59.97 23.16
C ASP A 1248 21.36 -61.47 23.12
N GLU A 1249 22.34 -61.84 23.95
CA GLU A 1249 22.72 -63.26 24.21
C GLU A 1249 22.81 -63.58 25.72
N ALA A 1250 21.98 -62.90 26.50
CA ALA A 1250 21.59 -63.28 27.87
C ALA A 1250 20.24 -62.58 28.16
N SER A 1251 19.16 -63.26 28.56
CA SER A 1251 19.07 -64.58 29.17
C SER A 1251 17.71 -65.28 28.92
N LYS A 1252 17.73 -66.52 28.39
CA LYS A 1252 16.59 -67.44 28.46
C LYS A 1252 16.68 -68.32 29.72
N SER A 1253 15.91 -68.01 30.75
CA SER A 1253 15.71 -68.94 31.88
C SER A 1253 14.53 -68.55 32.77
N VAL A 1254 13.78 -69.55 33.23
CA VAL A 1254 12.76 -69.52 34.30
C VAL A 1254 11.43 -68.85 33.94
N GLU A 1255 10.44 -69.69 33.65
CA GLU A 1255 9.01 -69.43 33.87
C GLU A 1255 8.70 -69.47 35.39
N THR A 1256 7.60 -68.84 35.82
CA THR A 1256 6.57 -69.33 36.80
C THR A 1256 6.02 -68.29 37.80
N GLU A 1257 4.72 -68.48 38.08
CA GLU A 1257 3.97 -68.19 39.32
C GLU A 1257 3.62 -66.77 39.84
N ALA A 1258 2.30 -66.65 40.09
CA ALA A 1258 1.67 -66.14 41.32
C ALA A 1258 1.51 -64.63 41.62
N THR A 1259 0.35 -64.10 41.22
CA THR A 1259 -0.67 -63.50 42.10
C THR A 1259 -0.27 -62.80 43.44
N SER A 1260 -0.44 -61.46 43.44
CA SER A 1260 -1.62 -60.75 44.03
C SER A 1260 -1.48 -59.87 45.30
N VAL A 1261 -2.34 -58.83 45.31
CA VAL A 1261 -2.83 -57.95 46.40
C VAL A 1261 -1.84 -57.01 47.13
N ALA A 1262 -1.95 -55.70 46.88
CA ALA A 1262 -2.43 -54.69 47.87
C ALA A 1262 -2.23 -53.22 47.42
N ASP A 1263 -3.33 -52.45 47.50
CA ASP A 1263 -3.49 -51.01 47.76
C ASP A 1263 -2.32 -50.01 47.64
N ALA A 1264 -2.42 -49.07 46.70
CA ALA A 1264 -2.43 -47.61 46.94
C ALA A 1264 -2.77 -46.80 45.67
#